data_AF-A0A2V0PHE2-F1
#
_entry.id   AF-A0A2V0PHE2-F1
#
_cell.length_a   1.000
_cell.length_b   1.000
_cell.length_c   1.000
_cell.angle_alpha   90.00
_cell.angle_beta   90.00
_cell.angle_gamma   90.00
#
_symmetry.space_group_name_H-M   'P 1'
#
loop_
_entity.id
_entity.type
_entity.pdbx_description
1 polymer ?
#
loop_
_entity_poly.entity_id
_entity_poly.type
_entity_poly.pdbx_seq_one_letter_code
_entity_poly.pdbx_strand_id
1 'polypeptide(L)'
;MTLKTATLVAPPSASVLGHADSIQHPAPRVLIANRGEIARRIIRTCKQHGIDTIAVYTQPDALAPHVREATTAVCLGRNPRAYTDGAKLLQAIREYHATAVHPGYGFLSENEEFCAAVEASGVVWLGPTAKHVARGIAEAAGVPVLPGSGLVADEEAAVAAADEIGYPVLLKATGGGGGRGIYICADATEVRSQFGVSQKQGEAFFGNAGVFVEKYIRRCHHIEVQIFGDGAGNVVHLGERECSIQRRHQKVLEETPSPLLDDDTREELTAAAVRLGSAARYRSAGTVEFIFDEDARRFYFLEVNTRLQVEHGITELVHGGVDLVEWMLRLQLPGLEPLDVTEITTERSGHAIEVRINGENPAQGFQPCPGILGEVSFPEEMDGVRVDTWVETGTEVSPHYDSMLAKLMVYAPTREAAVAKMQAAVAATRLAGVPNNLEFLGELVKDKRFIKGDTTTSFLEGFTFAPHVMEVVLPGLQTSVQDYPGRTGLWRVGVPPSGPMDSLSHRLANALVGNDEDAATLEFGLTGPTLRFHCDALVALAGARFDADLDGTPVEGWWRSFPVRAGQELRIGAVSADGGVRGYLAVAGGVDVPRYLGSRATFPSGQFGGYQGRYLRPGDSLPIGRLAAKAHAISLPEGWRTKYAGAIHAPSKPGSGVTTVAVLPGPHANPDYFTDAAVDVLYSTPYEVHYNSNRLGVRLNGPRPTWTRTDGGEGGSHPSNVHDHTYAIGTVNFTGDMPVILTVDGPSLGGFVCPATIPSSELWKVGQLRPHDSIAFKAITIGDAYAAALRTDALVAAVKAVARGKVAAAEAAASLDALVIDVPEMPPTRAVLVEKAASADHPGYLIRLAGDRYIQIEYGPMELDLTLRARIHALEKQLASMAPAGLVETNAGVRSCMIEYEQRVMTLPELLEAVQNADEAIGDVKGMVLPSRVVHLPMAFDERWTHEALEKYARSARAEAPYLPSNIDYIAANNGLEGREDVRRIVFEASYLVLGLGDVYLGAPCAARTGLVTTKMNPARTFTHEGTVGIGGSYMCIYPMDSPGGYQLVGRTLPIWNAFGRTKAFTPEKPWLLEFFDQASPHRAALSSRAMAAAQVRFFQVSESELESLRERFAAGQYDITIDHKTFSLKDYDTMVADPDMVEAVAAWKAQQRVAMEVQLRLEEESLARLEEAKAAAPANPSAHDGNMFGDGADESAWNEPGMTKVAAGFTANVWDIKVKAGDKVAKGDTLVVLEAMKMESPVLAPVGGRVKAIVAEQGSMAAAGQTLLVIEDVAKA
;
A
#
# COMPACT_ATOMS: atom_id res chain seq x y z
N MET A 1 -49.92 24.83 -14.78
CA MET A 1 -50.29 26.19 -15.22
C MET A 1 -49.14 26.75 -16.04
N THR A 2 -49.38 26.82 -17.35
CA THR A 2 -48.84 27.73 -18.37
C THR A 2 -47.32 27.93 -18.54
N LEU A 3 -46.82 27.26 -19.59
CA LEU A 3 -45.64 27.52 -20.42
C LEU A 3 -45.39 29.01 -20.75
N LYS A 4 -44.11 29.40 -20.78
CA LYS A 4 -43.59 30.43 -21.70
C LYS A 4 -42.20 30.05 -22.23
N THR A 5 -42.16 29.88 -23.54
CA THR A 5 -41.03 29.80 -24.47
C THR A 5 -40.14 31.05 -24.43
N ALA A 6 -38.82 30.87 -24.51
CA ALA A 6 -37.86 31.93 -24.82
C ALA A 6 -37.06 31.56 -26.08
N THR A 7 -37.10 32.50 -27.02
CA THR A 7 -36.63 32.45 -28.40
C THR A 7 -35.14 32.79 -28.48
N LEU A 8 -34.41 32.12 -29.38
CA LEU A 8 -33.05 32.48 -29.79
C LEU A 8 -32.99 33.91 -30.35
N VAL A 9 -32.00 34.69 -29.93
CA VAL A 9 -31.61 35.96 -30.55
C VAL A 9 -30.16 35.86 -31.01
N ALA A 10 -29.96 36.16 -32.31
CA ALA A 10 -28.67 36.21 -33.00
C ALA A 10 -27.80 37.40 -32.54
N PRO A 11 -26.46 37.32 -32.65
CA PRO A 11 -25.56 38.37 -32.20
C PRO A 11 -25.60 39.60 -33.13
N PRO A 12 -25.39 40.83 -32.62
CA PRO A 12 -25.27 42.00 -33.47
C PRO A 12 -23.88 42.12 -34.10
N SER A 13 -23.91 42.65 -35.31
CA SER A 13 -22.83 42.91 -36.25
C SER A 13 -21.73 43.84 -35.74
N ALA A 14 -20.51 43.56 -36.22
CA ALA A 14 -19.31 44.35 -36.07
C ALA A 14 -19.47 45.83 -36.48
N SER A 15 -19.01 46.73 -35.60
CA SER A 15 -18.63 48.09 -35.96
C SER A 15 -17.13 48.26 -35.71
N VAL A 16 -16.39 48.40 -36.81
CA VAL A 16 -14.98 48.82 -36.85
C VAL A 16 -14.92 50.28 -36.40
N LEU A 17 -14.13 50.60 -35.37
CA LEU A 17 -13.46 51.90 -35.19
C LEU A 17 -12.33 51.78 -34.13
N GLY A 18 -11.10 51.77 -34.63
CA GLY A 18 -9.85 52.26 -34.03
C GLY A 18 -9.51 51.94 -32.58
N HIS A 19 -8.63 50.96 -32.35
CA HIS A 19 -7.70 50.96 -31.23
C HIS A 19 -6.29 50.77 -31.78
N ALA A 20 -5.37 51.60 -31.27
CA ALA A 20 -3.95 51.54 -31.56
C ALA A 20 -3.39 50.12 -31.35
N ASP A 21 -2.38 49.75 -32.13
CA ASP A 21 -1.62 48.51 -32.01
C ASP A 21 -1.09 48.35 -30.57
N SER A 22 -1.86 47.69 -29.70
CA SER A 22 -1.34 47.13 -28.47
C SER A 22 -0.58 45.88 -28.87
N ILE A 23 0.74 45.92 -28.75
CA ILE A 23 1.60 44.73 -28.80
C ILE A 23 0.98 43.72 -27.83
N GLN A 24 0.33 42.66 -28.33
CA GLN A 24 -0.15 41.57 -27.50
C GLN A 24 1.08 40.88 -26.94
N HIS A 25 1.41 41.18 -25.67
CA HIS A 25 2.36 40.38 -24.94
C HIS A 25 1.84 38.93 -24.93
N PRO A 26 2.70 37.93 -25.19
CA PRO A 26 2.29 36.54 -25.08
C PRO A 26 1.73 36.30 -23.67
N ALA A 27 0.64 35.53 -23.58
CA ALA A 27 0.02 35.20 -22.30
C ALA A 27 1.08 34.63 -21.34
N PRO A 28 1.15 35.11 -20.09
CA PRO A 28 2.22 34.74 -19.16
C PRO A 28 2.17 33.25 -18.87
N ARG A 29 3.34 32.61 -18.93
CA ARG A 29 3.53 31.18 -18.67
C ARG A 29 4.71 30.98 -17.73
N VAL A 30 4.42 30.54 -16.50
CA VAL A 30 5.40 30.44 -15.43
C VAL A 30 5.87 29.00 -15.29
N LEU A 31 7.16 28.77 -15.55
CA LEU A 31 7.82 27.52 -15.20
C LEU A 31 8.23 27.55 -13.73
N ILE A 32 7.91 26.49 -13.01
CA ILE A 32 8.24 26.36 -11.60
C ILE A 32 9.44 25.43 -11.49
N ALA A 33 10.62 26.00 -11.20
CA ALA A 33 11.86 25.25 -11.09
C ALA A 33 12.00 24.59 -9.71
N ASN A 34 10.95 23.88 -9.28
CA ASN A 34 10.84 23.27 -7.97
C ASN A 34 9.85 22.09 -7.96
N ARG A 35 9.64 21.49 -6.79
CA ARG A 35 8.72 20.37 -6.53
C ARG A 35 7.90 20.63 -5.25
N GLY A 36 7.11 19.63 -4.84
CA GLY A 36 6.54 19.57 -3.50
C GLY A 36 5.54 20.69 -3.20
N GLU A 37 5.50 21.10 -1.93
CA GLU A 37 4.53 22.05 -1.39
C GLU A 37 4.70 23.44 -1.97
N ILE A 38 5.94 23.90 -2.19
CA ILE A 38 6.19 25.23 -2.75
C ILE A 38 5.75 25.32 -4.21
N ALA A 39 5.97 24.27 -5.00
CA ALA A 39 5.48 24.23 -6.37
C ALA A 39 3.95 24.33 -6.40
N ARG A 40 3.28 23.57 -5.54
CA ARG A 40 1.82 23.61 -5.40
C ARG A 40 1.31 24.99 -4.95
N ARG A 41 1.99 25.60 -3.98
CA ARG A 41 1.71 26.95 -3.48
C ARG A 41 1.81 28.02 -4.57
N ILE A 42 2.82 27.93 -5.45
CA ILE A 42 2.98 28.82 -6.60
C ILE A 42 1.89 28.58 -7.64
N ILE A 43 1.57 27.32 -7.95
CA ILE A 43 0.49 26.96 -8.89
C ILE A 43 -0.84 27.56 -8.44
N ARG A 44 -1.15 27.48 -7.14
CA ARG A 44 -2.38 28.05 -6.57
C ARG A 44 -2.51 29.55 -6.88
N THR A 45 -1.47 30.34 -6.61
CA THR A 45 -1.47 31.78 -6.88
C THR A 45 -1.53 32.06 -8.39
N CYS A 46 -0.72 31.39 -9.21
CA CYS A 46 -0.79 31.56 -10.67
C CYS A 46 -2.20 31.30 -11.23
N LYS A 47 -2.89 30.26 -10.75
CA LYS A 47 -4.27 29.94 -11.15
C LYS A 47 -5.26 31.04 -10.79
N GLN A 48 -5.13 31.68 -9.62
CA GLN A 48 -5.99 32.79 -9.21
C GLN A 48 -5.89 33.98 -10.18
N HIS A 49 -4.73 34.16 -10.82
CA HIS A 49 -4.50 35.19 -11.83
C HIS A 49 -4.67 34.70 -13.28
N GLY A 50 -5.16 33.47 -13.50
CA GLY A 50 -5.33 32.90 -14.84
C GLY A 50 -4.02 32.70 -15.61
N ILE A 51 -2.90 32.51 -14.90
CA ILE A 51 -1.56 32.32 -15.47
C ILE A 51 -1.31 30.83 -15.71
N ASP A 52 -0.84 30.48 -16.90
CA ASP A 52 -0.47 29.10 -17.23
C ASP A 52 0.79 28.67 -16.49
N THR A 53 0.78 27.44 -15.97
CA THR A 53 1.89 26.90 -15.17
C THR A 53 2.54 25.70 -15.84
N ILE A 54 3.87 25.64 -15.77
CA ILE A 54 4.67 24.49 -16.21
C ILE A 54 5.36 23.90 -14.97
N ALA A 55 4.89 22.74 -14.52
CA ALA A 55 5.59 21.96 -13.51
C ALA A 55 6.69 21.11 -14.16
N VAL A 56 7.83 21.02 -13.50
CA VAL A 56 8.86 20.02 -13.84
C VAL A 56 8.82 18.90 -12.81
N TYR A 57 9.10 17.67 -13.25
CA TYR A 57 9.14 16.53 -12.35
C TYR A 57 10.15 15.47 -12.74
N THR A 58 10.52 14.63 -11.79
CA THR A 58 11.27 13.38 -12.05
C THR A 58 10.38 12.19 -11.76
N GLN A 59 10.70 11.00 -12.26
CA GLN A 59 9.83 9.82 -12.13
C GLN A 59 9.26 9.56 -10.71
N PRO A 60 10.02 9.74 -9.60
CA PRO A 60 9.47 9.58 -8.26
C PRO A 60 8.33 10.54 -7.89
N ASP A 61 8.27 11.71 -8.52
CA ASP A 61 7.25 12.74 -8.28
C ASP A 61 6.10 12.71 -9.31
N ALA A 62 6.05 11.70 -10.19
CA ALA A 62 5.12 11.69 -11.33
C ALA A 62 3.63 11.80 -10.96
N LEU A 63 3.25 11.34 -9.76
CA LEU A 63 1.89 11.45 -9.23
C LEU A 63 1.73 12.52 -8.14
N ALA A 64 2.75 13.34 -7.88
CA ALA A 64 2.66 14.39 -6.89
C ALA A 64 1.61 15.45 -7.31
N PRO A 65 0.89 16.06 -6.35
CA PRO A 65 -0.15 17.05 -6.64
C PRO A 65 0.32 18.19 -7.54
N HIS A 66 1.55 18.71 -7.38
CA HIS A 66 2.05 19.82 -8.20
C HIS A 66 2.16 19.45 -9.69
N VAL A 67 2.36 18.17 -10.03
CA VAL A 67 2.38 17.67 -11.41
C VAL A 67 0.99 17.65 -12.02
N ARG A 68 0.01 17.12 -11.27
CA ARG A 68 -1.38 16.98 -11.74
C ARG A 68 -2.12 18.32 -11.76
N GLU A 69 -1.73 19.25 -10.90
CA GLU A 69 -2.38 20.56 -10.77
C GLU A 69 -1.87 21.59 -11.77
N ALA A 70 -0.66 21.46 -12.31
CA ALA A 70 -0.14 22.40 -13.30
C ALA A 70 -0.89 22.32 -14.64
N THR A 71 -0.86 23.40 -15.43
CA THR A 71 -1.41 23.39 -16.80
C THR A 71 -0.67 22.39 -17.68
N THR A 72 0.66 22.37 -17.56
CA THR A 72 1.57 21.47 -18.28
C THR A 72 2.59 20.88 -17.32
N ALA A 73 2.97 19.61 -17.51
CA ALA A 73 3.98 18.93 -16.71
C ALA A 73 5.06 18.28 -17.58
N VAL A 74 6.34 18.54 -17.26
CA VAL A 74 7.51 18.11 -18.03
C VAL A 74 8.38 17.15 -17.21
N CYS A 75 8.57 15.92 -17.72
CA CYS A 75 9.45 14.94 -17.10
C CYS A 75 10.92 15.25 -17.41
N LEU A 76 11.73 15.48 -16.38
CA LEU A 76 13.19 15.65 -16.47
C LEU A 76 13.93 14.30 -16.56
N GLY A 77 13.20 13.19 -16.42
CA GLY A 77 13.67 11.81 -16.53
C GLY A 77 13.68 11.05 -15.19
N ARG A 78 14.32 9.88 -15.20
CA ARG A 78 14.37 8.96 -14.05
C ARG A 78 15.38 9.36 -12.96
N ASN A 79 16.36 10.21 -13.27
CA ASN A 79 17.38 10.66 -12.31
C ASN A 79 16.76 11.66 -11.31
N PRO A 80 16.65 11.34 -10.01
CA PRO A 80 16.05 12.24 -9.03
C PRO A 80 16.81 13.58 -8.90
N ARG A 81 18.11 13.64 -9.23
CA ARG A 81 18.91 14.86 -9.17
C ARG A 81 18.63 15.85 -10.31
N ALA A 82 17.73 15.54 -11.24
CA ALA A 82 17.51 16.39 -12.41
C ALA A 82 16.89 17.76 -12.08
N TYR A 83 16.34 17.97 -10.88
CA TYR A 83 15.90 19.30 -10.42
C TYR A 83 17.02 20.34 -10.31
N THR A 84 18.29 19.90 -10.20
CA THR A 84 19.46 20.80 -10.21
C THR A 84 20.17 20.83 -11.58
N ASP A 85 19.57 20.21 -12.62
CA ASP A 85 20.12 20.20 -13.97
C ASP A 85 19.66 21.44 -14.74
N GLY A 86 20.45 22.53 -14.62
CA GLY A 86 20.14 23.80 -15.27
C GLY A 86 19.99 23.68 -16.80
N ALA A 87 20.72 22.76 -17.45
CA ALA A 87 20.63 22.57 -18.90
C ALA A 87 19.26 21.98 -19.31
N LYS A 88 18.75 21.00 -18.57
CA LYS A 88 17.41 20.46 -18.80
C LYS A 88 16.30 21.47 -18.51
N LEU A 89 16.45 22.27 -17.47
CA LEU A 89 15.49 23.32 -17.16
C LEU A 89 15.48 24.40 -18.25
N LEU A 90 16.64 24.83 -18.75
CA LEU A 90 16.74 25.75 -19.91
C LEU A 90 16.18 25.14 -21.19
N GLN A 91 16.28 23.81 -21.37
CA GLN A 91 15.61 23.12 -22.46
C GLN A 91 14.08 23.19 -22.29
N ALA A 92 13.56 22.84 -21.11
CA ALA A 92 12.12 22.91 -20.83
C ALA A 92 11.56 24.33 -21.00
N ILE A 93 12.29 25.36 -20.54
CA ILE A 93 11.94 26.77 -20.73
C ILE A 93 11.73 27.10 -22.22
N ARG A 94 12.66 26.65 -23.09
CA ARG A 94 12.59 26.90 -24.54
C ARG A 94 11.49 26.11 -25.23
N GLU A 95 11.38 24.82 -24.94
CA GLU A 95 10.45 23.89 -25.60
C GLU A 95 8.99 24.21 -25.25
N TYR A 96 8.73 24.60 -24.01
CA TYR A 96 7.38 24.90 -23.52
C TYR A 96 7.08 26.40 -23.48
N HIS A 97 7.96 27.23 -24.05
CA HIS A 97 7.82 28.68 -24.18
C HIS A 97 7.45 29.38 -22.86
N ALA A 98 8.20 29.08 -21.79
CA ALA A 98 8.02 29.77 -20.51
C ALA A 98 8.43 31.24 -20.65
N THR A 99 7.63 32.15 -20.12
CA THR A 99 7.92 33.60 -20.10
C THR A 99 8.54 34.04 -18.79
N ALA A 100 8.39 33.24 -17.74
CA ALA A 100 9.03 33.46 -16.45
C ALA A 100 9.38 32.14 -15.74
N VAL A 101 10.31 32.21 -14.80
CA VAL A 101 10.71 31.12 -13.91
C VAL A 101 10.50 31.54 -12.47
N HIS A 102 9.69 30.79 -11.73
CA HIS A 102 9.62 30.89 -10.28
C HIS A 102 10.49 29.79 -9.66
N PRO A 103 11.55 30.14 -8.91
CA PRO A 103 12.45 29.13 -8.36
C PRO A 103 11.96 28.51 -7.04
N GLY A 104 11.05 29.18 -6.32
CA GLY A 104 10.68 28.76 -4.97
C GLY A 104 11.88 28.89 -4.03
N TYR A 105 12.20 27.83 -3.29
CA TYR A 105 13.37 27.74 -2.41
C TYR A 105 14.09 26.39 -2.52
N GLY A 106 15.37 26.34 -2.14
CA GLY A 106 16.23 25.19 -2.41
C GLY A 106 16.57 25.04 -3.90
N PHE A 107 17.13 23.90 -4.30
CA PHE A 107 17.57 23.63 -5.68
C PHE A 107 18.42 24.77 -6.28
N LEU A 108 17.96 25.38 -7.37
CA LEU A 108 18.68 26.45 -8.09
C LEU A 108 18.20 27.86 -7.71
N SER A 109 17.42 28.02 -6.63
CA SER A 109 16.85 29.31 -6.23
C SER A 109 17.88 30.38 -5.85
N GLU A 110 19.05 29.98 -5.37
CA GLU A 110 20.16 30.86 -5.02
C GLU A 110 21.37 30.65 -5.95
N ASN A 111 21.17 29.99 -7.11
CA ASN A 111 22.23 29.75 -8.07
C ASN A 111 22.37 30.94 -9.04
N GLU A 112 23.42 31.75 -8.83
CA GLU A 112 23.68 32.96 -9.62
C GLU A 112 23.84 32.67 -11.12
N GLU A 113 24.55 31.59 -11.49
CA GLU A 113 24.79 31.20 -12.88
C GLU A 113 23.49 30.83 -13.61
N PHE A 114 22.60 30.09 -12.94
CA PHE A 114 21.31 29.69 -13.49
C PHE A 114 20.37 30.87 -13.62
N CYS A 115 20.28 31.75 -12.61
CA CYS A 115 19.52 32.99 -12.68
C CYS A 115 19.96 33.83 -13.90
N ALA A 116 21.27 34.05 -14.05
CA ALA A 116 21.83 34.81 -15.17
C ALA A 116 21.54 34.13 -16.52
N ALA A 117 21.60 32.80 -16.60
CA ALA A 117 21.28 32.05 -17.83
C ALA A 117 19.79 32.15 -18.21
N VAL A 118 18.88 32.14 -17.23
CA VAL A 118 17.44 32.36 -17.45
C VAL A 118 17.19 33.78 -17.98
N GLU A 119 17.73 34.81 -17.32
CA GLU A 119 17.55 36.20 -17.76
C GLU A 119 18.18 36.43 -19.15
N ALA A 120 19.35 35.85 -19.44
CA ALA A 120 20.00 35.91 -20.76
C ALA A 120 19.20 35.24 -21.88
N SER A 121 18.28 34.33 -21.55
CA SER A 121 17.36 33.71 -22.51
C SER A 121 16.11 34.55 -22.81
N GLY A 122 15.99 35.74 -22.20
CA GLY A 122 14.83 36.63 -22.37
C GLY A 122 13.63 36.27 -21.50
N VAL A 123 13.84 35.42 -20.48
CA VAL A 123 12.80 34.90 -19.58
C VAL A 123 12.92 35.59 -18.22
N VAL A 124 11.79 35.98 -17.63
CA VAL A 124 11.77 36.72 -16.35
C VAL A 124 12.12 35.79 -15.19
N TRP A 125 13.14 36.14 -14.41
CA TRP A 125 13.45 35.47 -13.14
C TRP A 125 12.63 36.08 -12.00
N LEU A 126 11.71 35.32 -11.40
CA LEU A 126 10.87 35.77 -10.29
C LEU A 126 11.63 35.62 -8.96
N GLY A 127 12.54 36.55 -8.71
CA GLY A 127 13.44 36.55 -7.56
C GLY A 127 14.43 37.72 -7.60
N PRO A 128 15.38 37.77 -6.64
CA PRO A 128 16.40 38.81 -6.60
C PRO A 128 17.36 38.75 -7.79
N THR A 129 18.16 39.80 -7.96
CA THR A 129 19.28 39.81 -8.90
C THR A 129 20.46 39.04 -8.31
N ALA A 130 21.32 38.48 -9.17
CA ALA A 130 22.41 37.55 -8.82
C ALA A 130 23.60 38.17 -8.03
N LYS A 131 23.37 39.10 -7.08
CA LYS A 131 24.43 39.65 -6.23
C LYS A 131 24.31 39.11 -4.81
N HIS A 132 25.27 38.29 -4.38
CA HIS A 132 25.44 37.94 -2.97
C HIS A 132 25.59 39.18 -2.07
N VAL A 133 24.68 39.32 -1.09
CA VAL A 133 24.82 40.30 -0.01
C VAL A 133 25.80 39.75 1.03
N ALA A 134 27.06 40.21 0.95
CA ALA A 134 28.11 39.78 1.86
C ALA A 134 28.12 40.59 3.18
N ARG A 135 28.78 40.05 4.22
CA ARG A 135 29.04 40.72 5.50
C ARG A 135 29.55 42.16 5.37
N GLY A 136 30.39 42.45 4.37
CA GLY A 136 30.87 43.81 4.11
C GLY A 136 29.77 44.81 3.73
N ILE A 137 28.68 44.36 3.09
CA ILE A 137 27.52 45.21 2.79
C ILE A 137 26.72 45.47 4.07
N ALA A 138 26.59 44.47 4.96
CA ALA A 138 25.96 44.64 6.26
C ALA A 138 26.69 45.66 7.13
N GLU A 139 28.03 45.58 7.21
CA GLU A 139 28.87 46.55 7.92
C GLU A 139 28.74 47.96 7.31
N ALA A 140 28.80 48.08 5.97
CA ALA A 140 28.64 49.35 5.27
C ALA A 140 27.23 49.96 5.43
N ALA A 141 26.19 49.13 5.60
CA ALA A 141 24.82 49.54 5.85
C ALA A 141 24.53 49.85 7.35
N GLY A 142 25.54 49.75 8.21
CA GLY A 142 25.41 49.99 9.64
C GLY A 142 24.52 48.96 10.35
N VAL A 143 24.55 47.71 9.88
CA VAL A 143 23.89 46.58 10.54
C VAL A 143 24.87 45.97 11.54
N PRO A 144 24.48 45.74 12.81
CA PRO A 144 25.35 45.07 13.78
C PRO A 144 25.76 43.69 13.30
N VAL A 145 27.05 43.37 13.31
CA VAL A 145 27.60 42.04 12.95
C VAL A 145 28.30 41.42 14.16
N LEU A 146 28.33 40.09 14.24
CA LEU A 146 29.06 39.41 15.32
C LEU A 146 30.57 39.66 15.22
N PRO A 147 31.28 39.80 16.35
CA PRO A 147 32.74 39.76 16.35
C PRO A 147 33.21 38.47 15.67
N GLY A 148 34.03 38.60 14.64
CA GLY A 148 34.48 37.49 13.82
C GLY A 148 35.72 37.85 13.02
N SER A 149 36.44 36.84 12.59
CA SER A 149 37.59 36.98 11.72
C SER A 149 37.15 37.14 10.26
N GLY A 150 38.07 37.62 9.41
CA GLY A 150 38.03 37.29 7.99
C GLY A 150 38.32 35.80 7.76
N LEU A 151 38.52 35.42 6.50
CA LEU A 151 39.04 34.08 6.20
C LEU A 151 40.41 33.89 6.84
N VAL A 152 40.59 32.79 7.57
CA VAL A 152 41.85 32.40 8.21
C VAL A 152 42.59 31.42 7.30
N ALA A 153 43.92 31.55 7.25
CA ALA A 153 44.75 30.77 6.34
C ALA A 153 45.01 29.34 6.83
N ASP A 154 45.12 29.16 8.16
CA ASP A 154 45.48 27.89 8.80
C ASP A 154 44.91 27.79 10.24
N GLU A 155 45.16 26.64 10.88
CA GLU A 155 44.65 26.34 12.22
C GLU A 155 45.20 27.29 13.31
N GLU A 156 46.44 27.76 13.19
CA GLU A 156 47.02 28.68 14.18
C GLU A 156 46.48 30.09 14.01
N ALA A 157 46.23 30.54 12.78
CA ALA A 157 45.51 31.78 12.53
C ALA A 157 44.07 31.72 13.07
N ALA A 158 43.40 30.55 12.99
CA ALA A 158 42.09 30.35 13.60
C ALA A 158 42.14 30.42 15.13
N VAL A 159 43.16 29.83 15.77
CA VAL A 159 43.37 29.93 17.23
C VAL A 159 43.64 31.37 17.65
N ALA A 160 44.52 32.10 16.94
CA ALA A 160 44.81 33.49 17.25
C ALA A 160 43.55 34.38 17.16
N ALA A 161 42.72 34.17 16.13
CA ALA A 161 41.43 34.84 16.01
C ALA A 161 40.47 34.46 17.14
N ALA A 162 40.43 33.19 17.54
CA ALA A 162 39.59 32.71 18.63
C ALA A 162 40.00 33.29 20.00
N ASP A 163 41.30 33.43 20.25
CA ASP A 163 41.84 34.07 21.46
C ASP A 163 41.44 35.55 21.54
N GLU A 164 41.43 36.26 20.40
CA GLU A 164 41.00 37.66 20.30
C GLU A 164 39.48 37.82 20.51
N ILE A 165 38.67 36.94 19.92
CA ILE A 165 37.19 36.95 20.03
C ILE A 165 36.72 36.45 21.42
N GLY A 166 37.49 35.54 22.01
CA GLY A 166 37.22 34.89 23.29
C GLY A 166 36.26 33.70 23.19
N TYR A 167 36.62 32.60 23.86
CA TYR A 167 35.87 31.34 23.88
C TYR A 167 34.53 31.42 24.64
N PRO A 168 33.58 30.51 24.35
CA PRO A 168 33.56 29.61 23.18
C PRO A 168 33.38 30.39 21.86
N VAL A 169 33.91 29.82 20.76
CA VAL A 169 33.81 30.39 19.40
C VAL A 169 33.18 29.39 18.45
N LEU A 170 32.66 29.89 17.33
CA LEU A 170 32.16 29.08 16.22
C LEU A 170 33.18 29.08 15.08
N LEU A 171 33.60 27.89 14.65
CA LEU A 171 34.45 27.69 13.49
C LEU A 171 33.57 27.31 12.29
N LYS A 172 33.59 28.11 11.22
CA LYS A 172 32.66 28.00 10.08
C LYS A 172 33.41 27.93 8.75
N ALA A 173 32.96 27.06 7.84
CA ALA A 173 33.38 27.07 6.44
C ALA A 173 32.60 28.12 5.62
N THR A 174 33.23 28.70 4.59
CA THR A 174 32.57 29.63 3.65
C THR A 174 31.47 28.91 2.88
N GLY A 175 30.22 29.38 3.01
CA GLY A 175 29.05 28.73 2.40
C GLY A 175 28.46 27.58 3.22
N GLY A 176 28.96 27.34 4.45
CA GLY A 176 28.40 26.35 5.36
C GLY A 176 26.96 26.66 5.76
N GLY A 177 25.99 25.92 5.20
CA GLY A 177 24.56 26.00 5.51
C GLY A 177 24.00 24.70 6.10
N GLY A 178 22.90 24.79 6.86
CA GLY A 178 22.18 23.62 7.39
C GLY A 178 22.96 22.76 8.40
N GLY A 179 23.92 23.35 9.12
CA GLY A 179 24.67 22.69 10.21
C GLY A 179 25.88 21.85 9.79
N ARG A 180 26.35 21.93 8.53
CA ARG A 180 27.56 21.22 8.06
C ARG A 180 28.73 22.19 7.89
N GLY A 181 29.93 21.80 8.33
CA GLY A 181 31.10 22.70 8.33
C GLY A 181 31.03 23.80 9.40
N ILE A 182 30.32 23.55 10.51
CA ILE A 182 30.13 24.48 11.62
C ILE A 182 30.41 23.76 12.94
N TYR A 183 31.35 24.26 13.74
CA TYR A 183 31.79 23.63 14.99
C TYR A 183 31.87 24.63 16.14
N ILE A 184 31.26 24.29 17.27
CA ILE A 184 31.45 25.03 18.53
C ILE A 184 32.77 24.56 19.14
N CYS A 185 33.69 25.48 19.37
CA CYS A 185 34.98 25.21 19.98
C CYS A 185 35.07 25.93 21.32
N ALA A 186 35.17 25.18 22.41
CA ALA A 186 35.27 25.68 23.78
C ALA A 186 36.67 26.18 24.12
N ASP A 187 37.70 25.74 23.40
CA ASP A 187 39.09 26.14 23.61
C ASP A 187 39.95 25.99 22.34
N ALA A 188 41.23 26.36 22.46
CA ALA A 188 42.21 26.32 21.38
C ALA A 188 42.55 24.91 20.88
N THR A 189 42.34 23.87 21.68
CA THR A 189 42.56 22.47 21.28
C THR A 189 41.47 22.04 20.32
N GLU A 190 40.21 22.37 20.65
CA GLU A 190 39.06 22.07 19.80
C GLU A 190 39.15 22.80 18.46
N VAL A 191 39.53 24.09 18.44
CA VAL A 191 39.71 24.85 17.19
C VAL A 191 40.69 24.15 16.25
N ARG A 192 41.87 23.73 16.74
CA ARG A 192 42.85 22.98 15.94
C ARG A 192 42.27 21.68 15.41
N SER A 193 41.64 20.91 16.28
CA SER A 193 41.10 19.59 15.91
C SER A 193 39.99 19.68 14.85
N GLN A 194 39.18 20.74 14.86
CA GLN A 194 38.03 20.89 13.97
C GLN A 194 38.35 21.66 12.68
N PHE A 195 39.45 22.42 12.61
CA PHE A 195 39.80 23.22 11.43
C PHE A 195 39.86 22.39 10.15
N GLY A 196 40.66 21.31 10.15
CA GLY A 196 40.81 20.44 8.99
C GLY A 196 39.51 19.70 8.61
N VAL A 197 38.63 19.45 9.58
CA VAL A 197 37.31 18.81 9.35
C VAL A 197 36.36 19.80 8.67
N SER A 198 36.27 21.02 9.23
CA SER A 198 35.46 22.10 8.70
C SER A 198 35.86 22.48 7.28
N GLN A 199 37.16 22.60 7.02
CA GLN A 199 37.71 22.89 5.70
C GLN A 199 37.34 21.83 4.66
N LYS A 200 37.54 20.55 4.98
CA LYS A 200 37.20 19.43 4.06
C LYS A 200 35.71 19.34 3.78
N GLN A 201 34.87 19.60 4.78
CA GLN A 201 33.41 19.65 4.57
C GLN A 201 33.00 20.86 3.73
N GLY A 202 33.62 22.03 3.96
CA GLY A 202 33.49 23.21 3.11
C GLY A 202 33.69 22.89 1.63
N GLU A 203 34.82 22.26 1.33
CA GLU A 203 35.20 21.91 -0.04
C GLU A 203 34.30 20.84 -0.65
N ALA A 204 34.00 19.78 0.11
CA ALA A 204 33.20 18.66 -0.39
C ALA A 204 31.73 19.01 -0.66
N PHE A 205 31.14 19.90 0.14
CA PHE A 205 29.71 20.22 0.06
C PHE A 205 29.41 21.56 -0.61
N PHE A 206 30.34 22.52 -0.55
CA PHE A 206 30.12 23.89 -1.02
C PHE A 206 31.18 24.37 -2.03
N GLY A 207 32.14 23.50 -2.40
CA GLY A 207 33.20 23.82 -3.35
C GLY A 207 34.18 24.90 -2.88
N ASN A 208 34.20 25.21 -1.57
CA ASN A 208 35.00 26.28 -0.99
C ASN A 208 35.67 25.84 0.32
N ALA A 209 37.00 25.89 0.36
CA ALA A 209 37.83 25.48 1.50
C ALA A 209 38.11 26.61 2.52
N GLY A 210 37.51 27.79 2.34
CA GLY A 210 37.69 28.91 3.27
C GLY A 210 37.06 28.64 4.63
N VAL A 211 37.74 29.05 5.71
CA VAL A 211 37.28 28.92 7.10
C VAL A 211 37.40 30.26 7.80
N PHE A 212 36.50 30.59 8.71
CA PHE A 212 36.52 31.77 9.57
C PHE A 212 36.01 31.45 10.97
N VAL A 213 36.30 32.33 11.93
CA VAL A 213 35.93 32.19 13.35
C VAL A 213 34.96 33.30 13.73
N GLU A 214 33.89 32.98 14.44
CA GLU A 214 32.92 33.95 14.98
C GLU A 214 32.68 33.72 16.47
N LYS A 215 32.20 34.76 17.15
CA LYS A 215 31.74 34.62 18.53
C LYS A 215 30.56 33.64 18.60
N TYR A 216 30.62 32.66 19.50
CA TYR A 216 29.47 31.80 19.79
C TYR A 216 28.63 32.41 20.91
N ILE A 217 27.34 32.60 20.66
CA ILE A 217 26.36 32.99 21.67
C ILE A 217 25.62 31.74 22.15
N ARG A 218 25.71 31.46 23.46
CA ARG A 218 25.19 30.23 24.06
C ARG A 218 23.67 30.23 24.21
N ARG A 219 23.08 31.35 24.63
CA ARG A 219 21.63 31.56 24.73
C ARG A 219 21.22 32.58 23.69
N CYS A 220 20.94 32.09 22.50
CA CYS A 220 20.46 32.96 21.42
C CYS A 220 19.11 32.53 20.88
N HIS A 221 18.42 33.52 20.32
CA HIS A 221 17.23 33.35 19.52
C HIS A 221 17.59 33.61 18.06
N HIS A 222 16.91 32.92 17.14
CA HIS A 222 17.01 33.14 15.70
C HIS A 222 15.79 33.98 15.28
N ILE A 223 16.02 35.25 15.02
CA ILE A 223 15.00 36.20 14.56
C ILE A 223 15.29 36.57 13.13
N GLU A 224 14.28 36.59 12.27
CA GLU A 224 14.47 36.97 10.87
C GLU A 224 13.41 37.97 10.42
N VAL A 225 13.76 38.84 9.46
CA VAL A 225 12.88 39.89 8.94
C VAL A 225 12.55 39.62 7.49
N GLN A 226 11.26 39.53 7.17
CA GLN A 226 10.79 39.49 5.79
C GLN A 226 10.97 40.85 5.14
N ILE A 227 11.71 40.91 4.04
CA ILE A 227 11.81 42.10 3.20
C ILE A 227 11.23 41.85 1.80
N PHE A 228 10.79 42.93 1.16
CA PHE A 228 10.38 42.93 -0.24
C PHE A 228 10.89 44.20 -0.92
N GLY A 229 11.59 44.07 -2.04
CA GLY A 229 12.22 45.20 -2.72
C GLY A 229 11.93 45.26 -4.22
N ASP A 230 12.10 46.44 -4.82
CA ASP A 230 11.83 46.67 -6.24
C ASP A 230 13.07 46.52 -7.16
N GLY A 231 14.26 46.36 -6.58
CA GLY A 231 15.53 46.36 -7.32
C GLY A 231 16.06 47.76 -7.66
N ALA A 232 15.34 48.83 -7.34
CA ALA A 232 15.73 50.22 -7.54
C ALA A 232 16.26 50.87 -6.24
N GLY A 233 16.06 50.22 -5.09
CA GLY A 233 16.53 50.66 -3.78
C GLY A 233 15.40 50.87 -2.77
N ASN A 234 14.15 50.77 -3.21
CA ASN A 234 12.99 50.81 -2.32
C ASN A 234 12.76 49.42 -1.75
N VAL A 235 12.69 49.32 -0.42
CA VAL A 235 12.51 48.07 0.32
C VAL A 235 11.53 48.31 1.46
N VAL A 236 10.56 47.41 1.60
CA VAL A 236 9.64 47.35 2.74
C VAL A 236 9.90 46.08 3.54
N HIS A 237 9.48 46.07 4.81
CA HIS A 237 9.48 44.86 5.64
C HIS A 237 8.06 44.43 5.99
N LEU A 238 7.84 43.11 6.15
CA LEU A 238 6.59 42.53 6.65
C LEU A 238 6.80 41.91 8.04
N GLY A 239 7.39 42.70 8.93
CA GLY A 239 7.71 42.28 10.30
C GLY A 239 8.74 41.13 10.40
N GLU A 240 8.86 40.62 11.62
CA GLU A 240 9.81 39.58 12.01
C GLU A 240 9.16 38.21 12.27
N ARG A 241 9.96 37.15 12.18
CA ARG A 241 9.62 35.79 12.59
C ARG A 241 10.61 35.28 13.63
N GLU A 242 10.09 34.54 14.59
CA GLU A 242 10.83 33.78 15.60
C GLU A 242 11.03 32.35 15.09
N CYS A 243 12.28 31.97 14.84
CA CYS A 243 12.64 30.69 14.21
C CYS A 243 13.58 29.87 15.10
N SER A 244 13.59 30.11 16.42
CA SER A 244 14.54 29.51 17.35
C SER A 244 14.36 28.02 17.61
N ILE A 245 13.14 27.47 17.49
CA ILE A 245 12.94 26.04 17.76
C ILE A 245 13.49 25.22 16.58
N GLN A 246 14.73 24.75 16.77
CA GLN A 246 15.51 24.07 15.75
C GLN A 246 16.09 22.75 16.27
N ARG A 247 16.20 21.76 15.36
CA ARG A 247 16.84 20.47 15.62
C ARG A 247 18.09 20.34 14.74
N ARG A 248 19.28 20.34 15.33
CA ARG A 248 20.55 20.32 14.57
C ARG A 248 20.58 21.41 13.48
N HIS A 249 20.16 22.63 13.85
CA HIS A 249 20.03 23.79 12.96
C HIS A 249 18.98 23.67 11.84
N GLN A 250 18.04 22.73 11.94
CA GLN A 250 16.87 22.64 11.06
C GLN A 250 15.66 23.19 11.79
N LYS A 251 14.99 24.20 11.22
CA LYS A 251 13.79 24.82 11.80
C LYS A 251 12.64 23.81 11.87
N VAL A 252 11.91 23.80 12.99
CA VAL A 252 10.82 22.85 13.29
C VAL A 252 9.49 23.57 13.56
N LEU A 253 9.56 24.67 14.30
CA LEU A 253 8.44 25.54 14.64
C LEU A 253 8.88 26.99 14.51
N GLU A 254 8.04 27.79 13.86
CA GLU A 254 8.22 29.21 13.66
C GLU A 254 6.97 29.97 14.13
N GLU A 255 7.14 31.18 14.66
CA GLU A 255 6.01 32.03 15.04
C GLU A 255 6.23 33.51 14.71
N THR A 256 5.14 34.27 14.53
CA THR A 256 5.20 35.72 14.34
C THR A 256 3.99 36.40 14.97
N PRO A 257 4.17 37.55 15.64
CA PRO A 257 5.46 38.20 15.96
C PRO A 257 6.33 37.43 16.96
N SER A 258 7.59 37.81 17.14
CA SER A 258 8.44 37.19 18.18
C SER A 258 7.95 37.60 19.57
N PRO A 259 7.74 36.65 20.51
CA PRO A 259 7.34 36.97 21.88
C PRO A 259 8.45 37.60 22.72
N LEU A 260 9.71 37.56 22.26
CA LEU A 260 10.88 38.08 22.97
C LEU A 260 11.07 39.60 22.79
N LEU A 261 10.63 40.13 21.66
CA LEU A 261 10.96 41.50 21.25
C LEU A 261 9.91 42.51 21.74
N ASP A 262 10.40 43.55 22.40
CA ASP A 262 9.66 44.79 22.60
C ASP A 262 9.59 45.62 21.31
N ASP A 263 8.74 46.64 21.28
CA ASP A 263 8.49 47.43 20.07
C ASP A 263 9.72 48.22 19.60
N ASP A 264 10.51 48.76 20.54
CA ASP A 264 11.73 49.52 20.21
C ASP A 264 12.78 48.63 19.52
N THR A 265 13.05 47.45 20.09
CA THR A 265 14.01 46.50 19.52
C THR A 265 13.54 45.97 18.17
N ARG A 266 12.22 45.75 18.03
CA ARG A 266 11.62 45.31 16.77
C ARG A 266 11.78 46.37 15.69
N GLU A 267 11.51 47.63 15.99
CA GLU A 267 11.68 48.75 15.04
C GLU A 267 13.15 48.91 14.63
N GLU A 268 14.09 48.79 15.59
CA GLU A 268 15.53 48.84 15.30
C GLU A 268 15.97 47.70 14.35
N LEU A 269 15.51 46.48 14.63
CA LEU A 269 15.82 45.26 13.88
C LEU A 269 15.23 45.30 12.46
N THR A 270 13.96 45.70 12.29
CA THR A 270 13.36 45.82 10.96
C THR A 270 13.95 46.98 10.16
N ALA A 271 14.26 48.11 10.80
CA ALA A 271 14.96 49.22 10.14
C ALA A 271 16.35 48.81 9.65
N ALA A 272 17.08 47.97 10.41
CA ALA A 272 18.37 47.43 9.98
C ALA A 272 18.24 46.54 8.73
N ALA A 273 17.22 45.67 8.68
CA ALA A 273 16.93 44.83 7.53
C ALA A 273 16.59 45.65 6.27
N VAL A 274 15.77 46.71 6.41
CA VAL A 274 15.44 47.62 5.30
C VAL A 274 16.68 48.35 4.79
N ARG A 275 17.52 48.91 5.70
CA ARG A 275 18.77 49.57 5.30
C ARG A 275 19.69 48.65 4.49
N LEU A 276 19.82 47.39 4.92
CA LEU A 276 20.61 46.38 4.21
C LEU A 276 20.04 46.09 2.82
N GLY A 277 18.73 45.85 2.72
CA GLY A 277 18.05 45.59 1.46
C GLY A 277 18.19 46.77 0.48
N SER A 278 17.97 48.00 0.96
CA SER A 278 18.12 49.22 0.16
C SER A 278 19.56 49.43 -0.32
N ALA A 279 20.55 49.20 0.54
CA ALA A 279 21.96 49.29 0.15
C ALA A 279 22.33 48.26 -0.93
N ALA A 280 21.74 47.07 -0.86
CA ALA A 280 21.91 46.01 -1.86
C ALA A 280 21.09 46.24 -3.15
N ARG A 281 20.17 47.21 -3.18
CA ARG A 281 19.12 47.33 -4.22
C ARG A 281 18.39 46.00 -4.43
N TYR A 282 17.94 45.42 -3.32
CA TYR A 282 17.31 44.11 -3.30
C TYR A 282 16.01 44.10 -4.12
N ARG A 283 15.73 43.00 -4.84
CA ARG A 283 14.54 42.83 -5.69
C ARG A 283 13.74 41.62 -5.23
N SER A 284 12.41 41.67 -5.30
CA SER A 284 11.50 40.58 -4.95
C SER A 284 11.55 40.24 -3.45
N ALA A 285 11.15 39.03 -3.07
CA ALA A 285 11.15 38.56 -1.68
C ALA A 285 12.54 38.14 -1.19
N GLY A 286 12.86 38.46 0.07
CA GLY A 286 14.08 38.03 0.75
C GLY A 286 13.94 38.09 2.25
N THR A 287 14.88 37.48 2.96
CA THR A 287 14.89 37.49 4.42
C THR A 287 16.26 37.86 4.95
N VAL A 288 16.29 38.77 5.92
CA VAL A 288 17.50 39.09 6.70
C VAL A 288 17.43 38.35 8.04
N GLU A 289 18.33 37.41 8.27
CA GLU A 289 18.40 36.62 9.49
C GLU A 289 19.34 37.25 10.52
N PHE A 290 18.97 37.16 11.79
CA PHE A 290 19.70 37.70 12.94
C PHE A 290 19.81 36.66 14.06
N ILE A 291 20.95 36.69 14.75
CA ILE A 291 21.11 36.09 16.06
C ILE A 291 20.79 37.15 17.12
N PHE A 292 19.83 36.87 18.00
CA PHE A 292 19.54 37.71 19.17
C PHE A 292 20.18 37.10 20.42
N ASP A 293 21.12 37.83 21.02
CA ASP A 293 21.73 37.50 22.31
C ASP A 293 20.76 37.88 23.43
N GLU A 294 20.22 36.88 24.12
CA GLU A 294 19.25 37.09 25.20
C GLU A 294 19.87 37.82 26.40
N ASP A 295 21.14 37.51 26.73
CA ASP A 295 21.84 38.06 27.88
C ASP A 295 22.24 39.52 27.62
N ALA A 296 22.76 39.81 26.42
CA ALA A 296 23.14 41.16 26.02
C ALA A 296 21.97 42.02 25.53
N ARG A 297 20.79 41.43 25.27
CA ARG A 297 19.62 42.05 24.65
C ARG A 297 19.98 42.78 23.34
N ARG A 298 20.77 42.12 22.48
CA ARG A 298 21.25 42.68 21.21
C ARG A 298 21.13 41.68 20.07
N PHE A 299 20.82 42.19 18.88
CA PHE A 299 20.81 41.39 17.66
C PHE A 299 22.06 41.62 16.82
N TYR A 300 22.43 40.60 16.05
CA TYR A 300 23.56 40.60 15.14
C TYR A 300 23.18 39.90 13.84
N PHE A 301 23.59 40.47 12.72
CA PHE A 301 23.40 39.92 11.39
C PHE A 301 24.00 38.51 11.29
N LEU A 302 23.22 37.59 10.72
CA LEU A 302 23.64 36.23 10.42
C LEU A 302 23.84 36.05 8.92
N GLU A 303 22.77 36.19 8.13
CA GLU A 303 22.79 36.04 6.68
C GLU A 303 21.59 36.72 5.99
N VAL A 304 21.63 36.78 4.66
CA VAL A 304 20.45 37.10 3.84
C VAL A 304 20.12 35.88 2.99
N ASN A 305 18.92 35.34 3.13
CA ASN A 305 18.42 34.37 2.17
C ASN A 305 17.85 35.12 0.97
N THR A 306 18.48 34.94 -0.20
CA THR A 306 18.14 35.67 -1.42
C THR A 306 17.01 34.97 -2.17
N ARG A 307 15.91 34.68 -1.47
CA ARG A 307 14.75 33.92 -1.95
C ARG A 307 13.59 34.02 -0.97
N LEU A 308 12.43 33.51 -1.37
CA LEU A 308 11.34 33.18 -0.45
C LEU A 308 11.79 32.07 0.52
N GLN A 309 11.21 32.03 1.72
CA GLN A 309 11.47 30.99 2.72
C GLN A 309 10.24 30.11 2.97
N VAL A 310 10.46 28.98 3.63
CA VAL A 310 9.41 27.97 3.92
C VAL A 310 8.31 28.61 4.76
N GLU A 311 8.72 29.29 5.83
CA GLU A 311 7.92 29.93 6.88
C GLU A 311 7.22 31.25 6.45
N HIS A 312 7.25 31.63 5.17
CA HIS A 312 6.62 32.87 4.70
C HIS A 312 5.11 32.93 5.01
N GLY A 313 4.43 31.78 5.06
CA GLY A 313 2.98 31.71 5.22
C GLY A 313 2.46 32.28 6.55
N ILE A 314 3.24 32.23 7.63
CA ILE A 314 2.84 32.88 8.89
C ILE A 314 2.92 34.41 8.82
N THR A 315 3.85 34.96 8.02
CA THR A 315 3.89 36.40 7.72
C THR A 315 2.66 36.81 6.91
N GLU A 316 2.27 36.02 5.91
CA GLU A 316 1.05 36.27 5.11
C GLU A 316 -0.19 36.34 6.00
N LEU A 317 -0.32 35.43 6.96
CA LEU A 317 -1.47 35.34 7.86
C LEU A 317 -1.65 36.57 8.76
N VAL A 318 -0.56 37.11 9.33
CA VAL A 318 -0.64 38.27 10.24
C VAL A 318 -0.74 39.61 9.52
N HIS A 319 -0.46 39.65 8.21
CA HIS A 319 -0.57 40.85 7.37
C HIS A 319 -1.82 40.81 6.49
N GLY A 320 -2.97 40.40 7.05
CA GLY A 320 -4.26 40.46 6.37
C GLY A 320 -4.39 39.54 5.15
N GLY A 321 -3.57 38.48 5.06
CA GLY A 321 -3.60 37.54 3.95
C GLY A 321 -2.84 38.00 2.70
N VAL A 322 -1.87 38.91 2.83
CA VAL A 322 -0.93 39.25 1.74
C VAL A 322 -0.37 37.96 1.11
N ASP A 323 -0.39 37.87 -0.23
CA ASP A 323 0.27 36.78 -0.96
C ASP A 323 1.64 37.26 -1.49
N LEU A 324 2.72 36.77 -0.88
CA LEU A 324 4.08 37.14 -1.27
C LEU A 324 4.46 36.59 -2.65
N VAL A 325 3.91 35.45 -3.07
CA VAL A 325 4.09 34.94 -4.43
C VAL A 325 3.37 35.85 -5.42
N GLU A 326 2.17 36.33 -5.09
CA GLU A 326 1.47 37.33 -5.93
C GLU A 326 2.34 38.58 -6.08
N TRP A 327 2.96 39.07 -5.01
CA TRP A 327 3.83 40.24 -5.08
C TRP A 327 5.04 40.00 -5.99
N MET A 328 5.68 38.84 -5.90
CA MET A 328 6.77 38.46 -6.81
C MET A 328 6.31 38.45 -8.27
N LEU A 329 5.09 37.95 -8.54
CA LEU A 329 4.48 37.97 -9.88
C LEU A 329 4.20 39.40 -10.35
N ARG A 330 3.49 40.21 -9.56
CA ARG A 330 3.07 41.59 -9.92
C ARG A 330 4.23 42.56 -10.10
N LEU A 331 5.32 42.37 -9.35
CA LEU A 331 6.53 43.19 -9.51
C LEU A 331 7.21 42.96 -10.87
N GLN A 332 7.18 41.73 -11.37
CA GLN A 332 8.13 41.30 -12.43
C GLN A 332 7.45 40.82 -13.72
N LEU A 333 6.19 40.37 -13.67
CA LEU A 333 5.46 39.91 -14.85
C LEU A 333 4.70 41.05 -15.53
N PRO A 334 4.92 41.27 -16.84
CA PRO A 334 4.10 42.18 -17.62
C PRO A 334 2.68 41.61 -17.78
N GLY A 335 1.67 42.49 -17.73
CA GLY A 335 0.25 42.13 -17.91
C GLY A 335 -0.55 41.94 -16.62
N LEU A 336 0.10 41.96 -15.46
CA LEU A 336 -0.54 42.11 -14.16
C LEU A 336 -0.57 43.60 -13.75
N GLU A 337 -1.46 43.95 -12.81
CA GLU A 337 -1.45 45.28 -12.19
C GLU A 337 -0.11 45.48 -11.44
N PRO A 338 0.74 46.43 -11.88
CA PRO A 338 2.07 46.61 -11.30
C PRO A 338 1.99 46.90 -9.80
N LEU A 339 2.91 46.30 -9.04
CA LEU A 339 3.05 46.58 -7.62
C LEU A 339 4.06 47.72 -7.42
N ASP A 340 3.62 48.85 -6.87
CA ASP A 340 4.51 49.92 -6.41
C ASP A 340 4.91 49.65 -4.96
N VAL A 341 6.19 49.29 -4.74
CA VAL A 341 6.73 48.99 -3.42
C VAL A 341 6.66 50.20 -2.48
N THR A 342 6.67 51.43 -3.01
CA THR A 342 6.62 52.66 -2.21
C THR A 342 5.23 52.97 -1.65
N GLU A 343 4.18 52.38 -2.22
CA GLU A 343 2.79 52.54 -1.77
C GLU A 343 2.32 51.43 -0.82
N ILE A 344 3.16 50.41 -0.60
CA ILE A 344 2.83 49.29 0.27
C ILE A 344 2.71 49.76 1.73
N THR A 345 1.49 49.67 2.25
CA THR A 345 1.20 49.82 3.68
C THR A 345 0.55 48.53 4.16
N THR A 346 1.17 47.84 5.12
CA THR A 346 0.59 46.64 5.72
C THR A 346 0.54 46.81 7.23
N GLU A 347 -0.63 46.57 7.81
CA GLU A 347 -0.79 46.51 9.25
C GLU A 347 -0.65 45.05 9.71
N ARG A 348 0.16 44.84 10.74
CA ARG A 348 0.27 43.53 11.41
C ARG A 348 -0.85 43.40 12.43
N SER A 349 -1.56 42.28 12.42
CA SER A 349 -2.60 41.97 13.40
C SER A 349 -2.57 40.50 13.79
N GLY A 350 -2.74 40.20 15.08
CA GLY A 350 -2.78 38.83 15.61
C GLY A 350 -1.43 38.15 15.69
N HIS A 351 -1.47 36.82 15.77
CA HIS A 351 -0.31 35.93 15.92
C HIS A 351 -0.49 34.68 15.07
N ALA A 352 0.57 34.24 14.42
CA ALA A 352 0.58 33.02 13.62
C ALA A 352 1.74 32.10 14.01
N ILE A 353 1.51 30.79 13.88
CA ILE A 353 2.47 29.74 14.25
C ILE A 353 2.48 28.71 13.12
N GLU A 354 3.66 28.27 12.68
CA GLU A 354 3.88 27.17 11.73
C GLU A 354 4.56 26.01 12.45
N VAL A 355 4.15 24.78 12.13
CA VAL A 355 4.93 23.57 12.44
C VAL A 355 5.20 22.78 11.16
N ARG A 356 6.41 22.22 11.05
CA ARG A 356 6.83 21.40 9.90
C ARG A 356 6.62 19.92 10.18
N ILE A 357 5.65 19.33 9.47
CA ILE A 357 5.37 17.90 9.54
C ILE A 357 6.31 17.18 8.56
N ASN A 358 7.21 16.36 9.08
CA ASN A 358 8.22 15.62 8.31
C ASN A 358 8.00 14.10 8.44
N GLY A 359 8.24 13.37 7.35
CA GLY A 359 8.34 11.92 7.29
C GLY A 359 9.64 11.42 7.91
N GLU A 360 9.85 11.71 9.19
CA GLU A 360 11.03 11.33 9.97
C GLU A 360 10.61 10.56 11.21
N ASN A 361 11.37 9.53 11.61
CA ASN A 361 11.03 8.70 12.77
C ASN A 361 11.70 9.19 14.06
N PRO A 362 11.00 9.85 14.99
CA PRO A 362 11.63 10.36 16.22
C PRO A 362 12.19 9.24 17.12
N ALA A 363 11.61 8.03 17.07
CA ALA A 363 12.08 6.87 17.84
C ALA A 363 13.47 6.37 17.40
N GLN A 364 13.86 6.68 16.16
CA GLN A 364 15.14 6.28 15.56
C GLN A 364 16.00 7.50 15.19
N GLY A 365 15.96 8.56 16.01
CA GLY A 365 16.80 9.74 15.81
C GLY A 365 16.41 10.58 14.59
N PHE A 366 15.13 10.54 14.21
CA PHE A 366 14.52 11.26 13.08
C PHE A 366 15.16 10.92 11.73
N GLN A 367 15.43 9.64 11.50
CA GLN A 367 15.81 9.16 10.17
C GLN A 367 14.64 9.39 9.19
N PRO A 368 14.90 9.88 7.96
CA PRO A 368 13.89 10.00 6.92
C PRO A 368 13.27 8.63 6.59
N CYS A 369 11.95 8.60 6.44
CA CYS A 369 11.17 7.39 6.28
C CYS A 369 10.33 7.44 5.00
N PRO A 370 10.85 6.88 3.88
CA PRO A 370 10.08 6.77 2.65
C PRO A 370 8.97 5.72 2.78
N GLY A 371 8.00 5.78 1.87
CA GLY A 371 6.91 4.80 1.78
C GLY A 371 5.55 5.44 1.51
N ILE A 372 4.51 4.64 1.63
CA ILE A 372 3.15 5.07 1.27
C ILE A 372 2.45 5.68 2.48
N LEU A 373 1.88 6.88 2.29
CA LEU A 373 0.90 7.47 3.21
C LEU A 373 -0.47 6.85 2.95
N GLY A 374 -0.90 5.93 3.81
CA GLY A 374 -2.18 5.23 3.68
C GLY A 374 -3.39 6.05 4.16
N GLU A 375 -3.17 7.12 4.91
CA GLU A 375 -4.19 8.08 5.34
C GLU A 375 -3.55 9.45 5.54
N VAL A 376 -4.15 10.47 4.93
CA VAL A 376 -3.78 11.89 5.09
C VAL A 376 -5.07 12.68 5.29
N SER A 377 -5.17 13.37 6.43
CA SER A 377 -6.26 14.29 6.74
C SER A 377 -5.73 15.48 7.52
N PHE A 378 -6.15 16.67 7.11
CA PHE A 378 -5.80 17.94 7.71
C PHE A 378 -7.08 18.70 8.08
N PRO A 379 -7.07 19.50 9.17
CA PRO A 379 -8.26 20.19 9.64
C PRO A 379 -8.41 21.58 8.99
N GLU A 380 -8.45 21.62 7.66
CA GLU A 380 -8.53 22.87 6.87
C GLU A 380 -9.88 23.59 7.06
N GLU A 381 -10.91 22.90 7.56
CA GLU A 381 -12.21 23.46 7.90
C GLU A 381 -12.20 24.32 9.18
N MET A 382 -11.15 24.24 9.99
CA MET A 382 -11.03 25.07 11.19
C MET A 382 -10.63 26.50 10.83
N ASP A 383 -11.40 27.47 11.33
CA ASP A 383 -11.13 28.88 11.09
C ASP A 383 -9.71 29.31 11.54
N GLY A 384 -9.01 30.00 10.65
CA GLY A 384 -7.63 30.43 10.84
C GLY A 384 -6.59 29.30 10.79
N VAL A 385 -6.91 28.13 10.24
CA VAL A 385 -5.92 27.08 9.90
C VAL A 385 -5.59 27.15 8.42
N ARG A 386 -4.30 27.04 8.07
CA ARG A 386 -3.81 26.91 6.70
C ARG A 386 -2.85 25.75 6.61
N VAL A 387 -3.00 24.93 5.58
CA VAL A 387 -2.06 23.85 5.27
C VAL A 387 -1.49 24.04 3.88
N ASP A 388 -0.17 24.12 3.78
CA ASP A 388 0.53 24.03 2.51
C ASP A 388 1.22 22.65 2.48
N THR A 389 0.79 21.77 1.56
CA THR A 389 1.23 20.37 1.49
C THR A 389 1.27 19.86 0.05
N TRP A 390 2.07 18.83 -0.20
CA TRP A 390 2.10 18.07 -1.45
C TRP A 390 1.69 16.60 -1.27
N VAL A 391 1.22 16.21 -0.08
CA VAL A 391 0.83 14.83 0.18
C VAL A 391 -0.68 14.67 0.27
N GLU A 392 -1.16 13.51 -0.13
CA GLU A 392 -2.54 13.07 -0.01
C GLU A 392 -2.55 11.57 0.29
N THR A 393 -3.72 11.01 0.61
CA THR A 393 -3.87 9.56 0.78
C THR A 393 -3.42 8.83 -0.49
N GLY A 394 -2.45 7.93 -0.34
CA GLY A 394 -1.82 7.18 -1.42
C GLY A 394 -0.50 7.77 -1.92
N THR A 395 -0.09 8.96 -1.47
CA THR A 395 1.24 9.51 -1.84
C THR A 395 2.36 8.57 -1.40
N GLU A 396 3.27 8.27 -2.32
CA GLU A 396 4.50 7.54 -2.04
C GLU A 396 5.62 8.55 -1.82
N VAL A 397 6.10 8.64 -0.59
CA VAL A 397 7.20 9.52 -0.18
C VAL A 397 8.52 8.85 -0.57
N SER A 398 9.27 9.47 -1.48
CA SER A 398 10.55 8.94 -1.93
C SER A 398 11.70 9.26 -0.97
N PRO A 399 12.80 8.49 -0.98
CA PRO A 399 13.99 8.79 -0.17
C PRO A 399 14.93 9.83 -0.81
N HIS A 400 14.56 10.44 -1.94
CA HIS A 400 15.51 11.16 -2.80
C HIS A 400 15.64 12.66 -2.52
N TYR A 401 14.65 13.27 -1.87
CA TYR A 401 14.57 14.73 -1.68
C TYR A 401 14.57 15.09 -0.19
N ASP A 402 13.75 16.06 0.20
CA ASP A 402 13.47 16.42 1.58
C ASP A 402 12.36 15.55 2.19
N SER A 403 12.31 15.53 3.52
CA SER A 403 11.35 14.75 4.31
C SER A 403 10.06 15.53 4.63
N MET A 404 9.90 16.78 4.19
CA MET A 404 8.75 17.59 4.58
C MET A 404 7.49 17.13 3.86
N LEU A 405 6.43 16.88 4.62
CA LEU A 405 5.13 16.42 4.12
C LEU A 405 4.13 17.58 4.05
N ALA A 406 4.11 18.42 5.08
CA ALA A 406 3.19 19.53 5.18
C ALA A 406 3.71 20.61 6.12
N LYS A 407 3.26 21.84 5.87
CA LYS A 407 3.34 22.96 6.81
C LYS A 407 1.94 23.18 7.38
N LEU A 408 1.80 23.02 8.69
CA LEU A 408 0.56 23.31 9.38
C LEU A 408 0.70 24.68 10.05
N MET A 409 -0.10 25.64 9.60
CA MET A 409 -0.09 27.00 10.10
C MET A 409 -1.42 27.33 10.77
N VAL A 410 -1.36 28.12 11.84
CA VAL A 410 -2.54 28.67 12.48
C VAL A 410 -2.40 30.17 12.69
N TYR A 411 -3.53 30.87 12.70
CA TYR A 411 -3.67 32.28 13.00
C TYR A 411 -4.71 32.49 14.10
N ALA A 412 -4.44 33.39 15.04
CA ALA A 412 -5.43 33.87 16.00
C ALA A 412 -5.15 35.31 16.44
N PRO A 413 -6.12 36.02 17.06
CA PRO A 413 -5.92 37.40 17.51
C PRO A 413 -4.85 37.60 18.60
N THR A 414 -4.47 36.54 19.32
CA THR A 414 -3.46 36.56 20.38
C THR A 414 -2.57 35.33 20.29
N ARG A 415 -1.36 35.41 20.84
CA ARG A 415 -0.43 34.28 20.91
C ARG A 415 -1.02 33.10 21.67
N GLU A 416 -1.67 33.35 22.81
CA GLU A 416 -2.29 32.30 23.63
C GLU A 416 -3.38 31.56 22.84
N ALA A 417 -4.20 32.29 22.08
CA ALA A 417 -5.21 31.69 21.22
C ALA A 417 -4.57 30.93 20.03
N ALA A 418 -3.46 31.41 19.48
CA ALA A 418 -2.74 30.73 18.40
C ALA A 418 -2.10 29.42 18.90
N VAL A 419 -1.51 29.42 20.09
CA VAL A 419 -0.97 28.20 20.73
C VAL A 419 -2.08 27.18 20.99
N ALA A 420 -3.21 27.61 21.56
CA ALA A 420 -4.35 26.72 21.78
C ALA A 420 -4.92 26.17 20.45
N LYS A 421 -4.96 27.00 19.41
CA LYS A 421 -5.39 26.58 18.07
C LYS A 421 -4.39 25.61 17.43
N MET A 422 -3.09 25.82 17.59
CA MET A 422 -2.06 24.90 17.09
C MET A 422 -2.15 23.53 17.79
N GLN A 423 -2.38 23.51 19.10
CA GLN A 423 -2.62 22.26 19.85
C GLN A 423 -3.83 21.49 19.30
N ALA A 424 -4.93 22.20 19.01
CA ALA A 424 -6.12 21.59 18.40
C ALA A 424 -5.86 21.12 16.96
N ALA A 425 -5.15 21.91 16.16
CA ALA A 425 -4.84 21.59 14.77
C ALA A 425 -3.92 20.38 14.62
N VAL A 426 -2.87 20.27 15.45
CA VAL A 426 -2.00 19.09 15.46
C VAL A 426 -2.77 17.85 15.91
N ALA A 427 -3.65 17.97 16.91
CA ALA A 427 -4.46 16.85 17.39
C ALA A 427 -5.52 16.37 16.38
N ALA A 428 -6.03 17.26 15.53
CA ALA A 428 -7.00 16.94 14.48
C ALA A 428 -6.34 16.49 13.16
N THR A 429 -5.01 16.63 13.03
CA THR A 429 -4.24 16.20 11.87
C THR A 429 -3.96 14.70 11.96
N ARG A 430 -4.05 13.98 10.83
CA ARG A 430 -3.79 12.54 10.74
C ARG A 430 -2.91 12.24 9.52
N LEU A 431 -1.68 11.78 9.76
CA LEU A 431 -0.80 11.21 8.73
C LEU A 431 -0.34 9.83 9.18
N ALA A 432 -0.78 8.79 8.47
CA ALA A 432 -0.47 7.41 8.81
C ALA A 432 0.01 6.62 7.58
N GLY A 433 0.96 5.71 7.81
CA GLY A 433 1.60 4.88 6.77
C GLY A 433 3.12 4.89 6.89
N VAL A 434 3.73 6.08 6.82
CA VAL A 434 5.16 6.28 7.12
C VAL A 434 5.33 6.87 8.52
N PRO A 435 6.38 6.47 9.28
CA PRO A 435 6.78 7.17 10.48
C PRO A 435 6.99 8.67 10.20
N ASN A 436 6.51 9.51 11.12
CA ASN A 436 6.56 10.95 10.99
C ASN A 436 6.69 11.62 12.36
N ASN A 437 6.95 12.92 12.39
CA ASN A 437 7.17 13.70 13.60
C ASN A 437 5.88 14.30 14.22
N LEU A 438 4.68 13.95 13.74
CA LEU A 438 3.44 14.60 14.17
C LEU A 438 3.19 14.47 15.68
N GLU A 439 3.41 13.29 16.25
CA GLU A 439 3.25 13.09 17.69
C GLU A 439 4.27 13.90 18.50
N PHE A 440 5.51 13.99 18.00
CA PHE A 440 6.56 14.81 18.59
C PHE A 440 6.14 16.30 18.59
N LEU A 441 5.61 16.81 17.47
CA LEU A 441 5.07 18.17 17.39
C LEU A 441 3.93 18.39 18.37
N GLY A 442 3.04 17.41 18.53
CA GLY A 442 1.92 17.45 19.47
C GLY A 442 2.34 17.59 20.93
N GLU A 443 3.46 16.99 21.33
CA GLU A 443 4.03 17.19 22.67
C GLU A 443 4.84 18.49 22.77
N LEU A 444 5.53 18.88 21.69
CA LEU A 444 6.30 20.14 21.63
C LEU A 444 5.41 21.37 21.86
N VAL A 445 4.24 21.43 21.21
CA VAL A 445 3.31 22.57 21.36
C VAL A 445 2.60 22.61 22.72
N LYS A 446 2.76 21.57 23.55
CA LYS A 446 2.29 21.51 24.94
C LYS A 446 3.39 21.83 25.96
N ASP A 447 4.65 21.96 25.53
CA ASP A 447 5.76 22.27 26.44
C ASP A 447 5.55 23.65 27.09
N LYS A 448 5.73 23.71 28.41
CA LYS A 448 5.52 24.93 29.20
C LYS A 448 6.49 26.06 28.82
N ARG A 449 7.69 25.74 28.33
CA ARG A 449 8.68 26.72 27.85
C ARG A 449 8.19 27.39 26.57
N PHE A 450 7.69 26.60 25.61
CA PHE A 450 7.09 27.12 24.38
C PHE A 450 5.86 27.99 24.68
N ILE A 451 4.94 27.51 25.53
CA ILE A 451 3.75 28.28 25.93
C ILE A 451 4.13 29.64 26.52
N LYS A 452 5.26 29.73 27.25
CA LYS A 452 5.77 30.99 27.82
C LYS A 452 6.56 31.88 26.86
N GLY A 453 6.91 31.40 25.67
CA GLY A 453 7.79 32.13 24.73
C GLY A 453 9.29 32.04 25.08
N ASP A 454 9.69 31.06 25.90
CA ASP A 454 11.09 30.78 26.24
C ASP A 454 11.68 29.82 25.20
N THR A 455 12.03 30.36 24.03
CA THR A 455 12.37 29.59 22.82
C THR A 455 13.77 29.91 22.31
N THR A 456 14.82 29.26 22.84
CA THR A 456 16.20 29.44 22.34
C THR A 456 16.54 28.47 21.21
N THR A 457 17.63 28.71 20.48
CA THR A 457 18.18 27.77 19.46
C THR A 457 18.58 26.41 20.04
N SER A 458 18.76 26.33 21.36
CA SER A 458 19.00 25.12 22.15
C SER A 458 17.73 24.53 22.79
N PHE A 459 16.52 25.01 22.45
CA PHE A 459 15.25 24.62 23.10
C PHE A 459 15.04 23.10 23.19
N LEU A 460 15.42 22.37 22.14
CA LEU A 460 15.28 20.91 22.06
C LEU A 460 16.36 20.15 22.86
N GLU A 461 17.41 20.83 23.33
CA GLU A 461 18.35 20.24 24.28
C GLU A 461 17.61 19.98 25.61
N GLY A 462 17.52 18.70 26.00
CA GLY A 462 16.78 18.29 27.20
C GLY A 462 15.27 18.11 27.01
N PHE A 463 14.73 18.33 25.82
CA PHE A 463 13.34 17.95 25.51
C PHE A 463 13.23 16.41 25.43
N THR A 464 12.39 15.82 26.28
CA THR A 464 12.20 14.36 26.33
C THR A 464 10.88 13.98 25.68
N PHE A 465 10.94 13.14 24.66
CA PHE A 465 9.79 12.61 23.94
C PHE A 465 9.77 11.09 24.00
N ALA A 466 8.62 10.51 24.34
CA ALA A 466 8.39 9.06 24.35
C ALA A 466 7.36 8.71 23.26
N PRO A 467 7.79 8.13 22.12
CA PRO A 467 6.89 7.80 21.02
C PRO A 467 6.00 6.60 21.35
N HIS A 468 4.74 6.64 20.95
CA HIS A 468 3.80 5.52 21.14
C HIS A 468 3.91 4.50 20.00
N VAL A 469 5.06 3.84 19.94
CA VAL A 469 5.40 2.88 18.88
C VAL A 469 6.05 1.62 19.43
N MET A 470 5.87 0.52 18.69
CA MET A 470 6.72 -0.66 18.79
C MET A 470 7.62 -0.76 17.55
N GLU A 471 8.91 -0.87 17.77
CA GLU A 471 9.94 -0.99 16.73
C GLU A 471 10.20 -2.47 16.41
N VAL A 472 10.26 -2.80 15.13
CA VAL A 472 10.63 -4.13 14.65
C VAL A 472 12.14 -4.25 14.58
N VAL A 473 12.73 -4.93 15.56
CA VAL A 473 14.17 -5.25 15.55
C VAL A 473 14.44 -6.39 14.58
N LEU A 474 13.64 -7.47 14.68
CA LEU A 474 13.62 -8.57 13.73
C LEU A 474 12.17 -8.86 13.35
N PRO A 475 11.83 -9.02 12.06
CA PRO A 475 10.45 -9.13 11.62
C PRO A 475 9.84 -10.52 11.84
N GLY A 476 10.64 -11.56 12.09
CA GLY A 476 10.16 -12.95 11.99
C GLY A 476 9.82 -13.34 10.56
N LEU A 477 9.13 -14.46 10.39
CA LEU A 477 8.66 -14.93 9.08
C LEU A 477 7.19 -14.55 8.88
N GLN A 478 6.91 -13.86 7.78
CA GLN A 478 5.55 -13.49 7.35
C GLN A 478 4.72 -12.72 8.40
N THR A 479 5.36 -11.92 9.26
CA THR A 479 4.62 -11.08 10.22
C THR A 479 3.84 -9.99 9.50
N SER A 480 2.53 -9.92 9.71
CA SER A 480 1.62 -8.95 9.08
C SER A 480 0.59 -8.40 10.06
N VAL A 481 0.03 -7.23 9.76
CA VAL A 481 -1.05 -6.63 10.54
C VAL A 481 -2.39 -7.18 10.04
N GLN A 482 -3.23 -7.69 10.94
CA GLN A 482 -4.53 -8.27 10.60
C GLN A 482 -5.64 -7.78 11.54
N ASP A 483 -6.81 -7.48 10.99
CA ASP A 483 -8.04 -7.22 11.74
C ASP A 483 -9.15 -8.21 11.35
N TYR A 484 -10.21 -8.27 12.17
CA TYR A 484 -11.36 -9.15 11.97
C TYR A 484 -12.63 -8.30 11.81
N PRO A 485 -13.56 -8.62 10.89
CA PRO A 485 -13.59 -9.78 9.97
C PRO A 485 -12.69 -9.63 8.73
N GLY A 486 -11.81 -8.63 8.70
CA GLY A 486 -11.07 -8.26 7.51
C GLY A 486 -11.92 -7.40 6.59
N ARG A 487 -11.65 -7.47 5.30
CA ARG A 487 -12.20 -6.59 4.26
C ARG A 487 -13.39 -7.20 3.52
N THR A 488 -14.57 -7.08 4.10
CA THR A 488 -15.81 -7.66 3.57
C THR A 488 -16.51 -6.76 2.54
N GLY A 489 -17.43 -7.33 1.75
CA GLY A 489 -18.29 -6.61 0.80
C GLY A 489 -17.63 -6.21 -0.53
N LEU A 490 -16.50 -6.85 -0.85
CA LEU A 490 -15.74 -6.65 -2.09
C LEU A 490 -15.34 -7.98 -2.75
N TRP A 491 -15.95 -9.09 -2.32
CA TRP A 491 -15.63 -10.41 -2.85
C TRP A 491 -16.10 -10.55 -4.31
N ARG A 492 -17.15 -9.83 -4.71
CA ARG A 492 -17.64 -9.78 -6.11
C ARG A 492 -16.64 -9.15 -7.08
N VAL A 493 -15.68 -8.39 -6.57
CA VAL A 493 -14.58 -7.78 -7.32
C VAL A 493 -13.33 -8.65 -7.26
N GLY A 494 -13.27 -9.63 -6.35
CA GLY A 494 -12.07 -10.40 -6.04
C GLY A 494 -11.06 -9.66 -5.19
N VAL A 495 -11.53 -8.75 -4.33
CA VAL A 495 -10.71 -8.27 -3.21
C VAL A 495 -10.94 -9.23 -2.04
N PRO A 496 -9.91 -9.97 -1.60
CA PRO A 496 -10.07 -10.89 -0.48
C PRO A 496 -10.30 -10.13 0.83
N PRO A 497 -10.97 -10.75 1.81
CA PRO A 497 -11.09 -10.16 3.13
C PRO A 497 -9.74 -10.07 3.84
N SER A 498 -8.81 -10.96 3.54
CA SER A 498 -7.62 -11.14 4.35
C SER A 498 -8.02 -11.34 5.81
N GLY A 499 -7.42 -10.61 6.75
CA GLY A 499 -7.67 -10.81 8.16
C GLY A 499 -6.93 -12.06 8.67
N PRO A 500 -7.20 -12.46 9.92
CA PRO A 500 -6.49 -13.55 10.56
C PRO A 500 -6.86 -14.89 9.91
N MET A 501 -5.84 -15.69 9.62
CA MET A 501 -6.03 -17.03 9.08
C MET A 501 -6.58 -18.01 10.14
N ASP A 502 -6.26 -17.75 11.41
CA ASP A 502 -6.92 -18.29 12.60
C ASP A 502 -7.64 -17.14 13.34
N SER A 503 -8.91 -16.95 12.99
CA SER A 503 -9.75 -15.89 13.55
C SER A 503 -10.09 -16.09 15.02
N LEU A 504 -10.10 -17.33 15.52
CA LEU A 504 -10.39 -17.62 16.92
C LEU A 504 -9.27 -17.10 17.83
N SER A 505 -8.02 -17.47 17.53
CA SER A 505 -6.85 -17.04 18.30
C SER A 505 -6.65 -15.53 18.24
N HIS A 506 -6.88 -14.91 17.07
CA HIS A 506 -6.87 -13.46 16.91
C HIS A 506 -7.88 -12.76 17.83
N ARG A 507 -9.16 -13.17 17.75
CA ARG A 507 -10.24 -12.58 18.55
C ARG A 507 -9.99 -12.75 20.05
N LEU A 508 -9.47 -13.92 20.46
CA LEU A 508 -9.09 -14.18 21.85
C LEU A 508 -7.88 -13.35 22.31
N ALA A 509 -6.87 -13.14 21.45
CA ALA A 509 -5.74 -12.26 21.77
C ALA A 509 -6.21 -10.82 22.03
N ASN A 510 -7.08 -10.29 21.18
CA ASN A 510 -7.71 -8.99 21.37
C ASN A 510 -8.54 -8.93 22.65
N ALA A 511 -9.36 -9.96 22.90
CA ALA A 511 -10.18 -10.05 24.10
C ALA A 511 -9.34 -10.02 25.39
N LEU A 512 -8.16 -10.68 25.41
CA LEU A 512 -7.25 -10.72 26.56
C LEU A 512 -6.66 -9.35 26.97
N VAL A 513 -6.53 -8.43 26.02
CA VAL A 513 -6.10 -7.03 26.28
C VAL A 513 -7.29 -6.07 26.37
N GLY A 514 -8.53 -6.58 26.29
CA GLY A 514 -9.76 -5.79 26.40
C GLY A 514 -10.13 -5.01 25.13
N ASN A 515 -9.52 -5.32 23.98
CA ASN A 515 -9.80 -4.65 22.71
C ASN A 515 -11.20 -4.97 22.17
N ASP A 516 -11.67 -4.12 21.26
CA ASP A 516 -12.77 -4.49 20.36
C ASP A 516 -12.29 -5.47 19.29
N GLU A 517 -13.20 -6.24 18.69
CA GLU A 517 -12.82 -7.35 17.82
C GLU A 517 -12.17 -6.90 16.50
N ASP A 518 -12.47 -5.68 16.07
CA ASP A 518 -11.90 -5.05 14.88
C ASP A 518 -10.55 -4.35 15.14
N ALA A 519 -10.02 -4.46 16.35
CA ALA A 519 -8.66 -4.00 16.64
C ALA A 519 -7.64 -4.86 15.90
N ALA A 520 -6.66 -4.20 15.28
CA ALA A 520 -5.62 -4.89 14.55
C ALA A 520 -4.57 -5.51 15.49
N THR A 521 -4.11 -6.70 15.15
CA THR A 521 -3.04 -7.44 15.84
C THR A 521 -1.93 -7.78 14.84
N LEU A 522 -0.80 -8.30 15.34
CA LEU A 522 0.17 -8.95 14.47
C LEU A 522 -0.16 -10.45 14.35
N GLU A 523 -0.17 -10.96 13.13
CA GLU A 523 -0.14 -12.39 12.81
C GLU A 523 1.26 -12.76 12.34
N PHE A 524 1.84 -13.84 12.86
CA PHE A 524 3.16 -14.36 12.47
C PHE A 524 3.14 -15.88 12.42
N GLY A 525 4.03 -16.49 11.63
CA GLY A 525 4.09 -17.95 11.47
C GLY A 525 5.50 -18.49 11.39
N LEU A 526 5.71 -19.72 11.87
CA LEU A 526 7.01 -20.43 11.98
C LEU A 526 8.07 -19.76 12.87
N THR A 527 8.33 -18.46 12.71
CA THR A 527 9.19 -17.64 13.57
C THR A 527 8.56 -16.27 13.79
N GLY A 528 8.43 -15.85 15.04
CA GLY A 528 7.85 -14.56 15.38
C GLY A 528 8.82 -13.39 15.29
N PRO A 529 8.34 -12.16 15.55
CA PRO A 529 9.18 -10.97 15.56
C PRO A 529 9.92 -10.77 16.88
N THR A 530 10.97 -9.94 16.83
CA THR A 530 11.57 -9.26 17.98
C THR A 530 11.15 -7.79 17.94
N LEU A 531 10.51 -7.32 19.01
CA LEU A 531 9.90 -6.00 19.08
C LEU A 531 10.44 -5.21 20.28
N ARG A 532 10.88 -3.97 20.04
CA ARG A 532 11.25 -3.03 21.10
C ARG A 532 10.12 -2.04 21.34
N PHE A 533 9.71 -1.89 22.59
CA PHE A 533 8.63 -0.96 22.96
C PHE A 533 9.22 0.39 23.38
N HIS A 534 8.75 1.48 22.79
CA HIS A 534 9.18 2.84 23.16
C HIS A 534 8.26 3.52 24.19
N CYS A 535 7.19 2.85 24.57
CA CYS A 535 6.26 3.26 25.61
C CYS A 535 5.78 2.05 26.43
N ASP A 536 5.13 2.31 27.56
CA ASP A 536 4.49 1.26 28.35
C ASP A 536 3.26 0.70 27.60
N ALA A 537 3.15 -0.63 27.55
CA ALA A 537 2.10 -1.34 26.85
C ALA A 537 1.57 -2.53 27.65
N LEU A 538 0.35 -2.98 27.32
CA LEU A 538 -0.21 -4.26 27.76
C LEU A 538 -0.40 -5.12 26.51
N VAL A 539 0.20 -6.31 26.51
CA VAL A 539 0.20 -7.20 25.35
C VAL A 539 -0.36 -8.58 25.71
N ALA A 540 -0.81 -9.34 24.71
CA ALA A 540 -1.20 -10.74 24.87
C ALA A 540 -0.72 -11.58 23.68
N LEU A 541 -0.34 -12.83 23.96
CA LEU A 541 0.06 -13.83 22.98
C LEU A 541 -0.97 -14.96 22.94
N ALA A 542 -1.40 -15.36 21.75
CA ALA A 542 -2.33 -16.46 21.51
C ALA A 542 -1.97 -17.23 20.21
N GLY A 543 -2.66 -18.35 19.94
CA GLY A 543 -2.38 -19.21 18.79
C GLY A 543 -1.39 -20.34 19.13
N ALA A 544 -0.67 -20.84 18.12
CA ALA A 544 0.40 -21.80 18.31
C ALA A 544 1.47 -21.25 19.25
N ARG A 545 2.06 -22.09 20.09
CA ARG A 545 3.07 -21.66 21.07
C ARG A 545 4.41 -21.40 20.39
N PHE A 546 5.07 -20.32 20.78
CA PHE A 546 6.42 -19.98 20.34
C PHE A 546 7.34 -19.84 21.56
N ASP A 547 8.63 -20.06 21.34
CA ASP A 547 9.64 -19.64 22.32
C ASP A 547 9.58 -18.12 22.43
N ALA A 548 9.30 -17.57 23.62
CA ALA A 548 9.22 -16.13 23.80
C ALA A 548 9.88 -15.69 25.10
N ASP A 549 10.57 -14.55 25.07
CA ASP A 549 11.19 -13.92 26.23
C ASP A 549 11.07 -12.39 26.18
N LEU A 550 11.05 -11.78 27.36
CA LEU A 550 11.07 -10.34 27.56
C LEU A 550 12.40 -9.99 28.24
N ASP A 551 13.27 -9.26 27.54
CA ASP A 551 14.66 -8.97 27.96
C ASP A 551 15.42 -10.22 28.43
N GLY A 552 15.26 -11.36 27.71
CA GLY A 552 15.89 -12.63 28.06
C GLY A 552 15.18 -13.44 29.16
N THR A 553 14.12 -12.90 29.77
CA THR A 553 13.30 -13.63 30.75
C THR A 553 12.16 -14.36 30.02
N PRO A 554 12.08 -15.70 30.08
CA PRO A 554 11.03 -16.46 29.39
C PRO A 554 9.62 -15.98 29.75
N VAL A 555 8.79 -15.79 28.72
CA VAL A 555 7.37 -15.45 28.90
C VAL A 555 6.60 -16.72 29.25
N GLU A 556 6.24 -16.88 30.52
CA GLU A 556 5.41 -18.02 30.99
C GLU A 556 3.93 -17.93 30.56
N GLY A 557 3.55 -16.90 29.78
CA GLY A 557 2.18 -16.38 29.66
C GLY A 557 1.50 -16.51 28.29
N TRP A 558 1.60 -17.65 27.62
CA TRP A 558 0.74 -17.92 26.45
C TRP A 558 -0.74 -17.96 26.86
N TRP A 559 -1.66 -17.39 26.07
CA TRP A 559 -3.09 -17.19 26.43
C TRP A 559 -3.33 -16.32 27.68
N ARG A 560 -2.46 -15.33 27.89
CA ARG A 560 -2.51 -14.36 29.00
C ARG A 560 -2.10 -12.97 28.50
N SER A 561 -2.58 -11.91 29.15
CA SER A 561 -2.01 -10.57 28.98
C SER A 561 -0.95 -10.23 30.04
N PHE A 562 0.05 -9.43 29.65
CA PHE A 562 1.15 -9.02 30.53
C PHE A 562 1.69 -7.64 30.14
N PRO A 563 2.22 -6.85 31.10
CA PRO A 563 2.76 -5.53 30.81
C PRO A 563 4.15 -5.61 30.19
N VAL A 564 4.45 -4.63 29.33
CA VAL A 564 5.78 -4.36 28.77
C VAL A 564 6.11 -2.89 29.06
N ARG A 565 7.32 -2.62 29.52
CA ARG A 565 7.79 -1.25 29.83
C ARG A 565 8.53 -0.64 28.66
N ALA A 566 8.55 0.69 28.62
CA ALA A 566 9.37 1.43 27.67
C ALA A 566 10.85 0.99 27.77
N GLY A 567 11.47 0.72 26.61
CA GLY A 567 12.82 0.23 26.47
C GLY A 567 12.96 -1.30 26.43
N GLN A 568 11.94 -2.06 26.83
CA GLN A 568 12.01 -3.53 26.84
C GLN A 568 11.85 -4.13 25.44
N GLU A 569 12.46 -5.30 25.24
CA GLU A 569 12.43 -6.07 24.01
C GLU A 569 11.70 -7.40 24.21
N LEU A 570 10.59 -7.59 23.47
CA LEU A 570 9.87 -8.86 23.40
C LEU A 570 10.39 -9.65 22.20
N ARG A 571 11.07 -10.76 22.46
CA ARG A 571 11.53 -11.70 21.43
C ARG A 571 10.54 -12.84 21.31
N ILE A 572 10.07 -13.12 20.09
CA ILE A 572 9.29 -14.30 19.75
C ILE A 572 10.11 -15.12 18.74
N GLY A 573 10.64 -16.25 19.18
CA GLY A 573 11.51 -17.15 18.44
C GLY A 573 10.74 -18.11 17.52
N ALA A 574 11.18 -19.37 17.47
CA ALA A 574 10.56 -20.40 16.65
C ALA A 574 9.28 -20.94 17.28
N VAL A 575 8.36 -21.43 16.45
CA VAL A 575 7.17 -22.15 16.88
C VAL A 575 7.57 -23.48 17.53
N SER A 576 6.88 -23.88 18.59
CA SER A 576 7.14 -25.14 19.28
C SER A 576 6.83 -26.35 18.38
N ALA A 577 7.58 -27.44 18.56
CA ALA A 577 7.42 -28.65 17.73
C ALA A 577 6.07 -29.38 17.93
N ASP A 578 5.37 -29.09 19.02
CA ASP A 578 4.15 -29.77 19.50
C ASP A 578 2.84 -28.98 19.27
N GLY A 579 2.84 -27.98 18.38
CA GLY A 579 1.67 -27.12 18.11
C GLY A 579 1.39 -26.82 16.63
N GLY A 580 0.47 -25.89 16.38
CA GLY A 580 0.12 -25.35 15.05
C GLY A 580 1.20 -24.43 14.46
N VAL A 581 0.88 -23.60 13.47
CA VAL A 581 1.88 -22.80 12.73
C VAL A 581 1.82 -21.27 12.94
N ARG A 582 0.70 -20.72 13.42
CA ARG A 582 0.49 -19.26 13.54
C ARG A 582 0.26 -18.78 14.96
N GLY A 583 0.91 -17.68 15.32
CA GLY A 583 0.72 -16.95 16.58
C GLY A 583 0.21 -15.53 16.34
N TYR A 584 -0.39 -14.96 17.38
CA TYR A 584 -0.95 -13.61 17.38
C TYR A 584 -0.43 -12.80 18.55
N LEU A 585 -0.04 -11.55 18.28
CA LEU A 585 0.30 -10.55 19.31
C LEU A 585 -0.71 -9.42 19.26
N ALA A 586 -1.51 -9.30 20.32
CA ALA A 586 -2.40 -8.16 20.54
C ALA A 586 -1.74 -7.16 21.48
N VAL A 587 -1.97 -5.87 21.23
CA VAL A 587 -1.57 -4.76 22.10
C VAL A 587 -2.86 -4.02 22.50
N ALA A 588 -2.99 -3.63 23.77
CA ALA A 588 -4.14 -2.84 24.23
C ALA A 588 -4.27 -1.54 23.42
N GLY A 589 -5.46 -1.26 22.89
CA GLY A 589 -5.71 -0.18 21.95
C GLY A 589 -5.47 -0.52 20.47
N GLY A 590 -4.87 -1.68 20.19
CA GLY A 590 -4.61 -2.20 18.84
C GLY A 590 -3.38 -1.57 18.16
N VAL A 591 -3.01 -2.13 17.02
CA VAL A 591 -2.01 -1.54 16.11
C VAL A 591 -2.68 -0.46 15.26
N ASP A 592 -2.18 0.76 15.30
CA ASP A 592 -2.80 1.92 14.63
C ASP A 592 -2.25 2.12 13.22
N VAL A 593 -2.86 1.42 12.27
CA VAL A 593 -2.62 1.56 10.82
C VAL A 593 -3.89 2.03 10.08
N PRO A 594 -3.75 2.68 8.91
CA PRO A 594 -4.88 3.11 8.09
C PRO A 594 -5.83 1.98 7.72
N ARG A 595 -7.13 2.29 7.65
CA ARG A 595 -8.09 1.42 6.96
C ARG A 595 -7.93 1.64 5.46
N TYR A 596 -7.86 0.55 4.70
CA TYR A 596 -7.94 0.58 3.24
C TYR A 596 -9.13 -0.28 2.82
N LEU A 597 -10.05 0.32 2.04
CA LEU A 597 -11.30 -0.32 1.62
C LEU A 597 -12.13 -0.91 2.79
N GLY A 598 -12.07 -0.29 3.98
CA GLY A 598 -12.86 -0.65 5.17
C GLY A 598 -12.12 -1.45 6.25
N SER A 599 -10.92 -1.96 5.99
CA SER A 599 -10.19 -2.83 6.92
C SER A 599 -8.69 -2.49 7.01
N ARG A 600 -8.07 -2.85 8.13
CA ARG A 600 -6.63 -2.75 8.41
C ARG A 600 -5.86 -4.01 8.02
N ALA A 601 -6.52 -5.07 7.56
CA ALA A 601 -5.86 -6.29 7.15
C ALA A 601 -4.88 -6.06 5.99
N THR A 602 -3.66 -6.60 6.14
CA THR A 602 -2.68 -6.65 5.05
C THR A 602 -3.09 -7.73 4.04
N PHE A 603 -3.13 -7.35 2.76
CA PHE A 603 -3.05 -8.31 1.64
C PHE A 603 -1.71 -8.12 0.93
N PRO A 604 -0.67 -8.89 1.28
CA PRO A 604 0.69 -8.66 0.79
C PRO A 604 0.82 -8.73 -0.73
N SER A 605 0.12 -9.69 -1.36
CA SER A 605 0.18 -9.87 -2.82
C SER A 605 -0.47 -8.70 -3.57
N GLY A 606 -1.54 -8.12 -3.04
CA GLY A 606 -2.16 -6.89 -3.57
C GLY A 606 -1.46 -5.59 -3.15
N GLN A 607 -0.45 -5.65 -2.28
CA GLN A 607 0.34 -4.52 -1.79
C GLN A 607 -0.47 -3.40 -1.13
N PHE A 608 -1.49 -3.75 -0.34
CA PHE A 608 -2.32 -2.77 0.37
C PHE A 608 -2.81 -3.24 1.74
N GLY A 609 -3.32 -2.30 2.55
CA GLY A 609 -3.74 -2.53 3.93
C GLY A 609 -2.58 -2.77 4.90
N GLY A 610 -2.87 -2.89 6.19
CA GLY A 610 -1.86 -3.07 7.22
C GLY A 610 -0.75 -2.02 7.22
N TYR A 611 0.48 -2.43 7.53
CA TYR A 611 1.64 -1.56 7.48
C TYR A 611 2.20 -1.49 6.04
N GLN A 612 1.75 -0.48 5.29
CA GLN A 612 2.17 -0.21 3.89
C GLN A 612 1.98 -1.39 2.93
N GLY A 613 0.96 -2.22 3.14
CA GLY A 613 0.60 -3.28 2.19
C GLY A 613 1.51 -4.51 2.19
N ARG A 614 2.40 -4.65 3.16
CA ARG A 614 3.45 -5.69 3.15
C ARG A 614 3.63 -6.38 4.49
N TYR A 615 4.40 -7.47 4.48
CA TYR A 615 4.99 -8.02 5.70
C TYR A 615 5.96 -7.01 6.34
N LEU A 616 6.13 -7.12 7.66
CA LEU A 616 7.03 -6.26 8.43
C LEU A 616 8.50 -6.47 8.06
N ARG A 617 9.31 -5.43 8.24
CA ARG A 617 10.75 -5.38 7.94
C ARG A 617 11.52 -4.82 9.15
N PRO A 618 12.82 -5.12 9.28
CA PRO A 618 13.65 -4.48 10.30
C PRO A 618 13.57 -2.96 10.20
N GLY A 619 13.48 -2.28 11.34
CA GLY A 619 13.38 -0.83 11.44
C GLY A 619 11.96 -0.27 11.28
N ASP A 620 10.97 -1.09 10.92
CA ASP A 620 9.56 -0.64 10.92
C ASP A 620 9.17 -0.14 12.32
N SER A 621 8.42 0.95 12.39
CA SER A 621 7.96 1.57 13.63
C SER A 621 6.44 1.63 13.59
N LEU A 622 5.80 0.70 14.30
CA LEU A 622 4.35 0.52 14.27
C LEU A 622 3.71 1.36 15.37
N PRO A 623 2.86 2.35 15.02
CA PRO A 623 2.06 3.06 16.01
C PRO A 623 1.13 2.10 16.75
N ILE A 624 1.01 2.27 18.06
CA ILE A 624 0.13 1.46 18.91
C ILE A 624 -0.81 2.36 19.71
N GLY A 625 -2.01 1.84 19.99
CA GLY A 625 -3.01 2.55 20.77
C GLY A 625 -2.52 2.89 22.19
N ARG A 626 -3.03 3.99 22.74
CA ARG A 626 -2.67 4.41 24.11
C ARG A 626 -3.28 3.46 25.14
N LEU A 627 -2.45 3.01 26.09
CA LEU A 627 -2.88 2.16 27.19
C LEU A 627 -3.92 2.88 28.06
N ALA A 628 -5.12 2.32 28.17
CA ALA A 628 -6.16 2.85 29.05
C ALA A 628 -5.76 2.72 30.52
N ALA A 629 -6.04 3.74 31.34
CA ALA A 629 -5.66 3.76 32.77
C ALA A 629 -6.22 2.58 33.61
N LYS A 630 -7.28 1.91 33.14
CA LYS A 630 -7.91 0.75 33.80
C LYS A 630 -7.45 -0.61 33.24
N ALA A 631 -6.61 -0.61 32.22
CA ALA A 631 -6.09 -1.84 31.63
C ALA A 631 -5.13 -2.51 32.61
N HIS A 632 -5.36 -3.79 32.88
CA HIS A 632 -4.52 -4.59 33.77
C HIS A 632 -4.33 -5.98 33.18
N ALA A 633 -3.20 -6.60 33.53
CA ALA A 633 -2.90 -7.96 33.11
C ALA A 633 -3.90 -8.94 33.70
N ILE A 634 -4.43 -9.83 32.86
CA ILE A 634 -5.31 -10.91 33.25
C ILE A 634 -4.73 -12.26 32.83
N SER A 635 -5.01 -13.28 33.63
CA SER A 635 -4.78 -14.67 33.26
C SER A 635 -6.11 -15.38 33.29
N LEU A 636 -6.43 -16.13 32.23
CA LEU A 636 -7.63 -16.94 32.19
C LEU A 636 -7.47 -18.15 33.13
N PRO A 637 -8.58 -18.73 33.63
CA PRO A 637 -8.54 -19.94 34.43
C PRO A 637 -7.78 -21.06 33.71
N GLU A 638 -7.06 -21.90 34.46
CA GLU A 638 -6.24 -22.98 33.87
C GLU A 638 -7.05 -23.86 32.92
N GLY A 639 -8.25 -24.31 33.31
CA GLY A 639 -9.08 -25.16 32.46
C GLY A 639 -9.48 -24.51 31.12
N TRP A 640 -9.64 -23.19 31.09
CA TRP A 640 -9.87 -22.44 29.85
C TRP A 640 -8.62 -22.39 28.99
N ARG A 641 -7.47 -22.07 29.58
CA ARG A 641 -6.18 -22.07 28.88
C ARG A 641 -5.85 -23.45 28.31
N THR A 642 -6.04 -24.52 29.08
CA THR A 642 -5.87 -25.90 28.60
C THR A 642 -6.84 -26.24 27.48
N LYS A 643 -8.10 -25.77 27.53
CA LYS A 643 -9.09 -25.97 26.47
C LYS A 643 -8.70 -25.24 25.17
N TYR A 644 -8.23 -23.99 25.25
CA TYR A 644 -7.84 -23.20 24.08
C TYR A 644 -6.50 -23.68 23.49
N ALA A 645 -5.50 -23.93 24.34
CA ALA A 645 -4.24 -24.52 23.91
C ALA A 645 -4.47 -25.93 23.34
N GLY A 646 -5.25 -26.77 24.04
CA GLY A 646 -5.58 -28.13 23.62
C GLY A 646 -6.31 -28.21 22.27
N ALA A 647 -7.08 -27.18 21.91
CA ALA A 647 -7.70 -27.10 20.58
C ALA A 647 -6.64 -26.98 19.46
N ILE A 648 -5.54 -26.27 19.69
CA ILE A 648 -4.45 -26.09 18.71
C ILE A 648 -3.46 -27.27 18.71
N HIS A 649 -3.35 -28.00 19.84
CA HIS A 649 -2.33 -29.04 20.05
C HIS A 649 -2.70 -30.47 19.59
N ALA A 650 -3.84 -30.69 18.93
CA ALA A 650 -4.27 -32.03 18.50
C ALA A 650 -4.04 -32.27 17.00
N PRO A 651 -3.17 -33.21 16.55
CA PRO A 651 -1.90 -33.74 17.10
C PRO A 651 -0.74 -33.51 16.11
N SER A 652 0.22 -32.63 16.41
CA SER A 652 1.26 -32.20 15.46
C SER A 652 2.62 -32.91 15.59
N LYS A 653 2.71 -34.12 16.18
CA LYS A 653 3.94 -34.92 15.97
C LYS A 653 3.85 -35.66 14.64
N PRO A 654 4.95 -35.70 13.85
CA PRO A 654 5.07 -36.61 12.70
C PRO A 654 4.68 -38.03 13.13
N GLY A 655 3.63 -38.57 12.50
CA GLY A 655 3.10 -39.91 12.79
C GLY A 655 2.15 -40.05 14.00
N SER A 656 1.64 -38.97 14.60
CA SER A 656 0.83 -39.05 15.84
C SER A 656 -0.67 -38.72 15.77
N GLY A 657 -1.23 -38.42 14.59
CA GLY A 657 -2.69 -38.44 14.39
C GLY A 657 -3.18 -37.55 13.25
N VAL A 658 -4.49 -37.58 13.02
CA VAL A 658 -5.16 -36.90 11.90
C VAL A 658 -6.03 -35.77 12.46
N THR A 659 -5.78 -34.53 12.03
CA THR A 659 -6.59 -33.36 12.41
C THR A 659 -7.97 -33.44 11.75
N THR A 660 -9.03 -33.51 12.55
CA THR A 660 -10.39 -33.54 12.02
C THR A 660 -10.92 -32.12 11.79
N VAL A 661 -11.27 -31.81 10.55
CA VAL A 661 -11.86 -30.54 10.12
C VAL A 661 -13.30 -30.79 9.71
N ALA A 662 -14.26 -30.14 10.38
CA ALA A 662 -15.66 -30.30 9.99
C ALA A 662 -15.96 -29.58 8.68
N VAL A 663 -16.88 -30.13 7.89
CA VAL A 663 -17.29 -29.60 6.58
C VAL A 663 -18.79 -29.75 6.35
N LEU A 664 -19.34 -28.86 5.54
CA LEU A 664 -20.68 -28.94 4.98
C LEU A 664 -20.57 -29.36 3.50
N PRO A 665 -21.52 -30.16 2.97
CA PRO A 665 -21.50 -30.55 1.57
C PRO A 665 -21.82 -29.36 0.65
N GLY A 666 -21.20 -29.34 -0.53
CA GLY A 666 -21.52 -28.42 -1.61
C GLY A 666 -20.51 -27.28 -1.82
N PRO A 667 -20.70 -26.48 -2.89
CA PRO A 667 -21.86 -26.50 -3.80
C PRO A 667 -21.93 -27.72 -4.74
N HIS A 668 -20.80 -28.32 -5.09
CA HIS A 668 -20.68 -29.30 -6.19
C HIS A 668 -20.31 -30.70 -5.69
N ALA A 669 -21.08 -31.25 -4.75
CA ALA A 669 -20.90 -32.64 -4.29
C ALA A 669 -21.54 -33.65 -5.28
N ASN A 670 -21.94 -34.82 -4.80
CA ASN A 670 -22.79 -35.76 -5.52
C ASN A 670 -24.25 -35.25 -5.63
N PRO A 671 -25.00 -35.63 -6.67
CA PRO A 671 -24.67 -36.58 -7.75
C PRO A 671 -24.13 -35.95 -9.04
N ASP A 672 -24.00 -34.61 -9.10
CA ASP A 672 -23.85 -33.91 -10.38
C ASP A 672 -22.43 -33.98 -10.96
N TYR A 673 -21.41 -33.97 -10.08
CA TYR A 673 -20.00 -33.84 -10.49
C TYR A 673 -19.11 -34.98 -9.95
N PHE A 674 -19.41 -35.44 -8.74
CA PHE A 674 -18.67 -36.52 -8.08
C PHE A 674 -19.58 -37.73 -7.93
N THR A 675 -19.01 -38.93 -8.10
CA THR A 675 -19.72 -40.17 -7.77
C THR A 675 -19.92 -40.28 -6.25
N ASP A 676 -20.90 -41.08 -5.81
CA ASP A 676 -21.09 -41.36 -4.37
C ASP A 676 -19.80 -41.90 -3.74
N ALA A 677 -19.09 -42.78 -4.45
CA ALA A 677 -17.82 -43.34 -3.99
C ALA A 677 -16.73 -42.26 -3.82
N ALA A 678 -16.69 -41.25 -4.69
CA ALA A 678 -15.73 -40.14 -4.56
C ALA A 678 -16.02 -39.27 -3.33
N VAL A 679 -17.30 -39.02 -3.03
CA VAL A 679 -17.71 -38.28 -1.83
C VAL A 679 -17.43 -39.09 -0.56
N ASP A 680 -17.66 -40.41 -0.58
CA ASP A 680 -17.28 -41.29 0.53
C ASP A 680 -15.77 -41.28 0.78
N VAL A 681 -14.96 -41.30 -0.28
CA VAL A 681 -13.50 -41.19 -0.19
C VAL A 681 -13.08 -39.85 0.42
N LEU A 682 -13.72 -38.74 0.03
CA LEU A 682 -13.43 -37.40 0.56
C LEU A 682 -13.58 -37.34 2.10
N TYR A 683 -14.56 -38.05 2.67
CA TYR A 683 -14.82 -38.04 4.11
C TYR A 683 -14.13 -39.19 4.88
N SER A 684 -13.73 -40.26 4.21
CA SER A 684 -13.12 -41.43 4.86
C SER A 684 -11.59 -41.46 4.79
N THR A 685 -10.98 -40.70 3.88
CA THR A 685 -9.53 -40.73 3.63
C THR A 685 -8.84 -39.50 4.22
N PRO A 686 -7.76 -39.68 5.01
CA PRO A 686 -6.90 -38.56 5.38
C PRO A 686 -6.14 -37.99 4.18
N TYR A 687 -6.06 -36.66 4.12
CA TYR A 687 -5.27 -35.90 3.17
C TYR A 687 -4.01 -35.37 3.85
N GLU A 688 -2.91 -35.26 3.12
CA GLU A 688 -1.67 -34.65 3.61
C GLU A 688 -1.54 -33.21 3.10
N VAL A 689 -1.17 -32.28 3.96
CA VAL A 689 -0.93 -30.89 3.58
C VAL A 689 0.35 -30.78 2.76
N HIS A 690 0.23 -30.28 1.54
CA HIS A 690 1.35 -30.09 0.62
C HIS A 690 2.15 -28.82 0.98
N TYR A 691 3.48 -28.84 0.78
CA TYR A 691 4.38 -27.73 1.14
C TYR A 691 4.08 -26.39 0.43
N ASN A 692 3.49 -26.42 -0.77
CA ASN A 692 2.95 -25.26 -1.49
C ASN A 692 1.62 -24.74 -0.92
N SER A 693 1.58 -24.50 0.39
CA SER A 693 0.43 -23.96 1.13
C SER A 693 0.75 -22.59 1.73
N ASN A 694 -0.18 -21.65 1.63
CA ASN A 694 -0.05 -20.30 2.20
C ASN A 694 -1.43 -19.67 2.41
N ARG A 695 -1.49 -18.36 2.72
CA ARG A 695 -2.75 -17.61 2.93
C ARG A 695 -3.68 -17.55 1.71
N LEU A 696 -3.18 -17.85 0.50
CA LEU A 696 -4.03 -17.95 -0.70
C LEU A 696 -4.80 -19.28 -0.72
N GLY A 697 -4.22 -20.33 -0.12
CA GLY A 697 -4.85 -21.63 -0.02
C GLY A 697 -3.92 -22.72 0.49
N VAL A 698 -4.51 -23.73 1.15
CA VAL A 698 -3.83 -24.90 1.69
C VAL A 698 -4.02 -26.07 0.72
N ARG A 699 -2.95 -26.46 0.03
CA ARG A 699 -2.98 -27.53 -0.96
C ARG A 699 -2.87 -28.88 -0.29
N LEU A 700 -3.55 -29.88 -0.84
CA LEU A 700 -3.64 -31.21 -0.25
C LEU A 700 -3.17 -32.28 -1.24
N ASN A 701 -2.43 -33.25 -0.73
CA ASN A 701 -2.14 -34.52 -1.38
C ASN A 701 -3.20 -35.53 -0.93
N GLY A 702 -3.81 -36.23 -1.87
CA GLY A 702 -4.83 -37.22 -1.58
C GLY A 702 -5.25 -38.02 -2.80
N PRO A 703 -6.25 -38.90 -2.64
CA PRO A 703 -6.74 -39.74 -3.71
C PRO A 703 -7.36 -38.90 -4.84
N ARG A 704 -7.20 -39.37 -6.08
CA ARG A 704 -7.89 -38.78 -7.24
C ARG A 704 -9.40 -39.03 -7.14
N PRO A 705 -10.23 -38.01 -7.40
CA PRO A 705 -11.68 -38.20 -7.42
C PRO A 705 -12.10 -39.04 -8.64
N THR A 706 -13.27 -39.64 -8.55
CA THR A 706 -13.96 -40.20 -9.72
C THR A 706 -15.14 -39.30 -10.10
N TRP A 707 -15.22 -39.00 -11.39
CA TRP A 707 -16.14 -38.01 -11.95
C TRP A 707 -17.39 -38.68 -12.52
N THR A 708 -18.54 -38.00 -12.47
CA THR A 708 -19.81 -38.43 -13.10
C THR A 708 -19.90 -38.06 -14.59
N ARG A 709 -18.91 -37.31 -15.10
CA ARG A 709 -18.85 -36.77 -16.46
C ARG A 709 -17.45 -36.94 -17.05
N THR A 710 -17.36 -36.86 -18.39
CA THR A 710 -16.12 -37.05 -19.15
C THR A 710 -15.31 -35.77 -19.35
N ASP A 711 -15.95 -34.60 -19.29
CA ASP A 711 -15.34 -33.29 -19.52
C ASP A 711 -16.21 -32.17 -18.91
N GLY A 712 -15.74 -30.92 -19.01
CA GLY A 712 -16.43 -29.73 -18.49
C GLY A 712 -17.19 -28.92 -19.56
N GLY A 713 -17.33 -29.42 -20.79
CA GLY A 713 -17.96 -28.70 -21.90
C GLY A 713 -17.33 -27.34 -22.18
N GLU A 714 -18.16 -26.30 -22.31
CA GLU A 714 -17.72 -24.91 -22.58
C GLU A 714 -16.94 -24.27 -21.41
N GLY A 715 -16.98 -24.87 -20.22
CA GLY A 715 -16.18 -24.46 -19.05
C GLY A 715 -14.72 -24.92 -19.09
N GLY A 716 -14.38 -25.88 -19.95
CA GLY A 716 -13.03 -26.43 -20.12
C GLY A 716 -13.02 -27.94 -20.31
N SER A 717 -11.90 -28.48 -20.77
CA SER A 717 -11.78 -29.89 -21.16
C SER A 717 -11.68 -30.88 -20.00
N HIS A 718 -11.40 -30.45 -18.76
CA HIS A 718 -11.29 -31.34 -17.61
C HIS A 718 -12.66 -31.55 -16.92
N PRO A 719 -13.00 -32.76 -16.42
CA PRO A 719 -14.25 -33.01 -15.67
C PRO A 719 -14.45 -32.19 -14.39
N SER A 720 -13.43 -31.49 -13.90
CA SER A 720 -13.56 -30.56 -12.78
C SER A 720 -13.99 -29.16 -13.23
N ASN A 721 -13.94 -28.86 -14.54
CA ASN A 721 -14.20 -27.53 -15.06
C ASN A 721 -15.70 -27.23 -15.11
N VAL A 722 -16.07 -26.04 -14.68
CA VAL A 722 -17.42 -25.49 -14.75
C VAL A 722 -17.34 -24.08 -15.28
N HIS A 723 -18.47 -23.54 -15.74
CA HIS A 723 -18.56 -22.11 -15.99
C HIS A 723 -18.16 -21.33 -14.73
N ASP A 724 -17.30 -20.36 -14.93
CA ASP A 724 -16.67 -19.61 -13.86
C ASP A 724 -17.71 -19.01 -12.90
N HIS A 725 -17.56 -19.34 -11.61
CA HIS A 725 -18.45 -18.98 -10.51
C HIS A 725 -17.65 -18.46 -9.32
N THR A 726 -18.32 -17.75 -8.41
CA THR A 726 -17.69 -17.29 -7.17
C THR A 726 -17.59 -18.45 -6.18
N TYR A 727 -16.45 -18.54 -5.49
CA TYR A 727 -16.16 -19.49 -4.43
C TYR A 727 -16.56 -18.95 -3.07
N ALA A 728 -16.94 -19.87 -2.18
CA ALA A 728 -17.05 -19.58 -0.75
C ALA A 728 -15.67 -19.67 -0.09
N ILE A 729 -15.38 -18.80 0.87
CA ILE A 729 -14.18 -18.91 1.69
C ILE A 729 -14.26 -20.21 2.49
N GLY A 730 -13.19 -21.00 2.48
CA GLY A 730 -13.16 -22.32 3.12
C GLY A 730 -13.53 -23.48 2.22
N THR A 731 -13.87 -23.22 0.96
CA THR A 731 -14.23 -24.29 0.03
C THR A 731 -13.02 -25.18 -0.29
N VAL A 732 -13.27 -26.49 -0.40
CA VAL A 732 -12.31 -27.46 -0.93
C VAL A 732 -12.46 -27.45 -2.45
N ASN A 733 -11.58 -26.73 -3.14
CA ASN A 733 -11.62 -26.55 -4.59
C ASN A 733 -10.75 -27.60 -5.30
N PHE A 734 -11.30 -28.25 -6.33
CA PHE A 734 -10.55 -29.25 -7.13
C PHE A 734 -9.99 -28.62 -8.41
N THR A 735 -8.75 -28.15 -8.35
CA THR A 735 -8.03 -27.59 -9.52
C THR A 735 -7.49 -28.73 -10.38
N GLY A 736 -8.35 -29.32 -11.22
CA GLY A 736 -8.09 -30.61 -11.85
C GLY A 736 -8.39 -31.74 -10.85
N ASP A 737 -7.45 -32.66 -10.67
CA ASP A 737 -7.60 -33.79 -9.73
C ASP A 737 -7.05 -33.50 -8.33
N MET A 738 -6.45 -32.33 -8.10
CA MET A 738 -5.83 -31.97 -6.82
C MET A 738 -6.69 -30.98 -6.02
N PRO A 739 -7.01 -31.29 -4.75
CA PRO A 739 -7.75 -30.37 -3.89
C PRO A 739 -6.87 -29.27 -3.27
N VAL A 740 -7.46 -28.09 -3.11
CA VAL A 740 -6.93 -26.97 -2.34
C VAL A 740 -8.05 -26.32 -1.53
N ILE A 741 -7.80 -26.09 -0.24
CA ILE A 741 -8.70 -25.30 0.59
C ILE A 741 -8.45 -23.82 0.28
N LEU A 742 -9.45 -23.11 -0.24
CA LEU A 742 -9.34 -21.68 -0.51
C LEU A 742 -9.56 -20.90 0.79
N THR A 743 -8.64 -20.00 1.11
CA THR A 743 -8.58 -19.37 2.43
C THR A 743 -8.75 -17.86 2.34
N VAL A 744 -8.37 -17.10 3.37
CA VAL A 744 -8.77 -15.70 3.53
C VAL A 744 -8.12 -14.73 2.54
N ASP A 745 -6.96 -15.07 1.94
CA ASP A 745 -6.39 -14.35 0.79
C ASP A 745 -6.65 -15.10 -0.53
N GLY A 746 -7.57 -16.07 -0.52
CA GLY A 746 -7.83 -16.94 -1.66
C GLY A 746 -8.56 -16.24 -2.81
N PRO A 747 -8.63 -16.92 -3.97
CA PRO A 747 -9.30 -16.39 -5.15
C PRO A 747 -10.81 -16.39 -4.98
N SER A 748 -11.48 -15.37 -5.55
CA SER A 748 -12.93 -15.25 -5.47
C SER A 748 -13.64 -16.00 -6.59
N LEU A 749 -13.33 -15.72 -7.85
CA LEU A 749 -14.03 -16.26 -9.01
C LEU A 749 -13.10 -17.22 -9.75
N GLY A 750 -13.63 -18.37 -10.16
CA GLY A 750 -12.95 -19.30 -11.05
C GLY A 750 -13.86 -20.46 -11.49
N GLY A 751 -13.32 -21.37 -12.30
CA GLY A 751 -14.13 -22.41 -12.97
C GLY A 751 -13.79 -23.84 -12.57
N PHE A 752 -13.78 -24.13 -11.27
CA PHE A 752 -13.51 -25.47 -10.73
C PHE A 752 -14.56 -25.89 -9.69
N VAL A 753 -14.93 -27.16 -9.69
CA VAL A 753 -15.91 -27.69 -8.73
C VAL A 753 -15.40 -27.73 -7.28
N CYS A 754 -16.35 -27.72 -6.35
CA CYS A 754 -16.16 -27.58 -4.91
C CYS A 754 -17.11 -28.51 -4.15
N PRO A 755 -16.71 -29.74 -3.76
CA PRO A 755 -17.62 -30.71 -3.14
C PRO A 755 -17.94 -30.44 -1.67
N ALA A 756 -17.14 -29.64 -0.97
CA ALA A 756 -17.33 -29.36 0.45
C ALA A 756 -16.81 -27.97 0.84
N THR A 757 -17.42 -27.37 1.85
CA THR A 757 -17.01 -26.07 2.42
C THR A 757 -16.87 -26.17 3.93
N ILE A 758 -15.74 -25.68 4.45
CA ILE A 758 -15.47 -25.60 5.89
C ILE A 758 -16.29 -24.45 6.49
N PRO A 759 -17.07 -24.69 7.56
CA PRO A 759 -17.85 -23.64 8.20
C PRO A 759 -16.95 -22.64 8.93
N SER A 760 -17.43 -21.40 9.10
CA SER A 760 -16.67 -20.28 9.63
C SER A 760 -16.05 -20.55 11.02
N SER A 761 -16.70 -21.34 11.87
CA SER A 761 -16.22 -21.74 13.20
C SER A 761 -15.06 -22.75 13.19
N GLU A 762 -14.74 -23.34 12.03
CA GLU A 762 -13.73 -24.40 11.88
C GLU A 762 -12.53 -23.95 11.02
N LEU A 763 -12.67 -22.85 10.29
CA LEU A 763 -11.61 -22.31 9.42
C LEU A 763 -10.30 -22.03 10.16
N TRP A 764 -10.37 -21.72 11.45
CA TRP A 764 -9.18 -21.45 12.24
C TRP A 764 -8.22 -22.65 12.31
N LYS A 765 -8.73 -23.89 12.23
CA LYS A 765 -7.90 -25.10 12.19
C LYS A 765 -7.01 -25.11 10.96
N VAL A 766 -7.54 -24.68 9.81
CA VAL A 766 -6.79 -24.57 8.55
C VAL A 766 -5.63 -23.60 8.69
N GLY A 767 -5.82 -22.51 9.45
CA GLY A 767 -4.76 -21.55 9.73
C GLY A 767 -3.62 -22.05 10.61
N GLN A 768 -3.80 -23.20 11.26
CA GLN A 768 -2.80 -23.83 12.11
C GLN A 768 -2.06 -25.00 11.45
N LEU A 769 -2.48 -25.42 10.25
CA LEU A 769 -1.88 -26.55 9.53
C LEU A 769 -0.47 -26.25 9.03
N ARG A 770 0.42 -27.24 9.18
CA ARG A 770 1.79 -27.25 8.66
C ARG A 770 1.89 -28.13 7.42
N PRO A 771 2.89 -27.91 6.55
CA PRO A 771 3.28 -28.92 5.57
C PRO A 771 3.44 -30.31 6.22
N HIS A 772 2.93 -31.32 5.54
CA HIS A 772 2.90 -32.74 5.94
C HIS A 772 1.94 -33.10 7.08
N ASP A 773 1.18 -32.14 7.63
CA ASP A 773 0.09 -32.48 8.54
C ASP A 773 -0.95 -33.34 7.83
N SER A 774 -1.52 -34.31 8.54
CA SER A 774 -2.62 -35.13 8.05
C SER A 774 -3.96 -34.57 8.52
N ILE A 775 -4.90 -34.36 7.61
CA ILE A 775 -6.25 -33.88 7.90
C ILE A 775 -7.32 -34.88 7.42
N ALA A 776 -8.43 -34.98 8.14
CA ALA A 776 -9.62 -35.70 7.68
C ALA A 776 -10.84 -34.79 7.74
N PHE A 777 -11.66 -34.84 6.69
CA PHE A 777 -12.89 -34.09 6.64
C PHE A 777 -14.02 -34.85 7.32
N LYS A 778 -14.77 -34.16 8.19
CA LYS A 778 -15.94 -34.72 8.87
C LYS A 778 -17.20 -33.94 8.48
N ALA A 779 -18.13 -34.60 7.81
CA ALA A 779 -19.43 -34.01 7.54
C ALA A 779 -20.19 -33.69 8.84
N ILE A 780 -20.78 -32.50 8.92
CA ILE A 780 -21.66 -32.06 10.01
C ILE A 780 -22.96 -31.48 9.44
N THR A 781 -23.93 -31.17 10.30
CA THR A 781 -25.15 -30.47 9.88
C THR A 781 -24.97 -28.95 9.90
N ILE A 782 -25.78 -28.23 9.13
CA ILE A 782 -25.81 -26.75 9.17
C ILE A 782 -26.16 -26.22 10.58
N GLY A 783 -27.01 -26.93 11.32
CA GLY A 783 -27.34 -26.59 12.70
C GLY A 783 -26.16 -26.72 13.65
N ASP A 784 -25.34 -27.77 13.49
CA ASP A 784 -24.10 -27.94 14.26
C ASP A 784 -23.11 -26.78 13.99
N ALA A 785 -22.99 -26.36 12.73
CA ALA A 785 -22.13 -25.24 12.34
C ALA A 785 -22.57 -23.93 13.00
N TYR A 786 -23.87 -23.63 12.99
CA TYR A 786 -24.43 -22.45 13.65
C TYR A 786 -24.20 -22.48 15.17
N ALA A 787 -24.44 -23.63 15.81
CA ALA A 787 -24.19 -23.79 17.24
C ALA A 787 -22.72 -23.54 17.60
N ALA A 788 -21.79 -24.03 16.77
CA ALA A 788 -20.36 -23.82 16.97
C ALA A 788 -19.96 -22.34 16.81
N ALA A 789 -20.52 -21.63 15.83
CA ALA A 789 -20.28 -20.20 15.63
C ALA A 789 -20.78 -19.37 16.84
N LEU A 790 -22.02 -19.59 17.28
CA LEU A 790 -22.60 -18.88 18.43
C LEU A 790 -21.85 -19.16 19.76
N ARG A 791 -21.39 -20.39 19.97
CA ARG A 791 -20.52 -20.72 21.12
C ARG A 791 -19.20 -19.96 21.08
N THR A 792 -18.62 -19.83 19.90
CA THR A 792 -17.37 -19.10 19.70
C THR A 792 -17.54 -17.62 20.04
N ASP A 793 -18.65 -17.00 19.64
CA ASP A 793 -18.93 -15.60 19.97
C ASP A 793 -19.17 -15.39 21.46
N ALA A 794 -19.96 -16.27 22.08
CA ALA A 794 -20.17 -16.25 23.53
C ALA A 794 -18.85 -16.38 24.30
N LEU A 795 -17.95 -17.22 23.81
CA LEU A 795 -16.61 -17.38 24.37
C LEU A 795 -15.79 -16.09 24.30
N VAL A 796 -15.67 -15.48 23.11
CA VAL A 796 -14.90 -14.24 22.92
C VAL A 796 -15.48 -13.11 23.80
N ALA A 797 -16.81 -12.99 23.84
CA ALA A 797 -17.49 -12.01 24.68
C ALA A 797 -17.20 -12.20 26.17
N ALA A 798 -17.18 -13.45 26.66
CA ALA A 798 -16.89 -13.76 28.04
C ALA A 798 -15.44 -13.41 28.42
N VAL A 799 -14.46 -13.77 27.59
CA VAL A 799 -13.04 -13.44 27.80
C VAL A 799 -12.85 -11.91 27.86
N LYS A 800 -13.48 -11.19 26.94
CA LYS A 800 -13.42 -9.72 26.89
C LYS A 800 -14.08 -9.07 28.11
N ALA A 801 -15.19 -9.62 28.60
CA ALA A 801 -15.86 -9.13 29.81
C ALA A 801 -14.97 -9.29 31.05
N VAL A 802 -14.24 -10.41 31.15
CA VAL A 802 -13.25 -10.66 32.21
C VAL A 802 -12.10 -9.65 32.11
N ALA A 803 -11.51 -9.46 30.92
CA ALA A 803 -10.41 -8.53 30.70
C ALA A 803 -10.77 -7.07 31.02
N ARG A 804 -12.03 -6.68 30.79
CA ARG A 804 -12.56 -5.35 31.12
C ARG A 804 -13.01 -5.23 32.58
N GLY A 805 -12.82 -6.26 33.41
CA GLY A 805 -13.23 -6.28 34.81
C GLY A 805 -14.74 -6.20 35.03
N LYS A 806 -15.55 -6.59 34.03
CA LYS A 806 -17.02 -6.55 34.11
C LYS A 806 -17.60 -7.76 34.84
N VAL A 807 -16.93 -8.91 34.75
CA VAL A 807 -17.36 -10.20 35.31
C VAL A 807 -16.12 -10.93 35.85
N ALA A 808 -16.28 -11.70 36.94
CA ALA A 808 -15.20 -12.53 37.45
C ALA A 808 -14.95 -13.76 36.55
N ALA A 809 -13.69 -14.19 36.41
CA ALA A 809 -13.34 -15.31 35.52
C ALA A 809 -14.08 -16.62 35.86
N ALA A 810 -14.31 -16.90 37.15
CA ALA A 810 -15.04 -18.09 37.60
C ALA A 810 -16.54 -18.04 37.23
N GLU A 811 -17.15 -16.86 37.29
CA GLU A 811 -18.55 -16.65 36.90
C GLU A 811 -18.74 -16.79 35.39
N ALA A 812 -17.80 -16.24 34.61
CA ALA A 812 -17.79 -16.40 33.16
C ALA A 812 -17.62 -17.87 32.73
N ALA A 813 -16.77 -18.64 33.43
CA ALA A 813 -16.61 -20.09 33.27
C ALA A 813 -17.92 -20.85 33.49
N ALA A 814 -18.56 -20.65 34.64
CA ALA A 814 -19.83 -21.30 34.95
C ALA A 814 -20.92 -20.98 33.92
N SER A 815 -20.97 -19.72 33.45
CA SER A 815 -21.95 -19.28 32.45
C SER A 815 -21.74 -19.96 31.08
N LEU A 816 -20.49 -20.11 30.64
CA LEU A 816 -20.17 -20.78 29.37
C LEU A 816 -20.40 -22.28 29.43
N ASP A 817 -20.10 -22.93 30.56
CA ASP A 817 -20.32 -24.37 30.73
C ASP A 817 -21.82 -24.71 30.79
N ALA A 818 -22.65 -23.79 31.30
CA ALA A 818 -24.11 -23.92 31.33
C ALA A 818 -24.79 -23.43 30.04
N LEU A 819 -24.05 -22.91 29.05
CA LEU A 819 -24.62 -22.30 27.85
C LEU A 819 -25.28 -23.35 26.94
N VAL A 820 -26.60 -23.27 26.84
CA VAL A 820 -27.38 -23.99 25.84
C VAL A 820 -27.57 -23.07 24.63
N ILE A 821 -27.15 -23.54 23.45
CA ILE A 821 -27.38 -22.83 22.19
C ILE A 821 -28.72 -23.30 21.64
N ASP A 822 -29.64 -22.36 21.48
CA ASP A 822 -30.87 -22.57 20.73
C ASP A 822 -30.58 -22.32 19.25
N VAL A 823 -30.68 -23.37 18.43
CA VAL A 823 -30.50 -23.28 16.98
C VAL A 823 -31.87 -23.34 16.33
N PRO A 824 -32.22 -22.39 15.45
CA PRO A 824 -33.48 -22.43 14.70
C PRO A 824 -33.64 -23.75 13.93
N GLU A 825 -34.88 -24.11 13.59
CA GLU A 825 -35.14 -25.27 12.75
C GLU A 825 -34.48 -25.08 11.36
N MET A 826 -33.59 -26.01 10.99
CA MET A 826 -32.81 -25.94 9.76
C MET A 826 -33.29 -26.98 8.74
N PRO A 827 -33.18 -26.69 7.42
CA PRO A 827 -33.45 -27.70 6.41
C PRO A 827 -32.45 -28.87 6.51
N PRO A 828 -32.79 -30.07 5.97
CA PRO A 828 -31.85 -31.18 5.87
C PRO A 828 -30.55 -30.73 5.19
N THR A 829 -29.40 -31.11 5.76
CA THR A 829 -28.10 -30.73 5.20
C THR A 829 -27.79 -31.58 3.97
N ARG A 830 -27.79 -30.94 2.79
CA ARG A 830 -27.53 -31.53 1.48
C ARG A 830 -26.93 -30.48 0.54
N ALA A 831 -26.19 -30.91 -0.48
CA ALA A 831 -25.58 -29.99 -1.44
C ALA A 831 -26.61 -29.18 -2.24
N VAL A 832 -27.74 -29.80 -2.63
CA VAL A 832 -28.85 -29.12 -3.34
C VAL A 832 -30.01 -28.89 -2.36
N LEU A 833 -30.23 -27.64 -1.97
CA LEU A 833 -31.27 -27.25 -0.99
C LEU A 833 -32.65 -27.11 -1.65
N VAL A 834 -32.70 -26.50 -2.83
CA VAL A 834 -33.92 -26.22 -3.60
C VAL A 834 -33.68 -26.55 -5.07
N GLU A 835 -34.68 -27.14 -5.72
CA GLU A 835 -34.70 -27.40 -7.16
C GLU A 835 -36.01 -26.88 -7.75
N LYS A 836 -35.91 -26.05 -8.79
CA LYS A 836 -37.03 -25.54 -9.59
C LYS A 836 -36.85 -25.98 -11.03
N ALA A 837 -37.76 -26.82 -11.51
CA ALA A 837 -37.76 -27.27 -12.90
C ALA A 837 -37.95 -26.08 -13.88
N ALA A 838 -37.36 -26.21 -15.07
CA ALA A 838 -37.58 -25.27 -16.15
C ALA A 838 -39.06 -25.30 -16.62
N SER A 839 -39.55 -24.15 -17.07
CA SER A 839 -40.88 -23.98 -17.69
C SER A 839 -40.78 -23.04 -18.88
N ALA A 840 -41.89 -22.80 -19.60
CA ALA A 840 -41.89 -21.93 -20.77
C ALA A 840 -41.39 -20.50 -20.47
N ASP A 841 -41.67 -20.01 -19.26
CA ASP A 841 -41.38 -18.62 -18.86
C ASP A 841 -40.23 -18.51 -17.85
N HIS A 842 -39.60 -19.63 -17.48
CA HIS A 842 -38.57 -19.66 -16.45
C HIS A 842 -37.49 -20.71 -16.73
N PRO A 843 -36.18 -20.37 -16.70
CA PRO A 843 -35.09 -21.28 -17.09
C PRO A 843 -34.85 -22.44 -16.10
N GLY A 844 -35.49 -22.39 -14.93
CA GLY A 844 -35.23 -23.30 -13.81
C GLY A 844 -33.98 -22.89 -13.04
N TYR A 845 -33.86 -23.35 -11.80
CA TYR A 845 -32.66 -23.14 -10.99
C TYR A 845 -32.43 -24.23 -9.95
N LEU A 846 -31.19 -24.30 -9.47
CA LEU A 846 -30.80 -25.01 -8.25
C LEU A 846 -30.27 -24.00 -7.23
N ILE A 847 -30.66 -24.13 -5.96
CA ILE A 847 -30.00 -23.44 -4.84
C ILE A 847 -29.16 -24.46 -4.08
N ARG A 848 -27.86 -24.23 -4.04
CA ARG A 848 -26.86 -25.12 -3.44
C ARG A 848 -26.31 -24.54 -2.13
N LEU A 849 -26.05 -25.41 -1.15
CA LEU A 849 -25.34 -25.04 0.07
C LEU A 849 -23.86 -24.80 -0.26
N ALA A 850 -23.27 -23.73 0.26
CA ALA A 850 -21.86 -23.39 0.04
C ALA A 850 -21.18 -22.95 1.34
N GLY A 851 -21.36 -23.73 2.42
CA GLY A 851 -20.88 -23.40 3.75
C GLY A 851 -21.97 -22.80 4.65
N ASP A 852 -21.58 -22.30 5.82
CA ASP A 852 -22.52 -21.75 6.82
C ASP A 852 -22.89 -20.28 6.57
N ARG A 853 -22.21 -19.61 5.64
CA ARG A 853 -22.42 -18.19 5.30
C ARG A 853 -22.82 -17.96 3.85
N TYR A 854 -22.95 -19.00 3.04
CA TYR A 854 -23.19 -18.86 1.61
C TYR A 854 -24.18 -19.87 1.06
N ILE A 855 -24.96 -19.43 0.07
CA ILE A 855 -25.67 -20.29 -0.88
C ILE A 855 -25.28 -19.90 -2.30
N GLN A 856 -25.34 -20.85 -3.23
CA GLN A 856 -25.11 -20.60 -4.66
C GLN A 856 -26.38 -20.93 -5.44
N ILE A 857 -26.96 -19.94 -6.12
CA ILE A 857 -28.05 -20.17 -7.08
C ILE A 857 -27.46 -20.35 -8.48
N GLU A 858 -27.92 -21.37 -9.20
CA GLU A 858 -27.49 -21.73 -10.56
C GLU A 858 -28.69 -21.82 -11.50
N TYR A 859 -28.67 -21.07 -12.61
CA TYR A 859 -29.77 -21.03 -13.56
C TYR A 859 -29.53 -21.90 -14.79
N GLY A 860 -30.59 -22.55 -15.28
CA GLY A 860 -30.59 -23.25 -16.58
C GLY A 860 -29.58 -24.38 -16.71
N PRO A 861 -29.30 -24.86 -17.94
CA PRO A 861 -28.25 -25.84 -18.21
C PRO A 861 -26.84 -25.23 -18.09
N MET A 862 -25.80 -26.09 -18.15
CA MET A 862 -24.39 -25.68 -18.13
C MET A 862 -23.94 -25.23 -19.54
N GLU A 863 -24.49 -24.09 -19.96
CA GLU A 863 -24.22 -23.47 -21.26
C GLU A 863 -23.93 -21.96 -21.08
N LEU A 864 -23.13 -21.37 -21.98
CA LEU A 864 -22.95 -19.92 -22.02
C LEU A 864 -24.17 -19.24 -22.66
N ASP A 865 -25.11 -18.82 -21.84
CA ASP A 865 -26.31 -18.08 -22.25
C ASP A 865 -26.41 -16.73 -21.52
N LEU A 866 -26.37 -15.64 -22.30
CA LEU A 866 -26.43 -14.28 -21.76
C LEU A 866 -27.79 -13.94 -21.13
N THR A 867 -28.87 -14.65 -21.48
CA THR A 867 -30.19 -14.48 -20.83
C THR A 867 -30.18 -15.02 -19.40
N LEU A 868 -29.40 -16.06 -19.09
CA LEU A 868 -29.19 -16.53 -17.72
C LEU A 868 -28.41 -15.49 -16.91
N ARG A 869 -27.37 -14.91 -17.52
CA ARG A 869 -26.61 -13.83 -16.88
C ARG A 869 -27.46 -12.58 -16.63
N ALA A 870 -28.35 -12.26 -17.57
CA ALA A 870 -29.34 -11.20 -17.45
C ALA A 870 -30.30 -11.45 -16.28
N ARG A 871 -30.77 -12.69 -16.11
CA ARG A 871 -31.63 -13.07 -14.97
C ARG A 871 -30.91 -12.94 -13.64
N ILE A 872 -29.64 -13.34 -13.54
CA ILE A 872 -28.81 -13.13 -12.34
C ILE A 872 -28.72 -11.65 -12.00
N HIS A 873 -28.47 -10.81 -13.00
CA HIS A 873 -28.44 -9.36 -12.80
C HIS A 873 -29.78 -8.82 -12.25
N ALA A 874 -30.90 -9.32 -12.77
CA ALA A 874 -32.21 -8.96 -12.26
C ALA A 874 -32.43 -9.46 -10.82
N LEU A 875 -31.97 -10.67 -10.48
CA LEU A 875 -32.02 -11.20 -9.10
C LEU A 875 -31.23 -10.31 -8.14
N GLU A 876 -30.00 -9.95 -8.49
CA GLU A 876 -29.15 -9.08 -7.67
C GLU A 876 -29.81 -7.72 -7.43
N LYS A 877 -30.46 -7.15 -8.45
CA LYS A 877 -31.25 -5.91 -8.32
C LYS A 877 -32.47 -6.08 -7.42
N GLN A 878 -33.20 -7.20 -7.52
CA GLN A 878 -34.36 -7.46 -6.66
C GLN A 878 -33.93 -7.60 -5.19
N LEU A 879 -32.89 -8.39 -4.91
CA LEU A 879 -32.35 -8.56 -3.56
C LEU A 879 -31.83 -7.23 -2.99
N ALA A 880 -31.11 -6.44 -3.79
CA ALA A 880 -30.66 -5.11 -3.38
C ALA A 880 -31.83 -4.15 -3.07
N SER A 881 -32.91 -4.22 -3.85
CA SER A 881 -34.13 -3.42 -3.62
C SER A 881 -34.91 -3.89 -2.39
N MET A 882 -34.94 -5.19 -2.11
CA MET A 882 -35.57 -5.76 -0.92
C MET A 882 -34.76 -5.43 0.35
N ALA A 883 -33.44 -5.30 0.22
CA ALA A 883 -32.47 -5.02 1.28
C ALA A 883 -32.72 -5.86 2.56
N PRO A 884 -32.80 -7.19 2.44
CA PRO A 884 -33.13 -8.04 3.59
C PRO A 884 -32.00 -7.96 4.63
N ALA A 885 -32.38 -7.80 5.91
CA ALA A 885 -31.42 -7.64 7.00
C ALA A 885 -30.54 -8.89 7.14
N GLY A 886 -29.22 -8.72 7.15
CA GLY A 886 -28.27 -9.82 7.23
C GLY A 886 -27.73 -10.30 5.88
N LEU A 887 -28.25 -9.83 4.75
CA LEU A 887 -27.60 -10.05 3.44
C LEU A 887 -26.31 -9.22 3.36
N VAL A 888 -25.19 -9.88 3.09
CA VAL A 888 -23.85 -9.25 3.05
C VAL A 888 -23.50 -8.82 1.63
N GLU A 889 -23.46 -9.76 0.69
CA GLU A 889 -23.04 -9.52 -0.69
C GLU A 889 -23.62 -10.56 -1.65
N THR A 890 -24.01 -10.12 -2.86
CA THR A 890 -24.30 -10.99 -4.00
C THR A 890 -23.14 -10.96 -4.99
N ASN A 891 -22.72 -12.12 -5.46
CA ASN A 891 -21.52 -12.28 -6.29
C ASN A 891 -21.87 -13.06 -7.55
N ALA A 892 -22.00 -12.36 -8.68
CA ALA A 892 -22.28 -12.99 -9.96
C ALA A 892 -21.08 -13.74 -10.54
N GLY A 893 -21.32 -14.99 -10.95
CA GLY A 893 -20.55 -15.71 -11.94
C GLY A 893 -21.19 -15.62 -13.32
N VAL A 894 -20.85 -16.57 -14.19
CA VAL A 894 -21.39 -16.65 -15.56
C VAL A 894 -22.88 -16.99 -15.57
N ARG A 895 -23.25 -18.10 -14.92
CA ARG A 895 -24.64 -18.63 -14.82
C ARG A 895 -25.09 -18.89 -13.39
N SER A 896 -24.34 -18.37 -12.42
CA SER A 896 -24.62 -18.52 -11.00
C SER A 896 -24.45 -17.22 -10.24
N CYS A 897 -25.05 -17.15 -9.06
CA CYS A 897 -24.82 -16.08 -8.09
C CYS A 897 -24.54 -16.71 -6.72
N MET A 898 -23.39 -16.39 -6.14
CA MET A 898 -23.08 -16.74 -4.75
C MET A 898 -23.58 -15.63 -3.84
N ILE A 899 -24.39 -15.99 -2.84
CA ILE A 899 -25.04 -15.06 -1.93
C ILE A 899 -24.47 -15.27 -0.53
N GLU A 900 -23.77 -14.27 -0.02
CA GLU A 900 -23.23 -14.23 1.35
C GLU A 900 -24.23 -13.59 2.30
N TYR A 901 -24.39 -14.17 3.48
CA TYR A 901 -25.24 -13.65 4.54
C TYR A 901 -24.58 -13.81 5.91
N GLU A 902 -24.97 -12.97 6.85
CA GLU A 902 -24.56 -13.00 8.24
C GLU A 902 -25.54 -13.87 9.03
N GLN A 903 -25.13 -15.10 9.31
CA GLN A 903 -25.93 -16.14 9.95
C GLN A 903 -26.38 -15.80 11.37
N ARG A 904 -25.76 -14.77 12.00
CA ARG A 904 -26.17 -14.25 13.32
C ARG A 904 -27.37 -13.30 13.23
N VAL A 905 -27.68 -12.82 12.03
CA VAL A 905 -28.76 -11.85 11.78
C VAL A 905 -29.89 -12.48 10.97
N MET A 906 -29.56 -13.35 10.02
CA MET A 906 -30.51 -14.02 9.11
C MET A 906 -30.29 -15.53 9.12
N THR A 907 -31.37 -16.29 9.22
CA THR A 907 -31.32 -17.76 9.14
C THR A 907 -31.32 -18.25 7.68
N LEU A 908 -30.81 -19.46 7.45
CA LEU A 908 -30.83 -20.06 6.11
C LEU A 908 -32.26 -20.17 5.51
N PRO A 909 -33.31 -20.58 6.24
CA PRO A 909 -34.68 -20.56 5.71
C PRO A 909 -35.15 -19.18 5.25
N GLU A 910 -34.89 -18.12 6.03
CA GLU A 910 -35.26 -16.75 5.68
C GLU A 910 -34.51 -16.27 4.42
N LEU A 911 -33.24 -16.66 4.27
CA LEU A 911 -32.48 -16.37 3.05
C LEU A 911 -33.08 -17.09 1.83
N LEU A 912 -33.39 -18.38 1.96
CA LEU A 912 -33.98 -19.16 0.87
C LEU A 912 -35.31 -18.52 0.42
N GLU A 913 -36.18 -18.18 1.37
CA GLU A 913 -37.43 -17.49 1.08
C GLU A 913 -37.20 -16.15 0.38
N ALA A 914 -36.26 -15.32 0.86
CA ALA A 914 -35.94 -14.04 0.25
C ALA A 914 -35.45 -14.19 -1.20
N VAL A 915 -34.59 -15.18 -1.48
CA VAL A 915 -34.06 -15.45 -2.83
C VAL A 915 -35.14 -15.99 -3.76
N GLN A 916 -35.99 -16.89 -3.28
CA GLN A 916 -37.09 -17.43 -4.08
C GLN A 916 -38.12 -16.34 -4.43
N ASN A 917 -38.48 -15.51 -3.46
CA ASN A 917 -39.38 -14.36 -3.68
C ASN A 917 -38.76 -13.34 -4.66
N ALA A 918 -37.46 -13.06 -4.52
CA ALA A 918 -36.75 -12.17 -5.42
C ALA A 918 -36.73 -12.72 -6.86
N ASP A 919 -36.48 -14.02 -7.04
CA ASP A 919 -36.50 -14.67 -8.35
C ASP A 919 -37.90 -14.67 -8.99
N GLU A 920 -38.95 -14.95 -8.20
CA GLU A 920 -40.33 -14.95 -8.68
C GLU A 920 -40.81 -13.56 -9.13
N ALA A 921 -40.25 -12.49 -8.56
CA ALA A 921 -40.52 -11.12 -8.97
C ALA A 921 -39.84 -10.74 -10.31
N ILE A 922 -38.91 -11.55 -10.83
CA ILE A 922 -38.22 -11.27 -12.09
C ILE A 922 -39.12 -11.61 -13.28
N GLY A 923 -39.55 -10.58 -14.01
CA GLY A 923 -40.26 -10.71 -15.29
C GLY A 923 -39.36 -11.17 -16.45
N ASP A 924 -39.83 -10.97 -17.69
CA ASP A 924 -39.06 -11.32 -18.89
C ASP A 924 -37.79 -10.47 -19.03
N VAL A 925 -36.64 -11.15 -19.17
CA VAL A 925 -35.32 -10.53 -19.32
C VAL A 925 -34.90 -10.35 -20.77
N LYS A 926 -35.58 -10.97 -21.75
CA LYS A 926 -35.20 -10.91 -23.17
C LYS A 926 -35.29 -9.48 -23.74
N GLY A 927 -36.23 -8.69 -23.23
CA GLY A 927 -36.38 -7.28 -23.58
C GLY A 927 -35.38 -6.33 -22.89
N MET A 928 -34.47 -6.83 -22.05
CA MET A 928 -33.62 -5.97 -21.23
C MET A 928 -32.55 -5.25 -22.07
N VAL A 929 -32.47 -3.94 -21.87
CA VAL A 929 -31.44 -3.06 -22.44
C VAL A 929 -30.59 -2.54 -21.30
N LEU A 930 -29.28 -2.76 -21.38
CA LEU A 930 -28.34 -2.48 -20.32
C LEU A 930 -27.40 -1.35 -20.76
N PRO A 931 -27.08 -0.39 -19.87
CA PRO A 931 -26.00 0.54 -20.15
C PRO A 931 -24.70 -0.27 -20.31
N SER A 932 -23.84 0.12 -21.26
CA SER A 932 -22.58 -0.57 -21.55
C SER A 932 -21.44 0.43 -21.75
N ARG A 933 -20.22 0.07 -21.33
CA ARG A 933 -18.98 0.82 -21.58
C ARG A 933 -18.09 0.02 -22.49
N VAL A 934 -17.54 0.59 -23.55
CA VAL A 934 -16.48 -0.04 -24.34
C VAL A 934 -15.15 0.56 -23.91
N VAL A 935 -14.35 -0.22 -23.21
CA VAL A 935 -13.03 0.16 -22.68
C VAL A 935 -11.98 -0.26 -23.70
N HIS A 936 -11.26 0.70 -24.26
CA HIS A 936 -10.23 0.46 -25.26
C HIS A 936 -8.86 0.43 -24.61
N LEU A 937 -8.18 -0.71 -24.71
CA LEU A 937 -6.89 -0.94 -24.05
C LEU A 937 -5.79 -1.26 -25.08
N PRO A 938 -4.58 -0.68 -24.96
CA PRO A 938 -3.45 -1.10 -25.77
C PRO A 938 -3.01 -2.50 -25.33
N MET A 939 -2.61 -3.36 -26.27
CA MET A 939 -2.04 -4.66 -25.95
C MET A 939 -0.81 -4.96 -26.80
N ALA A 940 0.27 -5.36 -26.13
CA ALA A 940 1.41 -6.02 -26.78
C ALA A 940 1.12 -7.51 -26.84
N PHE A 941 1.10 -8.07 -28.05
CA PHE A 941 0.85 -9.49 -28.31
C PHE A 941 2.18 -10.25 -28.33
N ASP A 942 2.22 -11.45 -27.71
CA ASP A 942 3.41 -12.31 -27.69
C ASP A 942 4.69 -11.60 -27.18
N GLU A 943 4.61 -10.98 -25.99
CA GLU A 943 5.72 -10.22 -25.41
C GLU A 943 6.53 -11.04 -24.39
N ARG A 944 7.75 -10.55 -24.09
CA ARG A 944 8.75 -11.23 -23.24
C ARG A 944 8.21 -11.71 -21.88
N TRP A 945 7.32 -10.95 -21.24
CA TRP A 945 6.83 -11.26 -19.89
C TRP A 945 5.91 -12.48 -19.87
N THR A 946 5.18 -12.74 -20.96
CA THR A 946 4.39 -13.97 -21.10
C THR A 946 5.28 -15.20 -21.22
N HIS A 947 6.40 -15.10 -21.95
CA HIS A 947 7.40 -16.17 -22.06
C HIS A 947 8.09 -16.43 -20.72
N GLU A 948 8.48 -15.40 -19.99
CA GLU A 948 9.11 -15.54 -18.66
C GLU A 948 8.19 -16.33 -17.69
N ALA A 949 6.90 -16.02 -17.67
CA ALA A 949 5.92 -16.75 -16.85
C ALA A 949 5.82 -18.24 -17.26
N LEU A 950 5.89 -18.56 -18.55
CA LEU A 950 5.87 -19.94 -19.06
C LEU A 950 7.18 -20.69 -18.78
N GLU A 951 8.33 -20.04 -18.92
CA GLU A 951 9.63 -20.62 -18.54
C GLU A 951 9.70 -20.91 -17.03
N LYS A 952 9.16 -20.01 -16.20
CA LYS A 952 9.04 -20.25 -14.76
C LYS A 952 8.12 -21.43 -14.46
N TYR A 953 6.99 -21.54 -15.15
CA TYR A 953 6.08 -22.68 -15.02
C TYR A 953 6.75 -24.01 -15.42
N ALA A 954 7.44 -24.03 -16.57
CA ALA A 954 8.11 -25.22 -17.08
C ALA A 954 9.17 -25.75 -16.10
N ARG A 955 9.90 -24.85 -15.44
CA ARG A 955 10.91 -25.19 -14.43
C ARG A 955 10.33 -25.66 -13.09
N SER A 956 9.24 -25.02 -12.64
CA SER A 956 8.75 -25.18 -11.25
C SER A 956 7.57 -26.14 -11.09
N ALA A 957 6.82 -26.42 -12.16
CA ALA A 957 5.58 -27.19 -12.08
C ALA A 957 5.53 -28.34 -13.09
N ARG A 958 5.62 -28.05 -14.39
CA ARG A 958 5.47 -29.07 -15.44
C ARG A 958 6.25 -28.67 -16.69
N ALA A 959 7.33 -29.41 -16.97
CA ALA A 959 8.26 -29.11 -18.06
C ALA A 959 7.69 -29.37 -19.46
N GLU A 960 6.79 -30.36 -19.60
CA GLU A 960 6.16 -30.73 -20.86
C GLU A 960 4.64 -30.79 -20.73
N ALA A 961 3.94 -30.14 -21.66
CA ALA A 961 2.49 -30.20 -21.83
C ALA A 961 2.14 -29.76 -23.27
N PRO A 962 0.95 -30.09 -23.82
CA PRO A 962 0.54 -29.66 -25.16
C PRO A 962 0.49 -28.14 -25.33
N TYR A 963 0.30 -27.41 -24.23
CA TYR A 963 0.31 -25.95 -24.20
C TYR A 963 1.71 -25.33 -24.03
N LEU A 964 2.78 -26.13 -24.03
CA LEU A 964 4.17 -25.69 -23.98
C LEU A 964 4.94 -26.07 -25.25
N PRO A 965 5.93 -25.27 -25.69
CA PRO A 965 6.43 -24.05 -25.04
C PRO A 965 5.60 -22.79 -25.34
N SER A 966 4.60 -22.87 -26.21
CA SER A 966 3.85 -21.72 -26.72
C SER A 966 2.34 -21.89 -26.51
N ASN A 967 1.78 -21.05 -25.64
CA ASN A 967 0.34 -21.00 -25.41
C ASN A 967 -0.43 -20.55 -26.65
N ILE A 968 0.11 -19.63 -27.45
CA ILE A 968 -0.55 -19.13 -28.67
C ILE A 968 -0.64 -20.24 -29.73
N ASP A 969 0.43 -21.02 -29.91
CA ASP A 969 0.43 -22.14 -30.85
C ASP A 969 -0.57 -23.22 -30.42
N TYR A 970 -0.65 -23.48 -29.11
CA TYR A 970 -1.66 -24.37 -28.56
C TYR A 970 -3.08 -23.85 -28.78
N ILE A 971 -3.35 -22.54 -28.59
CA ILE A 971 -4.66 -21.96 -28.89
C ILE A 971 -5.03 -22.19 -30.35
N ALA A 972 -4.09 -21.97 -31.29
CA ALA A 972 -4.32 -22.25 -32.70
C ALA A 972 -4.64 -23.72 -32.94
N ALA A 973 -3.81 -24.62 -32.42
CA ALA A 973 -3.95 -26.06 -32.59
C ALA A 973 -5.22 -26.62 -31.94
N ASN A 974 -5.62 -26.14 -30.77
CA ASN A 974 -6.83 -26.58 -30.05
C ASN A 974 -8.12 -26.14 -30.74
N ASN A 975 -8.05 -25.08 -31.56
CA ASN A 975 -9.21 -24.52 -32.27
C ASN A 975 -9.23 -24.86 -33.76
N GLY A 976 -8.26 -25.63 -34.25
CA GLY A 976 -8.16 -26.01 -35.67
C GLY A 976 -7.81 -24.84 -36.59
N LEU A 977 -7.08 -23.83 -36.09
CA LEU A 977 -6.68 -22.64 -36.85
C LEU A 977 -5.38 -22.87 -37.62
N GLU A 978 -5.10 -22.04 -38.63
CA GLU A 978 -3.90 -22.19 -39.46
C GLU A 978 -2.61 -21.82 -38.72
N GLY A 979 -2.70 -20.96 -37.70
CA GLY A 979 -1.56 -20.62 -36.86
C GLY A 979 -1.76 -19.36 -36.02
N ARG A 980 -0.65 -18.79 -35.56
CA ARG A 980 -0.59 -17.65 -34.62
C ARG A 980 -1.34 -16.41 -35.09
N GLU A 981 -1.35 -16.16 -36.39
CA GLU A 981 -1.99 -14.96 -36.95
C GLU A 981 -3.51 -14.99 -36.88
N ASP A 982 -4.13 -16.17 -36.97
CA ASP A 982 -5.57 -16.29 -36.74
C ASP A 982 -5.92 -15.99 -35.29
N VAL A 983 -5.11 -16.48 -34.34
CA VAL A 983 -5.28 -16.17 -32.91
C VAL A 983 -5.15 -14.66 -32.69
N ARG A 984 -4.11 -14.04 -33.26
CA ARG A 984 -3.91 -12.58 -33.18
C ARG A 984 -5.14 -11.83 -33.71
N ARG A 985 -5.59 -12.16 -34.93
CA ARG A 985 -6.77 -11.53 -35.55
C ARG A 985 -8.00 -11.62 -34.66
N ILE A 986 -8.34 -12.84 -34.20
CA ILE A 986 -9.51 -13.08 -33.34
C ILE A 986 -9.40 -12.28 -32.04
N VAL A 987 -8.22 -12.23 -31.41
CA VAL A 987 -8.02 -11.54 -30.13
C VAL A 987 -8.26 -10.03 -30.24
N PHE A 988 -7.82 -9.40 -31.33
CA PHE A 988 -7.95 -7.94 -31.54
C PHE A 988 -9.28 -7.52 -32.18
N GLU A 989 -9.94 -8.38 -32.96
CA GLU A 989 -11.26 -8.09 -33.55
C GLU A 989 -12.41 -8.31 -32.54
N ALA A 990 -12.18 -9.11 -31.50
CA ALA A 990 -13.18 -9.40 -30.49
C ALA A 990 -13.55 -8.20 -29.61
N SER A 991 -14.78 -8.24 -29.10
CA SER A 991 -15.32 -7.26 -28.17
C SER A 991 -15.83 -7.99 -26.92
N TYR A 992 -14.95 -8.18 -25.95
CA TYR A 992 -15.13 -9.07 -24.80
C TYR A 992 -16.15 -8.51 -23.80
N LEU A 993 -17.30 -9.16 -23.65
CA LEU A 993 -18.30 -8.76 -22.66
C LEU A 993 -17.90 -9.31 -21.28
N VAL A 994 -17.74 -8.43 -20.29
CA VAL A 994 -17.43 -8.82 -18.91
C VAL A 994 -18.66 -9.42 -18.25
N LEU A 995 -18.55 -10.67 -17.80
CA LEU A 995 -19.63 -11.45 -17.16
C LEU A 995 -19.53 -11.44 -15.63
N GLY A 996 -18.31 -11.38 -15.10
CA GLY A 996 -18.00 -11.30 -13.67
C GLY A 996 -16.61 -10.70 -13.43
N LEU A 997 -16.27 -10.41 -12.17
CA LEU A 997 -14.95 -9.90 -11.76
C LEU A 997 -14.31 -10.81 -10.71
N GLY A 998 -13.00 -10.67 -10.57
CA GLY A 998 -12.19 -11.44 -9.64
C GLY A 998 -11.72 -12.78 -10.20
N ASP A 999 -11.52 -12.89 -11.53
CA ASP A 999 -10.98 -14.05 -12.26
C ASP A 999 -9.57 -13.77 -12.87
N VAL A 1000 -8.49 -13.69 -12.08
CA VAL A 1000 -8.47 -13.84 -10.63
C VAL A 1000 -7.94 -12.61 -9.91
N TYR A 1001 -8.61 -12.26 -8.80
CA TYR A 1001 -8.34 -11.10 -7.92
C TYR A 1001 -8.65 -9.71 -8.52
N LEU A 1002 -8.77 -8.70 -7.65
CA LEU A 1002 -8.67 -7.25 -7.90
C LEU A 1002 -9.30 -6.70 -9.21
N GLY A 1003 -10.52 -7.12 -9.53
CA GLY A 1003 -11.26 -6.65 -10.70
C GLY A 1003 -10.87 -7.34 -12.02
N ALA A 1004 -10.11 -8.43 -11.97
CA ALA A 1004 -9.82 -9.27 -13.13
C ALA A 1004 -11.13 -9.75 -13.79
N PRO A 1005 -11.35 -9.51 -15.09
CA PRO A 1005 -12.60 -9.88 -15.73
C PRO A 1005 -12.65 -11.37 -16.06
N CYS A 1006 -13.82 -11.98 -15.88
CA CYS A 1006 -14.23 -13.14 -16.67
C CYS A 1006 -15.05 -12.63 -17.85
N ALA A 1007 -14.50 -12.63 -19.07
CA ALA A 1007 -15.15 -12.02 -20.23
C ALA A 1007 -15.24 -12.95 -21.45
N ALA A 1008 -16.34 -12.90 -22.22
CA ALA A 1008 -16.58 -13.79 -23.35
C ALA A 1008 -16.85 -13.03 -24.66
N ARG A 1009 -16.40 -13.54 -25.82
CA ARG A 1009 -16.86 -13.22 -27.20
C ARG A 1009 -16.03 -13.81 -28.35
N THR A 1010 -14.86 -14.42 -28.12
CA THR A 1010 -13.92 -14.81 -29.19
C THR A 1010 -14.26 -16.11 -29.92
N GLY A 1011 -15.12 -16.96 -29.35
CA GLY A 1011 -15.39 -18.31 -29.87
C GLY A 1011 -14.22 -19.29 -29.73
N LEU A 1012 -13.08 -18.84 -29.20
CA LEU A 1012 -11.93 -19.66 -28.86
C LEU A 1012 -12.23 -20.46 -27.59
N VAL A 1013 -11.88 -21.75 -27.60
CA VAL A 1013 -11.95 -22.63 -26.45
C VAL A 1013 -10.55 -23.16 -26.14
N THR A 1014 -10.17 -23.16 -24.87
CA THR A 1014 -8.86 -23.65 -24.39
C THR A 1014 -9.00 -24.44 -23.09
N THR A 1015 -8.02 -25.29 -22.78
CA THR A 1015 -7.88 -25.82 -21.42
C THR A 1015 -7.29 -24.78 -20.46
N LYS A 1016 -7.67 -24.88 -19.18
CA LYS A 1016 -6.92 -24.24 -18.09
C LYS A 1016 -5.69 -25.12 -17.76
N MET A 1017 -4.55 -24.53 -17.44
CA MET A 1017 -3.30 -25.25 -17.19
C MET A 1017 -3.41 -26.24 -16.02
N ASN A 1018 -2.72 -27.39 -16.14
CA ASN A 1018 -2.76 -28.48 -15.18
C ASN A 1018 -1.33 -28.91 -14.73
N PRO A 1019 -0.92 -28.58 -13.50
CA PRO A 1019 -1.58 -27.68 -12.54
C PRO A 1019 -1.51 -26.22 -13.03
N ALA A 1020 -2.28 -25.33 -12.39
CA ALA A 1020 -2.21 -23.89 -12.62
C ALA A 1020 -0.84 -23.30 -12.22
N ARG A 1021 -0.44 -22.19 -12.85
CA ARG A 1021 0.80 -21.46 -12.53
C ARG A 1021 0.72 -20.86 -11.13
N THR A 1022 1.87 -20.76 -10.47
CA THR A 1022 2.04 -20.03 -9.20
C THR A 1022 2.31 -18.55 -9.38
N PHE A 1023 2.66 -18.11 -10.61
CA PHE A 1023 3.06 -16.75 -10.93
C PHE A 1023 2.64 -16.38 -12.36
N THR A 1024 2.22 -15.13 -12.56
CA THR A 1024 1.79 -14.49 -13.81
C THR A 1024 1.94 -12.98 -13.58
N HIS A 1025 2.52 -12.26 -14.53
CA HIS A 1025 2.77 -10.82 -14.37
C HIS A 1025 1.48 -9.99 -14.38
N GLU A 1026 1.51 -8.85 -13.70
CA GLU A 1026 0.49 -7.81 -13.81
C GLU A 1026 0.29 -7.33 -15.26
N GLY A 1027 -0.97 -7.12 -15.62
CA GLY A 1027 -1.44 -6.68 -16.92
C GLY A 1027 -1.54 -7.81 -17.95
N THR A 1028 -1.08 -9.03 -17.65
CA THR A 1028 -1.09 -10.14 -18.61
C THR A 1028 -2.53 -10.48 -19.00
N VAL A 1029 -2.73 -10.76 -20.29
CA VAL A 1029 -4.01 -11.20 -20.87
C VAL A 1029 -3.95 -12.70 -21.12
N GLY A 1030 -4.98 -13.43 -20.71
CA GLY A 1030 -5.07 -14.88 -20.91
C GLY A 1030 -6.43 -15.36 -21.39
N ILE A 1031 -6.47 -16.56 -21.96
CA ILE A 1031 -7.68 -17.25 -22.44
C ILE A 1031 -7.79 -18.64 -21.79
N GLY A 1032 -8.91 -18.92 -21.15
CA GLY A 1032 -9.17 -20.16 -20.39
C GLY A 1032 -10.63 -20.59 -20.55
N GLY A 1033 -10.87 -21.82 -21.02
CA GLY A 1033 -12.21 -22.18 -21.48
C GLY A 1033 -12.62 -21.27 -22.63
N SER A 1034 -13.81 -20.70 -22.55
CA SER A 1034 -14.33 -19.72 -23.52
C SER A 1034 -14.11 -18.25 -23.10
N TYR A 1035 -13.27 -18.03 -22.08
CA TYR A 1035 -13.16 -16.75 -21.39
C TYR A 1035 -11.78 -16.10 -21.56
N MET A 1036 -11.78 -14.77 -21.51
CA MET A 1036 -10.61 -13.92 -21.43
C MET A 1036 -10.53 -13.28 -20.05
N CYS A 1037 -9.30 -13.18 -19.53
CA CYS A 1037 -8.98 -12.46 -18.31
C CYS A 1037 -7.81 -11.49 -18.51
N ILE A 1038 -7.73 -10.51 -17.60
CA ILE A 1038 -6.58 -9.61 -17.43
C ILE A 1038 -6.13 -9.71 -15.97
N TYR A 1039 -4.88 -10.07 -15.72
CA TYR A 1039 -4.33 -10.23 -14.37
C TYR A 1039 -3.96 -8.86 -13.78
N PRO A 1040 -4.62 -8.37 -12.71
CA PRO A 1040 -4.43 -7.01 -12.18
C PRO A 1040 -3.23 -6.86 -11.25
N MET A 1041 -2.57 -7.97 -10.93
CA MET A 1041 -1.43 -8.05 -10.04
C MET A 1041 -0.62 -9.30 -10.37
N ASP A 1042 0.63 -9.32 -9.91
CA ASP A 1042 1.43 -10.55 -9.92
C ASP A 1042 0.72 -11.63 -9.10
N SER A 1043 0.31 -12.71 -9.75
CA SER A 1043 -0.61 -13.69 -9.14
C SER A 1043 -0.52 -15.09 -9.75
N PRO A 1044 -1.02 -16.13 -9.06
CA PRO A 1044 -1.28 -17.43 -9.68
C PRO A 1044 -2.31 -17.33 -10.81
N GLY A 1045 -2.25 -18.24 -11.78
CA GLY A 1045 -3.16 -18.20 -12.94
C GLY A 1045 -3.21 -19.49 -13.73
N GLY A 1046 -4.38 -19.82 -14.27
CA GLY A 1046 -4.61 -21.04 -15.06
C GLY A 1046 -4.84 -20.81 -16.55
N TYR A 1047 -5.00 -19.56 -17.00
CA TYR A 1047 -5.39 -19.25 -18.38
C TYR A 1047 -4.18 -19.27 -19.31
N GLN A 1048 -4.35 -19.65 -20.57
CA GLN A 1048 -3.31 -19.63 -21.60
C GLN A 1048 -2.95 -18.18 -21.97
N LEU A 1049 -1.68 -17.81 -21.95
CA LEU A 1049 -1.21 -16.43 -22.09
C LEU A 1049 -1.15 -15.98 -23.56
N VAL A 1050 -1.55 -14.74 -23.84
CA VAL A 1050 -1.54 -14.17 -25.21
C VAL A 1050 -0.85 -12.81 -25.34
N GLY A 1051 -0.75 -12.02 -24.27
CA GLY A 1051 -0.16 -10.67 -24.31
C GLY A 1051 -0.24 -9.95 -22.98
N ARG A 1052 -0.03 -8.62 -22.99
CA ARG A 1052 -0.14 -7.75 -21.80
C ARG A 1052 -0.68 -6.38 -22.16
N THR A 1053 -1.33 -5.74 -21.19
CA THR A 1053 -2.00 -4.44 -21.33
C THR A 1053 -1.67 -3.47 -20.18
N LEU A 1054 -2.41 -2.37 -20.07
CA LEU A 1054 -2.32 -1.42 -18.95
C LEU A 1054 -2.88 -2.02 -17.66
N PRO A 1055 -2.45 -1.51 -16.49
CA PRO A 1055 -3.06 -1.89 -15.23
C PRO A 1055 -4.55 -1.56 -15.17
N ILE A 1056 -5.34 -2.56 -14.78
CA ILE A 1056 -6.79 -2.44 -14.56
C ILE A 1056 -7.15 -2.24 -13.08
N TRP A 1057 -6.14 -2.15 -12.22
CA TRP A 1057 -6.24 -1.83 -10.80
C TRP A 1057 -5.33 -0.64 -10.46
N ASN A 1058 -5.86 0.34 -9.74
CA ASN A 1058 -5.14 1.50 -9.24
C ASN A 1058 -5.48 1.70 -7.76
N ALA A 1059 -4.60 1.23 -6.87
CA ALA A 1059 -4.90 1.08 -5.44
C ALA A 1059 -5.50 2.34 -4.78
N PHE A 1060 -5.04 3.54 -5.13
CA PHE A 1060 -5.53 4.79 -4.52
C PHE A 1060 -6.38 5.65 -5.47
N GLY A 1061 -6.73 5.12 -6.64
CA GLY A 1061 -7.60 5.77 -7.62
C GLY A 1061 -7.11 7.16 -8.08
N ARG A 1062 -5.81 7.32 -8.33
CA ARG A 1062 -5.18 8.63 -8.57
C ARG A 1062 -5.17 9.07 -10.04
N THR A 1063 -5.67 8.24 -10.96
CA THR A 1063 -5.82 8.56 -12.38
C THR A 1063 -7.30 8.61 -12.77
N LYS A 1064 -7.65 9.31 -13.86
CA LYS A 1064 -9.03 9.72 -14.16
C LYS A 1064 -10.04 8.56 -14.29
N ALA A 1065 -9.58 7.36 -14.62
CA ALA A 1065 -10.43 6.19 -14.79
C ALA A 1065 -10.80 5.49 -13.47
N PHE A 1066 -10.25 5.94 -12.34
CA PHE A 1066 -10.40 5.29 -11.03
C PHE A 1066 -10.79 6.30 -9.96
N THR A 1067 -11.22 5.79 -8.80
CA THR A 1067 -11.49 6.58 -7.59
C THR A 1067 -11.02 5.78 -6.36
N PRO A 1068 -10.74 6.42 -5.21
CA PRO A 1068 -10.33 5.70 -3.99
C PRO A 1068 -11.31 4.59 -3.56
N GLU A 1069 -12.61 4.78 -3.79
CA GLU A 1069 -13.65 3.81 -3.48
C GLU A 1069 -13.79 2.71 -4.54
N LYS A 1070 -13.30 2.99 -5.76
CA LYS A 1070 -13.33 2.09 -6.92
C LYS A 1070 -11.94 2.03 -7.59
N PRO A 1071 -11.00 1.30 -6.97
CA PRO A 1071 -9.67 1.08 -7.54
C PRO A 1071 -9.65 0.10 -8.73
N TRP A 1072 -10.78 -0.51 -9.11
CA TRP A 1072 -10.87 -1.39 -10.28
C TRP A 1072 -11.54 -0.69 -11.47
N LEU A 1073 -11.02 -0.94 -12.68
CA LEU A 1073 -11.47 -0.29 -13.92
C LEU A 1073 -12.84 -0.84 -14.39
N LEU A 1074 -12.94 -2.16 -14.47
CA LEU A 1074 -14.03 -2.85 -15.16
C LEU A 1074 -15.29 -2.97 -14.29
N GLU A 1075 -16.44 -3.15 -14.92
CA GLU A 1075 -17.74 -3.32 -14.25
C GLU A 1075 -18.57 -4.30 -15.07
N PHE A 1076 -19.53 -4.95 -14.43
CA PHE A 1076 -20.60 -5.65 -15.11
C PHE A 1076 -21.91 -5.13 -14.55
N PHE A 1077 -22.75 -4.54 -15.40
CA PHE A 1077 -24.12 -4.09 -15.12
C PHE A 1077 -24.32 -3.22 -13.82
N ASP A 1078 -25.45 -2.54 -13.69
CA ASP A 1078 -25.73 -1.68 -12.51
C ASP A 1078 -25.94 -2.47 -11.20
N GLN A 1079 -25.08 -2.33 -10.18
CA GLN A 1079 -25.41 -2.73 -8.81
C GLN A 1079 -25.25 -1.59 -7.80
N ALA A 1080 -26.33 -1.27 -7.09
CA ALA A 1080 -26.29 -0.49 -5.86
C ALA A 1080 -26.13 -1.47 -4.68
N SER A 1081 -25.04 -1.36 -3.93
CA SER A 1081 -24.86 -2.13 -2.68
C SER A 1081 -25.75 -1.53 -1.57
N PRO A 1082 -26.52 -2.35 -0.82
CA PRO A 1082 -27.39 -1.86 0.25
C PRO A 1082 -26.65 -1.22 1.44
N HIS A 1083 -25.31 -1.34 1.53
CA HIS A 1083 -24.52 -0.85 2.67
C HIS A 1083 -23.63 0.37 2.40
N ARG A 1084 -23.77 1.06 1.27
CA ARG A 1084 -23.10 2.37 1.04
C ARG A 1084 -23.99 3.33 0.26
N ALA A 1085 -24.96 3.94 0.95
CA ALA A 1085 -25.89 4.93 0.40
C ALA A 1085 -25.26 6.30 0.04
N ALA A 1086 -23.93 6.44 -0.02
CA ALA A 1086 -23.26 7.71 -0.33
C ALA A 1086 -22.77 7.85 -1.78
N LEU A 1087 -22.89 6.80 -2.61
CA LEU A 1087 -22.49 6.84 -4.03
C LEU A 1087 -23.71 6.88 -4.94
N SER A 1088 -24.36 8.04 -5.08
CA SER A 1088 -25.40 8.26 -6.09
C SER A 1088 -25.04 9.44 -7.00
N SER A 1089 -24.68 9.14 -8.25
CA SER A 1089 -25.03 9.92 -9.47
C SER A 1089 -24.36 9.43 -10.76
N ARG A 1090 -23.45 8.43 -10.74
CA ARG A 1090 -22.92 7.80 -11.96
C ARG A 1090 -23.53 6.41 -12.17
N ALA A 1091 -24.35 6.26 -13.20
CA ALA A 1091 -24.93 4.98 -13.63
C ALA A 1091 -23.80 3.99 -14.02
N MET A 1092 -23.80 2.80 -13.44
CA MET A 1092 -22.84 1.72 -13.70
C MET A 1092 -23.29 0.87 -14.90
N ALA A 1093 -22.34 0.35 -15.67
CA ALA A 1093 -22.62 -0.15 -17.02
C ALA A 1093 -21.84 -1.44 -17.34
N ALA A 1094 -22.42 -2.31 -18.16
CA ALA A 1094 -21.79 -3.51 -18.70
C ALA A 1094 -20.48 -3.19 -19.45
N ALA A 1095 -19.32 -3.56 -18.93
CA ALA A 1095 -18.07 -3.31 -19.64
C ALA A 1095 -17.88 -4.32 -20.79
N GLN A 1096 -17.43 -3.79 -21.92
CA GLN A 1096 -16.86 -4.51 -23.04
C GLN A 1096 -15.40 -4.09 -23.15
N VAL A 1097 -14.47 -5.03 -23.19
CA VAL A 1097 -13.05 -4.74 -23.44
C VAL A 1097 -12.77 -4.89 -24.94
N ARG A 1098 -12.03 -3.95 -25.52
CA ARG A 1098 -11.46 -4.04 -26.86
C ARG A 1098 -9.98 -3.73 -26.80
N PHE A 1099 -9.18 -4.55 -27.48
CA PHE A 1099 -7.75 -4.32 -27.58
C PHE A 1099 -7.40 -3.65 -28.90
N PHE A 1100 -6.41 -2.75 -28.87
CA PHE A 1100 -5.71 -2.31 -30.07
C PHE A 1100 -4.23 -2.64 -29.94
N GLN A 1101 -3.63 -3.07 -31.04
CA GLN A 1101 -2.26 -3.58 -31.02
C GLN A 1101 -1.26 -2.44 -30.90
N VAL A 1102 -0.27 -2.62 -30.03
CA VAL A 1102 0.93 -1.79 -29.90
C VAL A 1102 2.16 -2.69 -29.81
N SER A 1103 3.34 -2.14 -30.08
CA SER A 1103 4.60 -2.82 -29.78
C SER A 1103 4.88 -2.85 -28.27
N GLU A 1104 5.79 -3.73 -27.84
CA GLU A 1104 6.20 -3.81 -26.44
C GLU A 1104 6.78 -2.48 -25.93
N SER A 1105 7.60 -1.78 -26.73
CA SER A 1105 8.18 -0.49 -26.35
C SER A 1105 7.13 0.62 -26.25
N GLU A 1106 6.14 0.64 -27.14
CA GLU A 1106 5.00 1.55 -27.05
C GLU A 1106 4.15 1.26 -25.81
N LEU A 1107 3.92 -0.01 -25.47
CA LEU A 1107 3.19 -0.38 -24.26
C LEU A 1107 3.91 0.07 -23.00
N GLU A 1108 5.23 -0.13 -22.89
CA GLU A 1108 6.01 0.35 -21.74
C GLU A 1108 5.92 1.88 -21.60
N SER A 1109 6.02 2.62 -22.71
CA SER A 1109 5.84 4.08 -22.70
C SER A 1109 4.43 4.49 -22.27
N LEU A 1110 3.40 3.77 -22.72
CA LEU A 1110 2.01 4.01 -22.31
C LEU A 1110 1.80 3.70 -20.83
N ARG A 1111 2.39 2.62 -20.32
CA ARG A 1111 2.33 2.23 -18.90
C ARG A 1111 2.99 3.27 -18.01
N GLU A 1112 4.15 3.81 -18.40
CA GLU A 1112 4.81 4.92 -17.68
C GLU A 1112 3.94 6.18 -17.63
N ARG A 1113 3.39 6.61 -18.77
CA ARG A 1113 2.51 7.79 -18.83
C ARG A 1113 1.21 7.57 -18.08
N PHE A 1114 0.65 6.37 -18.13
CA PHE A 1114 -0.55 6.01 -17.39
C PHE A 1114 -0.30 6.03 -15.88
N ALA A 1115 0.83 5.47 -15.42
CA ALA A 1115 1.26 5.53 -14.03
C ALA A 1115 1.51 6.98 -13.57
N ALA A 1116 1.89 7.88 -14.47
CA ALA A 1116 2.05 9.32 -14.21
C ALA A 1116 0.75 10.14 -14.35
N GLY A 1117 -0.39 9.51 -14.66
CA GLY A 1117 -1.66 10.22 -14.92
C GLY A 1117 -1.68 11.06 -16.21
N GLN A 1118 -0.73 10.83 -17.12
CA GLN A 1118 -0.56 11.55 -18.39
C GLN A 1118 -1.17 10.80 -19.59
N TYR A 1119 -1.75 9.63 -19.38
CA TYR A 1119 -2.48 8.87 -20.39
C TYR A 1119 -3.86 8.49 -19.84
N ASP A 1120 -4.90 8.84 -20.58
CA ASP A 1120 -6.28 8.51 -20.25
C ASP A 1120 -6.75 7.33 -21.10
N ILE A 1121 -7.55 6.45 -20.50
CA ILE A 1121 -8.19 5.33 -21.20
C ILE A 1121 -9.45 5.84 -21.91
N THR A 1122 -9.60 5.50 -23.18
CA THR A 1122 -10.82 5.79 -23.94
C THR A 1122 -11.94 4.85 -23.52
N ILE A 1123 -13.07 5.42 -23.10
CA ILE A 1123 -14.26 4.68 -22.67
C ILE A 1123 -15.48 5.23 -23.43
N ASP A 1124 -16.05 4.42 -24.34
CA ASP A 1124 -17.29 4.78 -25.02
C ASP A 1124 -18.51 4.33 -24.21
N HIS A 1125 -19.48 5.21 -23.99
CA HIS A 1125 -20.75 4.84 -23.37
C HIS A 1125 -21.78 4.44 -24.44
N LYS A 1126 -22.29 3.21 -24.36
CA LYS A 1126 -23.24 2.58 -25.29
C LYS A 1126 -24.35 1.87 -24.52
N THR A 1127 -25.23 1.18 -25.24
CA THR A 1127 -26.20 0.23 -24.69
C THR A 1127 -25.96 -1.16 -25.25
N PHE A 1128 -26.33 -2.18 -24.47
CA PHE A 1128 -26.35 -3.58 -24.87
C PHE A 1128 -27.79 -4.09 -24.81
N SER A 1129 -28.33 -4.53 -25.95
CA SER A 1129 -29.69 -5.06 -26.09
C SER A 1129 -29.63 -6.58 -26.16
N LEU A 1130 -30.27 -7.28 -25.20
CA LEU A 1130 -30.38 -8.74 -25.24
C LEU A 1130 -31.20 -9.21 -26.44
N LYS A 1131 -32.25 -8.47 -26.79
CA LYS A 1131 -33.05 -8.75 -28.00
C LYS A 1131 -32.20 -8.71 -29.28
N ASP A 1132 -31.31 -7.73 -29.41
CA ASP A 1132 -30.45 -7.60 -30.60
C ASP A 1132 -29.43 -8.74 -30.64
N TYR A 1133 -28.90 -9.13 -29.47
CA TYR A 1133 -28.03 -10.29 -29.33
C TYR A 1133 -28.74 -11.59 -29.70
N ASP A 1134 -29.93 -11.86 -29.16
CA ASP A 1134 -30.71 -13.06 -29.49
C ASP A 1134 -31.05 -13.11 -30.99
N THR A 1135 -31.37 -11.96 -31.58
CA THR A 1135 -31.61 -11.86 -33.04
C THR A 1135 -30.38 -12.23 -33.84
N MET A 1136 -29.20 -11.76 -33.42
CA MET A 1136 -27.92 -12.06 -34.08
C MET A 1136 -27.54 -13.54 -33.94
N VAL A 1137 -27.75 -14.15 -32.77
CA VAL A 1137 -27.41 -15.56 -32.52
C VAL A 1137 -28.41 -16.51 -33.19
N ALA A 1138 -29.66 -16.07 -33.40
CA ALA A 1138 -30.69 -16.84 -34.10
C ALA A 1138 -30.63 -16.71 -35.64
N ASP A 1139 -29.75 -15.87 -36.18
CA ASP A 1139 -29.55 -15.73 -37.63
C ASP A 1139 -29.10 -17.09 -38.23
N PRO A 1140 -29.84 -17.67 -39.19
CA PRO A 1140 -29.53 -18.98 -39.76
C PRO A 1140 -28.10 -19.10 -40.31
N ASP A 1141 -27.57 -18.04 -40.93
CA ASP A 1141 -26.22 -18.04 -41.52
C ASP A 1141 -25.16 -18.09 -40.40
N MET A 1142 -25.42 -17.37 -39.29
CA MET A 1142 -24.56 -17.42 -38.10
C MET A 1142 -24.64 -18.78 -37.40
N VAL A 1143 -25.83 -19.36 -37.29
CA VAL A 1143 -26.01 -20.69 -36.68
C VAL A 1143 -25.25 -21.75 -37.47
N GLU A 1144 -25.36 -21.75 -38.80
CA GLU A 1144 -24.65 -22.69 -39.67
C GLU A 1144 -23.12 -22.50 -39.58
N ALA A 1145 -22.64 -21.25 -39.65
CA ALA A 1145 -21.21 -20.94 -39.53
C ALA A 1145 -20.63 -21.35 -38.17
N VAL A 1146 -21.34 -21.06 -37.06
CA VAL A 1146 -20.92 -21.45 -35.71
C VAL A 1146 -20.94 -22.96 -35.53
N ALA A 1147 -21.94 -23.66 -36.10
CA ALA A 1147 -21.99 -25.12 -36.05
C ALA A 1147 -20.80 -25.76 -36.79
N ALA A 1148 -20.47 -25.26 -37.98
CA ALA A 1148 -19.31 -25.71 -38.75
C ALA A 1148 -18.00 -25.47 -37.99
N TRP A 1149 -17.83 -24.27 -37.42
CA TRP A 1149 -16.68 -23.93 -36.58
C TRP A 1149 -16.55 -24.86 -35.36
N LYS A 1150 -17.64 -25.04 -34.60
CA LYS A 1150 -17.66 -25.93 -33.43
C LYS A 1150 -17.36 -27.39 -33.81
N ALA A 1151 -17.72 -27.84 -35.01
CA ALA A 1151 -17.39 -29.19 -35.47
C ALA A 1151 -15.87 -29.32 -35.74
N GLN A 1152 -15.25 -28.36 -36.42
CA GLN A 1152 -13.81 -28.32 -36.65
C GLN A 1152 -13.02 -28.23 -35.33
N GLN A 1153 -13.45 -27.34 -34.42
CA GLN A 1153 -12.86 -27.16 -33.10
C GLN A 1153 -12.89 -28.45 -32.27
N ARG A 1154 -13.99 -29.22 -32.31
CA ARG A 1154 -14.09 -30.50 -31.59
C ARG A 1154 -13.04 -31.51 -32.03
N VAL A 1155 -12.86 -31.69 -33.34
CA VAL A 1155 -11.85 -32.60 -33.88
C VAL A 1155 -10.45 -32.19 -33.44
N ALA A 1156 -10.16 -30.90 -33.45
CA ALA A 1156 -8.88 -30.37 -33.01
C ALA A 1156 -8.64 -30.57 -31.50
N MET A 1157 -9.67 -30.35 -30.67
CA MET A 1157 -9.62 -30.53 -29.23
C MET A 1157 -9.41 -32.00 -28.83
N GLU A 1158 -10.02 -32.96 -29.54
CA GLU A 1158 -9.79 -34.40 -29.31
C GLU A 1158 -8.32 -34.80 -29.49
N VAL A 1159 -7.61 -34.18 -30.44
CA VAL A 1159 -6.16 -34.38 -30.62
C VAL A 1159 -5.38 -33.83 -29.43
N GLN A 1160 -5.70 -32.62 -28.98
CA GLN A 1160 -5.02 -32.00 -27.85
C GLN A 1160 -5.26 -32.73 -26.53
N LEU A 1161 -6.47 -33.23 -26.31
CA LEU A 1161 -6.82 -34.07 -25.15
C LEU A 1161 -5.95 -35.33 -25.08
N ARG A 1162 -5.77 -36.02 -26.20
CA ARG A 1162 -4.90 -37.21 -26.27
C ARG A 1162 -3.45 -36.88 -25.94
N LEU A 1163 -2.92 -35.77 -26.48
CA LEU A 1163 -1.55 -35.32 -26.18
C LEU A 1163 -1.38 -34.96 -24.70
N GLU A 1164 -2.43 -34.42 -24.06
CA GLU A 1164 -2.44 -34.12 -22.63
C GLU A 1164 -2.38 -35.41 -21.80
N GLU A 1165 -3.20 -36.42 -22.14
CA GLU A 1165 -3.17 -37.74 -21.49
C GLU A 1165 -1.79 -38.40 -21.61
N GLU A 1166 -1.19 -38.39 -22.81
CA GLU A 1166 0.15 -38.93 -23.05
C GLU A 1166 1.25 -38.16 -22.28
N SER A 1167 1.09 -36.84 -22.12
CA SER A 1167 2.02 -36.02 -21.34
C SER A 1167 1.89 -36.27 -19.84
N LEU A 1168 0.66 -36.42 -19.33
CA LEU A 1168 0.40 -36.76 -17.92
C LEU A 1168 0.92 -38.16 -17.58
N ALA A 1169 0.72 -39.15 -18.46
CA ALA A 1169 1.26 -40.49 -18.28
C ALA A 1169 2.79 -40.48 -18.16
N ARG A 1170 3.49 -39.73 -19.04
CA ARG A 1170 4.95 -39.56 -18.95
C ARG A 1170 5.39 -38.86 -17.67
N LEU A 1171 4.64 -37.87 -17.20
CA LEU A 1171 4.92 -37.19 -15.93
C LEU A 1171 4.78 -38.16 -14.74
N GLU A 1172 3.76 -39.01 -14.76
CA GLU A 1172 3.54 -40.05 -13.74
C GLU A 1172 4.65 -41.10 -13.76
N GLU A 1173 5.02 -41.59 -14.95
CA GLU A 1173 6.15 -42.50 -15.12
C GLU A 1173 7.46 -41.88 -14.62
N ALA A 1174 7.73 -40.61 -14.94
CA ALA A 1174 8.92 -39.91 -14.46
C ALA A 1174 8.92 -39.74 -12.94
N LYS A 1175 7.76 -39.45 -12.33
CA LYS A 1175 7.62 -39.38 -10.87
C LYS A 1175 7.78 -40.74 -10.20
N ALA A 1176 7.30 -41.82 -10.83
CA ALA A 1176 7.45 -43.18 -10.35
C ALA A 1176 8.88 -43.74 -10.53
N ALA A 1177 9.58 -43.30 -11.59
CA ALA A 1177 10.94 -43.69 -11.92
C ALA A 1177 12.02 -42.84 -11.20
N ALA A 1178 11.65 -41.64 -10.72
CA ALA A 1178 12.50 -40.89 -9.81
C ALA A 1178 12.77 -41.74 -8.57
N PRO A 1179 14.02 -41.90 -8.13
CA PRO A 1179 14.31 -42.63 -6.90
C PRO A 1179 13.47 -42.03 -5.79
N ALA A 1180 12.71 -42.88 -5.08
CA ALA A 1180 11.99 -42.47 -3.88
C ALA A 1180 13.00 -41.75 -3.00
N ASN A 1181 12.83 -40.44 -2.83
CA ASN A 1181 13.80 -39.61 -2.12
C ASN A 1181 13.90 -40.19 -0.69
N PRO A 1182 15.03 -40.79 -0.27
CA PRO A 1182 15.09 -41.49 1.01
C PRO A 1182 15.00 -40.56 2.23
N SER A 1183 14.88 -39.24 2.05
CA SER A 1183 15.02 -38.26 3.13
C SER A 1183 13.72 -37.86 3.83
N ALA A 1184 12.57 -38.50 3.56
CA ALA A 1184 11.32 -38.19 4.26
C ALA A 1184 10.94 -39.21 5.35
N HIS A 1185 11.57 -40.40 5.41
CA HIS A 1185 11.14 -41.48 6.31
C HIS A 1185 12.17 -41.99 7.32
N ASP A 1186 13.44 -41.61 7.22
CA ASP A 1186 14.40 -41.89 8.28
C ASP A 1186 14.69 -40.61 9.05
N GLY A 1187 14.60 -40.67 10.38
CA GLY A 1187 14.95 -39.58 11.31
C GLY A 1187 16.44 -39.22 11.30
N ASN A 1188 17.11 -39.33 10.16
CA ASN A 1188 18.46 -38.86 9.94
C ASN A 1188 18.38 -37.39 9.50
N MET A 1189 18.76 -36.48 10.38
CA MET A 1189 18.91 -35.04 10.10
C MET A 1189 20.03 -34.72 9.08
N PHE A 1190 20.55 -35.71 8.35
CA PHE A 1190 21.77 -35.61 7.56
C PHE A 1190 21.64 -36.44 6.28
N GLY A 1191 21.90 -35.81 5.13
CA GLY A 1191 22.05 -36.53 3.87
C GLY A 1191 23.23 -37.49 3.92
N ASP A 1192 23.12 -38.62 3.22
CA ASP A 1192 24.18 -39.62 3.13
C ASP A 1192 25.47 -39.00 2.56
N GLY A 1193 26.44 -38.68 3.43
CA GLY A 1193 27.81 -38.37 3.01
C GLY A 1193 28.63 -37.35 3.83
N ALA A 1194 28.08 -36.64 4.81
CA ALA A 1194 28.85 -35.66 5.59
C ALA A 1194 29.14 -36.15 7.03
N ASP A 1195 30.43 -36.28 7.38
CA ASP A 1195 30.88 -36.62 8.73
C ASP A 1195 30.66 -35.44 9.70
N GLU A 1196 29.58 -35.50 10.48
CA GLU A 1196 29.16 -34.49 11.47
C GLU A 1196 30.25 -34.12 12.49
N SER A 1197 31.19 -35.04 12.76
CA SER A 1197 32.22 -34.85 13.78
C SER A 1197 33.20 -33.72 13.44
N ALA A 1198 33.35 -33.39 12.16
CA ALA A 1198 34.29 -32.38 11.68
C ALA A 1198 33.84 -30.93 11.94
N TRP A 1199 32.57 -30.68 12.30
CA TRP A 1199 32.01 -29.33 12.39
C TRP A 1199 31.42 -28.97 13.76
N ASN A 1200 31.68 -29.80 14.77
CA ASN A 1200 31.30 -29.56 16.16
C ASN A 1200 32.44 -28.89 16.97
N GLU A 1201 33.45 -28.35 16.29
CA GLU A 1201 34.55 -27.63 16.92
C GLU A 1201 34.11 -26.24 17.44
N PRO A 1202 34.70 -25.74 18.54
CA PRO A 1202 34.45 -24.38 19.01
C PRO A 1202 34.74 -23.36 17.91
N GLY A 1203 33.81 -22.42 17.69
CA GLY A 1203 33.93 -21.40 16.63
C GLY A 1203 33.20 -21.74 15.33
N MET A 1204 32.62 -22.93 15.19
CA MET A 1204 31.77 -23.29 14.04
C MET A 1204 30.28 -23.03 14.33
N THR A 1205 29.62 -22.29 13.44
CA THR A 1205 28.17 -22.02 13.51
C THR A 1205 27.47 -22.70 12.34
N LYS A 1206 26.62 -23.68 12.65
CA LYS A 1206 25.76 -24.34 11.65
C LYS A 1206 24.61 -23.41 11.28
N VAL A 1207 24.40 -23.21 9.98
CA VAL A 1207 23.24 -22.49 9.45
C VAL A 1207 22.29 -23.52 8.87
N ALA A 1208 21.10 -23.61 9.44
CA ALA A 1208 20.10 -24.61 9.09
C ALA A 1208 18.91 -24.00 8.34
N ALA A 1209 18.19 -24.82 7.59
CA ALA A 1209 16.92 -24.43 6.97
C ALA A 1209 15.87 -24.18 8.08
N GLY A 1210 15.25 -23.01 8.07
CA GLY A 1210 14.23 -22.66 9.08
C GLY A 1210 12.90 -23.41 8.91
N PHE A 1211 12.65 -23.98 7.74
CA PHE A 1211 11.45 -24.73 7.37
C PHE A 1211 11.77 -25.65 6.18
N THR A 1212 10.90 -26.62 5.92
CA THR A 1212 11.05 -27.51 4.77
C THR A 1212 10.86 -26.75 3.46
N ALA A 1213 11.86 -26.75 2.59
CA ALA A 1213 11.89 -25.94 1.39
C ALA A 1213 12.81 -26.53 0.31
N ASN A 1214 12.56 -26.16 -0.95
CA ASN A 1214 13.51 -26.38 -2.04
C ASN A 1214 14.68 -25.40 -1.92
N VAL A 1215 15.92 -25.85 -2.10
CA VAL A 1215 17.11 -24.98 -2.12
C VAL A 1215 17.18 -24.30 -3.49
N TRP A 1216 16.59 -23.11 -3.60
CA TRP A 1216 16.43 -22.40 -4.87
C TRP A 1216 17.75 -21.89 -5.44
N ASP A 1217 18.56 -21.24 -4.61
CA ASP A 1217 19.81 -20.64 -5.04
C ASP A 1217 20.82 -20.57 -3.89
N ILE A 1218 22.10 -20.74 -4.20
CA ILE A 1218 23.19 -20.68 -3.23
C ILE A 1218 24.06 -19.49 -3.61
N LYS A 1219 24.04 -18.43 -2.78
CA LYS A 1219 24.67 -17.13 -3.08
C LYS A 1219 26.15 -17.06 -2.72
N VAL A 1220 26.65 -18.04 -1.97
CA VAL A 1220 28.02 -18.06 -1.43
C VAL A 1220 28.76 -19.34 -1.84
N LYS A 1221 30.08 -19.33 -1.69
CA LYS A 1221 30.97 -20.48 -1.87
C LYS A 1221 31.78 -20.75 -0.61
N ALA A 1222 32.22 -21.99 -0.43
CA ALA A 1222 33.17 -22.30 0.64
C ALA A 1222 34.44 -21.43 0.49
N GLY A 1223 34.84 -20.79 1.58
CA GLY A 1223 35.92 -19.81 1.64
C GLY A 1223 35.47 -18.35 1.65
N ASP A 1224 34.23 -18.03 1.30
CA ASP A 1224 33.75 -16.64 1.28
C ASP A 1224 33.69 -16.02 2.68
N LYS A 1225 34.03 -14.73 2.79
CA LYS A 1225 33.79 -13.96 4.02
C LYS A 1225 32.38 -13.41 3.98
N VAL A 1226 31.65 -13.60 5.06
CA VAL A 1226 30.26 -13.14 5.21
C VAL A 1226 30.13 -12.30 6.48
N ALA A 1227 29.41 -11.20 6.40
CA ALA A 1227 28.98 -10.44 7.57
C ALA A 1227 27.69 -11.04 8.14
N LYS A 1228 27.46 -10.83 9.44
CA LYS A 1228 26.15 -11.16 10.05
C LYS A 1228 25.05 -10.42 9.28
N GLY A 1229 24.05 -11.17 8.81
CA GLY A 1229 22.95 -10.65 8.00
C GLY A 1229 23.11 -10.84 6.48
N ASP A 1230 24.27 -11.27 5.97
CA ASP A 1230 24.45 -11.56 4.54
C ASP A 1230 23.57 -12.73 4.09
N THR A 1231 23.02 -12.66 2.88
CA THR A 1231 22.23 -13.75 2.30
C THR A 1231 23.15 -14.87 1.82
N LEU A 1232 22.92 -16.07 2.31
CA LEU A 1232 23.77 -17.23 2.02
C LEU A 1232 23.11 -18.20 1.04
N VAL A 1233 21.87 -18.55 1.31
CA VAL A 1233 21.05 -19.47 0.50
C VAL A 1233 19.68 -18.85 0.34
N VAL A 1234 19.03 -19.05 -0.80
CA VAL A 1234 17.62 -18.74 -1.01
C VAL A 1234 16.86 -20.05 -1.01
N LEU A 1235 15.87 -20.16 -0.13
CA LEU A 1235 14.97 -21.29 -0.06
C LEU A 1235 13.65 -20.94 -0.75
N GLU A 1236 13.04 -21.87 -1.47
CA GLU A 1236 11.70 -21.74 -2.04
C GLU A 1236 10.74 -22.68 -1.31
N ALA A 1237 9.77 -22.13 -0.59
CA ALA A 1237 8.63 -22.86 -0.05
C ALA A 1237 7.41 -21.95 0.00
N MET A 1238 6.22 -22.54 0.10
CA MET A 1238 4.97 -21.77 0.25
C MET A 1238 4.77 -20.75 -0.89
N LYS A 1239 5.31 -21.05 -2.08
CA LYS A 1239 5.33 -20.19 -3.29
C LYS A 1239 6.14 -18.89 -3.13
N MET A 1240 7.10 -18.84 -2.22
CA MET A 1240 7.95 -17.67 -2.00
C MET A 1240 9.42 -18.05 -1.90
N GLU A 1241 10.28 -17.14 -2.35
CA GLU A 1241 11.73 -17.17 -2.12
C GLU A 1241 12.04 -16.52 -0.75
N SER A 1242 12.80 -17.21 0.09
CA SER A 1242 13.18 -16.78 1.43
C SER A 1242 14.70 -16.84 1.58
N PRO A 1243 15.37 -15.71 1.81
CA PRO A 1243 16.80 -15.71 2.06
C PRO A 1243 17.11 -16.28 3.45
N VAL A 1244 18.10 -17.15 3.53
CA VAL A 1244 18.73 -17.63 4.76
C VAL A 1244 19.94 -16.74 5.01
N LEU A 1245 19.89 -16.00 6.11
CA LEU A 1245 20.90 -15.00 6.45
C LEU A 1245 21.99 -15.58 7.36
N ALA A 1246 23.19 -15.01 7.31
CA ALA A 1246 24.29 -15.35 8.19
C ALA A 1246 23.98 -14.94 9.65
N PRO A 1247 23.92 -15.87 10.61
CA PRO A 1247 23.65 -15.53 12.01
C PRO A 1247 24.83 -14.86 12.71
N VAL A 1248 26.05 -15.07 12.19
CA VAL A 1248 27.32 -14.52 12.67
C VAL A 1248 28.17 -14.07 11.49
N GLY A 1249 29.09 -13.14 11.71
CA GLY A 1249 30.12 -12.82 10.74
C GLY A 1249 31.22 -13.87 10.78
N GLY A 1250 31.74 -14.29 9.63
CA GLY A 1250 32.68 -15.39 9.58
C GLY A 1250 33.20 -15.72 8.18
N ARG A 1251 33.84 -16.88 8.06
CA ARG A 1251 34.18 -17.48 6.76
C ARG A 1251 33.31 -18.72 6.53
N VAL A 1252 32.68 -18.82 5.37
CA VAL A 1252 31.90 -20.02 5.00
C VAL A 1252 32.86 -21.20 4.89
N LYS A 1253 32.72 -22.19 5.78
CA LYS A 1253 33.63 -23.35 5.84
C LYS A 1253 33.23 -24.44 4.86
N ALA A 1254 31.94 -24.75 4.82
CA ALA A 1254 31.37 -25.80 3.99
C ALA A 1254 29.93 -25.45 3.62
N ILE A 1255 29.49 -25.90 2.45
CA ILE A 1255 28.11 -25.84 2.00
C ILE A 1255 27.65 -27.29 1.84
N VAL A 1256 26.59 -27.65 2.55
CA VAL A 1256 26.06 -29.01 2.65
C VAL A 1256 24.82 -29.18 1.76
N ALA A 1257 24.09 -28.09 1.53
CA ALA A 1257 22.94 -28.05 0.65
C ALA A 1257 23.34 -28.08 -0.82
N GLU A 1258 22.55 -28.77 -1.64
CA GLU A 1258 22.66 -28.79 -3.11
C GLU A 1258 21.53 -27.98 -3.73
N GLN A 1259 21.83 -27.17 -4.75
CA GLN A 1259 20.80 -26.38 -5.44
C GLN A 1259 19.80 -27.30 -6.15
N GLY A 1260 18.50 -27.03 -5.99
CA GLY A 1260 17.39 -27.85 -6.49
C GLY A 1260 17.02 -29.03 -5.59
N SER A 1261 17.74 -29.25 -4.48
CA SER A 1261 17.41 -30.30 -3.51
C SER A 1261 16.38 -29.83 -2.47
N MET A 1262 15.64 -30.76 -1.88
CA MET A 1262 14.74 -30.47 -0.77
C MET A 1262 15.53 -30.44 0.54
N ALA A 1263 15.45 -29.34 1.27
CA ALA A 1263 15.98 -29.20 2.62
C ALA A 1263 14.85 -29.32 3.65
N ALA A 1264 14.98 -30.24 4.62
CA ALA A 1264 14.05 -30.35 5.73
C ALA A 1264 14.26 -29.23 6.76
N ALA A 1265 13.21 -28.87 7.50
CA ALA A 1265 13.34 -27.94 8.63
C ALA A 1265 14.40 -28.45 9.64
N GLY A 1266 15.35 -27.59 10.00
CA GLY A 1266 16.48 -27.93 10.88
C GLY A 1266 17.67 -28.61 10.18
N GLN A 1267 17.56 -28.98 8.90
CA GLN A 1267 18.68 -29.54 8.15
C GLN A 1267 19.78 -28.49 7.97
N THR A 1268 21.03 -28.87 8.24
CA THR A 1268 22.18 -27.96 8.04
C THR A 1268 22.38 -27.68 6.55
N LEU A 1269 22.35 -26.41 6.18
CA LEU A 1269 22.58 -25.95 4.81
C LEU A 1269 24.06 -25.63 4.55
N LEU A 1270 24.73 -25.02 5.52
CA LEU A 1270 26.15 -24.64 5.45
C LEU A 1270 26.70 -24.37 6.87
N VAL A 1271 28.02 -24.23 6.97
CA VAL A 1271 28.74 -23.95 8.23
C VAL A 1271 29.60 -22.69 8.08
N ILE A 1272 29.57 -21.81 9.10
CA ILE A 1272 30.40 -20.61 9.18
C ILE A 1272 31.43 -20.77 10.30
N GLU A 1273 32.70 -20.52 10.00
CA GLU A 1273 33.80 -20.40 10.96
C GLU A 1273 33.90 -18.94 11.44
N ASP A 1274 33.60 -18.71 12.73
CA ASP A 1274 33.60 -17.39 13.37
C ASP A 1274 35.04 -16.89 13.59
N VAL A 1275 35.44 -15.86 12.84
CA VAL A 1275 36.81 -15.31 12.88
C VAL A 1275 37.10 -14.55 14.19
N ALA A 1276 36.10 -14.28 15.04
CA ALA A 1276 36.29 -13.65 16.35
C ALA A 1276 36.50 -14.67 17.50
N LYS A 1277 36.23 -15.97 17.26
CA LYS A 1277 36.38 -17.06 18.23
C LYS A 1277 37.39 -18.15 17.84
N ALA A 1278 37.97 -18.05 16.64
CA ALA A 1278 39.00 -18.96 16.12
C ALA A 1278 40.42 -18.58 16.57
#